data_AF-A0A9C9GJQ7-F1
#
_entry.id   AF-A0A9C9GJQ7-F1
#
_cell.length_a   1.000
_cell.length_b   1.000
_cell.length_c   1.000
_cell.angle_alpha   90.00
_cell.angle_beta   90.00
_cell.angle_gamma   90.00
#
_symmetry.space_group_name_H-M   'P 1'
#
loop_
_entity.id
_entity.type
_entity.pdbx_description
1 polymer ?
#
loop_
_entity_poly.entity_id
_entity_poly.type
_entity_poly.pdbx_seq_one_letter_code
_entity_poly.pdbx_strand_id
1 'polypeptide(L)'
;MKAREFWGNRLSNFSSPTPLVIDTKATRGVRDLKIKEVCLSNLSDALPDAFKEPESLFCAVWGLILSRYSAEDDVLFGLNANKLFTEQSPVPMCVNGDGSLSIMEYAESIEKYLSEINDSVLISLDEYQSLSGIPASEQLFESVLIINPQSRRSVDEISNQYSLCLLVENNAALCVELYYDATRFSETVISRLCGHIEVILQRLSGDPASKLQDICLLSEEEKELVLDKWNETSIEYPDDKCLHQLFEQQVEQHADNTAVIFESESLTYRELNKRSNQLAHYLVEKGAGPGKLIAISLKRGINMVTGLMAVSKSGAAYVPLDPGYPDDRLVFMLEDTQAPILLTESSLLEGFPAHEAETILIDEQWPQISTCNHENVDAPVSAKDLAYVIYTSGSTGRPKGAILNHQGRVNNFCDFNRRYNIGAGDRLLGLASISFDMSVYDVFGTLGCGGCLVVADSTSTQGAANWSRLMLKHGITVWHSVPALMEMLIDYVEEKPEVSPDKLRLVLLGGDWIPVALPDRIKALVETVQVVSMGGATECSMDSTIYDINEASSDWKSIPYGFPMANQLTYVLDANLQPVPVGVAGELHLGGVGVGEGYLNREDLTAEKFIANPFRAGERIYKTGDLARFTEDGNLELLGRIDFQVKIRGFRVELGEIESSLRQHPAVKECVILAKQDSSKMKRLVAYVLPDNEYEDVDIDETEEEQVEQWQSVYDSAYSKAKDLEDETFNIVSWDSSYTSEPYSEEIMRTWVNSTVDRICRHKPDKVLEIGCGTGLLLLRIAPQCSHYLGTDISPVALEHVAQQKEKLNLTQIELQKRSGEDFTGIKKQHYDMVVLNSIVMDFPNLEYLTEVIAGAIKAIKPGGVFFIGDVRDQNTVEAFHASVQLFRARSSSAPGEIRQTINRQLSVEEEMLIEPEYFAALKEKIPEITGVNIQFKRGNSDNEMTKFRYDVTLFTGNEKIESAGDYHNWDSGSHDLDGIRELLTQAGDSLVVIRDMPNFRTAEDYLTIENLGKNKIQTISELRKTVKQAMKDYPGLDPEKLWVLAAECGFELEVHYSQNNNAQCFDAVFKPEAYLAEITTDIKVDKNRSLDSYANNPLQSKIRRKMVTKLRKHLDNQLPSYMLPSAFIIMDKFPLSPNGKLNRKALPEPDNLRPELEESYLAPRNDLETVLSDIWSECLHIEQVGVNDGFIALGGNSLTATQVVSRIRDLFQVELPISYGFNATLDELAQQLEGAGRKADIDVQETASVYLQVSNMSESEIREMLN
;
A
#
# COMPACT_ATOMS: atom_id res chain seq x y z
N MET A 1 27.34 38.23 -5.47
CA MET A 1 27.19 37.69 -6.84
C MET A 1 28.28 36.64 -7.09
N LYS A 2 29.54 37.01 -7.38
CA LYS A 2 30.64 36.04 -7.61
C LYS A 2 30.77 34.93 -6.57
N ALA A 3 30.72 35.25 -5.27
CA ALA A 3 30.76 34.24 -4.21
C ALA A 3 29.57 33.25 -4.29
N ARG A 4 28.33 33.75 -4.45
CA ARG A 4 27.14 32.90 -4.59
C ARG A 4 27.16 32.02 -5.84
N GLU A 5 27.75 32.51 -6.94
CA GLU A 5 27.97 31.73 -8.17
C GLU A 5 29.02 30.63 -7.96
N PHE A 6 30.13 30.96 -7.31
CA PHE A 6 31.20 30.02 -6.95
C PHE A 6 30.72 28.86 -6.06
N TRP A 7 29.89 29.18 -5.06
CA TRP A 7 29.34 28.19 -4.12
C TRP A 7 28.10 27.49 -4.64
N GLY A 8 27.22 28.18 -5.36
CA GLY A 8 26.04 27.57 -5.99
C GLY A 8 26.41 26.44 -6.95
N ASN A 9 27.49 26.60 -7.73
CA ASN A 9 27.99 25.56 -8.65
C ASN A 9 28.65 24.35 -7.94
N ARG A 10 28.98 24.46 -6.64
CA ARG A 10 29.60 23.38 -5.85
C ARG A 10 28.61 22.67 -4.93
N LEU A 11 27.72 23.43 -4.33
CA LEU A 11 26.74 22.94 -3.35
C LEU A 11 25.44 22.44 -4.00
N SER A 12 25.20 22.72 -5.28
CA SER A 12 24.00 22.29 -6.02
C SER A 12 23.75 20.79 -6.04
N ASN A 13 24.80 19.97 -5.92
CA ASN A 13 24.73 18.52 -6.02
C ASN A 13 24.43 17.84 -4.68
N PHE A 14 24.55 18.56 -3.56
CA PHE A 14 24.33 18.02 -2.21
C PHE A 14 22.89 18.29 -1.75
N SER A 15 22.07 17.24 -1.66
CA SER A 15 20.70 17.27 -1.12
C SER A 15 20.59 16.79 0.33
N SER A 16 21.66 16.21 0.87
CA SER A 16 21.80 15.78 2.26
C SER A 16 23.26 15.97 2.70
N PRO A 17 23.55 16.08 4.01
CA PRO A 17 24.92 16.07 4.51
C PRO A 17 25.57 14.70 4.26
N THR A 18 26.88 14.64 4.04
CA THR A 18 27.58 13.35 3.92
C THR A 18 27.43 12.55 5.22
N PRO A 19 26.90 11.32 5.17
CA PRO A 19 26.55 10.58 6.37
C PRO A 19 27.80 10.07 7.11
N LEU A 20 27.74 10.12 8.44
CA LEU A 20 28.68 9.44 9.32
C LEU A 20 28.09 8.10 9.79
N VAL A 21 28.93 7.10 10.03
CA VAL A 21 28.51 5.85 10.68
C VAL A 21 28.25 6.11 12.16
N ILE A 22 26.98 6.25 12.50
CA ILE A 22 26.46 6.36 13.86
C ILE A 22 26.17 4.95 14.37
N ASP A 23 26.71 4.59 15.53
CA ASP A 23 26.48 3.27 16.16
C ASP A 23 25.43 3.31 17.29
N THR A 24 25.11 4.50 17.80
CA THR A 24 24.27 4.70 18.98
C THR A 24 23.18 5.75 18.73
N LYS A 25 21.95 5.49 19.22
CA LYS A 25 20.84 6.45 19.08
C LYS A 25 21.05 7.63 20.04
N ALA A 26 21.18 8.83 19.47
CA ALA A 26 21.35 10.07 20.23
C ALA A 26 20.26 10.27 21.30
N THR A 27 20.67 10.34 22.58
CA THR A 27 19.77 10.69 23.69
C THR A 27 19.47 12.18 23.67
N ARG A 28 18.18 12.54 23.58
CA ARG A 28 17.75 13.95 23.45
C ARG A 28 18.20 14.80 24.65
N GLY A 29 19.13 15.72 24.40
CA GLY A 29 19.39 16.88 25.26
C GLY A 29 20.71 16.88 26.05
N VAL A 30 21.54 15.84 25.94
CA VAL A 30 22.86 15.78 26.59
C VAL A 30 23.88 15.23 25.59
N ARG A 31 24.86 16.06 25.17
CA ARG A 31 26.04 15.59 24.43
C ARG A 31 27.14 15.22 25.43
N ASP A 32 27.87 14.13 25.18
CA ASP A 32 29.03 13.71 25.99
C ASP A 32 30.30 13.82 25.14
N LEU A 33 30.88 15.03 25.09
CA LEU A 33 32.03 15.31 24.23
C LEU A 33 33.31 14.67 24.80
N LYS A 34 33.89 13.72 24.08
CA LYS A 34 35.16 13.06 24.39
C LYS A 34 36.23 13.37 23.34
N ILE A 35 37.48 13.14 23.70
CA ILE A 35 38.65 13.37 22.85
C ILE A 35 39.47 12.07 22.78
N LYS A 36 39.90 11.68 21.57
CA LYS A 36 40.85 10.59 21.33
C LYS A 36 42.01 11.13 20.50
N GLU A 37 43.25 10.97 20.98
CA GLU A 37 44.46 11.40 20.26
C GLU A 37 45.09 10.22 19.51
N VAL A 38 45.59 10.49 18.30
CA VAL A 38 46.41 9.59 17.48
C VAL A 38 47.70 10.32 17.12
N CYS A 39 48.86 9.78 17.44
CA CYS A 39 50.15 10.37 17.10
C CYS A 39 50.98 9.45 16.21
N LEU A 40 51.34 9.94 15.04
CA LEU A 40 52.03 9.18 14.00
C LEU A 40 53.54 9.28 14.19
N SER A 41 54.10 8.28 14.86
CA SER A 41 55.50 8.26 15.29
C SER A 41 56.54 8.11 14.15
N ASN A 42 56.12 7.79 12.92
CA ASN A 42 57.00 7.48 11.78
C ASN A 42 56.85 8.41 10.56
N LEU A 43 55.92 9.39 10.58
CA LEU A 43 55.63 10.30 9.46
C LEU A 43 56.31 11.67 9.56
N SER A 44 57.19 11.89 10.55
CA SER A 44 57.65 13.22 10.97
C SER A 44 58.52 13.99 9.97
N ASP A 45 59.10 13.32 8.97
CA ASP A 45 60.25 13.87 8.22
C ASP A 45 59.94 14.19 6.74
N ALA A 46 58.80 13.78 6.18
CA ALA A 46 58.34 14.16 4.84
C ALA A 46 56.82 14.02 4.67
N LEU A 47 56.17 15.05 4.08
CA LEU A 47 54.86 14.89 3.44
C LEU A 47 54.99 13.97 2.21
N PRO A 48 53.94 13.23 1.80
CA PRO A 48 53.97 12.51 0.53
C PRO A 48 54.27 13.44 -0.64
N ASP A 49 55.08 12.97 -1.61
CA ASP A 49 55.52 13.79 -2.77
C ASP A 49 54.35 14.43 -3.57
N ALA A 50 53.15 13.83 -3.51
CA ALA A 50 51.95 14.34 -4.15
C ALA A 50 51.33 15.58 -3.47
N PHE A 51 51.55 15.79 -2.16
CA PHE A 51 50.87 16.82 -1.35
C PHE A 51 51.87 17.86 -0.83
N LYS A 52 51.75 19.11 -1.29
CA LYS A 52 52.71 20.19 -0.94
C LYS A 52 52.53 20.76 0.47
N GLU A 53 51.32 20.69 1.01
CA GLU A 53 50.93 21.34 2.28
C GLU A 53 50.10 20.37 3.14
N PRO A 54 50.19 20.42 4.49
CA PRO A 54 49.40 19.55 5.37
C PRO A 54 47.89 19.72 5.18
N GLU A 55 47.40 20.93 4.88
CA GLU A 55 45.98 21.18 4.66
C GLU A 55 45.40 20.30 3.54
N SER A 56 46.14 20.17 2.42
CA SER A 56 45.73 19.34 1.28
C SER A 56 45.72 17.85 1.64
N LEU A 57 46.75 17.39 2.36
CA LEU A 57 46.85 15.99 2.79
C LEU A 57 45.69 15.59 3.71
N PHE A 58 45.40 16.37 4.75
CA PHE A 58 44.35 16.02 5.69
C PHE A 58 42.94 16.18 5.11
N CYS A 59 42.72 17.12 4.18
CA CYS A 59 41.48 17.16 3.40
C CYS A 59 41.33 15.91 2.52
N ALA A 60 42.42 15.41 1.92
CA ALA A 60 42.42 14.21 1.09
C ALA A 60 42.14 12.95 1.89
N VAL A 61 42.77 12.81 3.06
CA VAL A 61 42.57 11.69 4.00
C VAL A 61 41.12 11.69 4.49
N TRP A 62 40.61 12.82 4.99
CA TRP A 62 39.25 12.87 5.53
C TRP A 62 38.19 12.70 4.44
N GLY A 63 38.38 13.30 3.26
CA GLY A 63 37.50 13.09 2.10
C GLY A 63 37.46 11.62 1.66
N LEU A 64 38.60 10.94 1.60
CA LEU A 64 38.65 9.53 1.21
C LEU A 64 38.01 8.61 2.25
N ILE A 65 38.21 8.90 3.54
CA ILE A 65 37.55 8.16 4.64
C ILE A 65 36.03 8.33 4.56
N LEU A 66 35.55 9.58 4.45
CA LEU A 66 34.12 9.86 4.31
C LEU A 66 33.53 9.13 3.10
N SER A 67 34.19 9.21 1.94
CA SER A 67 33.75 8.56 0.70
C SER A 67 33.56 7.05 0.86
N ARG A 68 34.50 6.37 1.54
CA ARG A 68 34.38 4.92 1.81
C ARG A 68 33.38 4.58 2.91
N TYR A 69 33.14 5.48 3.87
CA TYR A 69 32.15 5.30 4.93
C TYR A 69 30.71 5.59 4.48
N SER A 70 30.50 6.52 3.53
CA SER A 70 29.20 6.84 2.93
C SER A 70 28.87 6.06 1.67
N ALA A 71 29.89 5.48 1.01
CA ALA A 71 29.83 4.95 -0.36
C ALA A 71 29.43 5.99 -1.41
N GLU A 72 29.85 7.25 -1.22
CA GLU A 72 29.66 8.37 -2.13
C GLU A 72 31.01 8.87 -2.66
N ASP A 73 31.14 9.13 -3.97
CA ASP A 73 32.38 9.73 -4.51
C ASP A 73 32.50 11.21 -4.12
N ASP A 74 31.42 11.99 -4.23
CA ASP A 74 31.37 13.40 -3.82
C ASP A 74 30.98 13.53 -2.35
N VAL A 75 31.88 14.06 -1.52
CA VAL A 75 31.66 14.26 -0.07
C VAL A 75 31.83 15.70 0.39
N LEU A 76 31.10 16.06 1.45
CA LEU A 76 30.99 17.41 2.00
C LEU A 76 31.29 17.42 3.51
N PHE A 77 32.27 18.22 3.92
CA PHE A 77 32.58 18.48 5.33
C PHE A 77 32.98 19.93 5.57
N GLY A 78 32.93 20.37 6.83
CA GLY A 78 33.38 21.71 7.20
C GLY A 78 34.91 21.77 7.33
N LEU A 79 35.55 22.78 6.77
CA LEU A 79 36.97 23.06 6.97
C LEU A 79 37.16 24.36 7.77
N ASN A 80 38.02 24.33 8.78
CA ASN A 80 38.50 25.51 9.51
C ASN A 80 40.03 25.47 9.57
N ALA A 81 40.70 26.29 8.75
CA ALA A 81 42.16 26.32 8.65
C ALA A 81 42.71 27.74 8.82
N ASN A 82 43.86 27.87 9.48
CA ASN A 82 44.46 29.16 9.86
C ASN A 82 44.68 30.13 8.68
N LYS A 83 45.03 29.60 7.50
CA LYS A 83 45.25 30.39 6.28
C LYS A 83 43.96 31.03 5.72
N LEU A 84 42.78 30.61 6.19
CA LEU A 84 41.48 30.95 5.59
C LEU A 84 40.56 31.81 6.48
N PHE A 85 40.74 31.87 7.81
CA PHE A 85 39.74 32.51 8.70
C PHE A 85 40.29 33.31 9.90
N THR A 86 39.50 34.30 10.30
CA THR A 86 39.48 34.84 11.67
C THR A 86 38.34 34.18 12.46
N GLU A 87 38.71 33.19 13.27
CA GLU A 87 37.91 32.45 14.27
C GLU A 87 36.63 31.70 13.81
N GLN A 88 35.57 32.37 13.33
CA GLN A 88 34.20 32.04 13.79
C GLN A 88 33.27 31.09 12.99
N SER A 89 33.60 30.51 11.82
CA SER A 89 32.73 29.49 11.18
C SER A 89 33.49 28.56 10.20
N PRO A 90 33.17 27.25 10.14
CA PRO A 90 33.69 26.35 9.09
C PRO A 90 33.15 26.70 7.70
N VAL A 91 33.90 26.37 6.65
CA VAL A 91 33.54 26.58 5.24
C VAL A 91 33.45 25.25 4.48
N PRO A 92 32.58 25.13 3.47
CA PRO A 92 32.37 23.84 2.80
C PRO A 92 33.60 23.37 2.03
N MET A 93 34.10 22.19 2.39
CA MET A 93 35.08 21.44 1.62
C MET A 93 34.35 20.34 0.85
N CYS A 94 34.25 20.48 -0.47
CA CYS A 94 33.72 19.46 -1.36
C CYS A 94 34.92 18.68 -1.90
N VAL A 95 34.94 17.36 -1.72
CA VAL A 95 36.01 16.47 -2.19
C VAL A 95 35.40 15.38 -3.05
N ASN A 96 35.99 15.12 -4.21
CA ASN A 96 35.60 14.03 -5.10
C ASN A 96 36.64 12.91 -4.99
N GLY A 97 36.24 11.80 -4.39
CA GLY A 97 37.06 10.60 -4.14
C GLY A 97 36.96 9.53 -5.23
N ASP A 98 36.57 9.89 -6.47
CA ASP A 98 36.41 8.96 -7.60
C ASP A 98 37.59 7.98 -7.66
N GLY A 99 37.26 6.70 -7.46
CA GLY A 99 38.23 5.62 -7.38
C GLY A 99 39.16 5.51 -8.59
N SER A 100 38.76 6.04 -9.75
CA SER A 100 39.53 5.99 -10.99
C SER A 100 40.73 6.95 -11.02
N LEU A 101 40.71 8.02 -10.20
CA LEU A 101 41.77 9.02 -10.09
C LEU A 101 43.05 8.43 -9.49
N SER A 102 44.20 8.94 -9.91
CA SER A 102 45.48 8.70 -9.23
C SER A 102 45.60 9.55 -7.94
N ILE A 103 46.43 9.12 -6.99
CA ILE A 103 46.78 9.90 -5.79
C ILE A 103 47.24 11.33 -6.17
N MET A 104 48.05 11.46 -7.23
CA MET A 104 48.51 12.74 -7.75
C MET A 104 47.36 13.61 -8.28
N GLU A 105 46.46 13.05 -9.09
CA GLU A 105 45.31 13.78 -9.66
C GLU A 105 44.34 14.25 -8.56
N TYR A 106 44.10 13.39 -7.58
CA TYR A 106 43.31 13.71 -6.39
C TYR A 106 43.95 14.84 -5.57
N ALA A 107 45.26 14.76 -5.31
CA ALA A 107 46.01 15.81 -4.61
C ALA A 107 45.97 17.16 -5.34
N GLU A 108 46.15 17.17 -6.67
CA GLU A 108 46.04 18.38 -7.49
C GLU A 108 44.64 18.98 -7.45
N SER A 109 43.58 18.15 -7.43
CA SER A 109 42.19 18.63 -7.34
C SER A 109 41.92 19.38 -6.03
N ILE A 110 42.46 18.86 -4.91
CA ILE A 110 42.30 19.42 -3.57
C ILE A 110 43.15 20.67 -3.39
N GLU A 111 44.42 20.66 -3.82
CA GLU A 111 45.26 21.86 -3.83
C GLU A 111 44.65 23.00 -4.64
N LYS A 112 44.09 22.67 -5.81
CA LYS A 112 43.37 23.63 -6.64
C LYS A 112 42.15 24.19 -5.89
N TYR A 113 41.31 23.34 -5.30
CA TYR A 113 40.13 23.77 -4.54
C TYR A 113 40.52 24.72 -3.39
N LEU A 114 41.52 24.35 -2.59
CA LEU A 114 42.03 25.17 -1.49
C LEU A 114 42.61 26.51 -1.97
N SER A 115 43.27 26.54 -3.14
CA SER A 115 43.78 27.79 -3.74
C SER A 115 42.69 28.74 -4.26
N GLU A 116 41.51 28.21 -4.57
CA GLU A 116 40.37 28.98 -5.05
C GLU A 116 39.56 29.61 -3.90
N ILE A 117 39.64 29.06 -2.68
CA ILE A 117 39.05 29.67 -1.47
C ILE A 117 39.91 30.84 -0.99
N ASN A 118 39.33 32.04 -0.96
CA ASN A 118 39.96 33.27 -0.47
C ASN A 118 38.88 34.26 -0.01
N ASP A 119 39.29 35.34 0.67
CA ASP A 119 38.42 36.40 1.23
C ASP A 119 37.31 36.90 0.29
N SER A 120 37.52 36.87 -1.04
CA SER A 120 36.54 37.38 -2.02
C SER A 120 35.37 36.43 -2.32
N VAL A 121 35.47 35.16 -1.88
CA VAL A 121 34.40 34.15 -2.03
C VAL A 121 33.78 33.70 -0.71
N LEU A 122 34.28 34.16 0.45
CA LEU A 122 33.72 33.79 1.76
C LEU A 122 32.33 34.43 1.98
N ILE A 123 31.39 33.64 2.49
CA ILE A 123 30.01 34.02 2.86
C ILE A 123 29.62 33.32 4.19
N SER A 124 28.44 33.64 4.74
CA SER A 124 27.98 33.05 6.02
C SER A 124 27.51 31.59 5.88
N LEU A 125 27.43 30.88 7.00
CA LEU A 125 26.94 29.50 7.04
C LEU A 125 25.50 29.37 6.52
N ASP A 126 24.62 30.31 6.89
CA ASP A 126 23.25 30.38 6.37
C ASP A 126 23.21 30.62 4.84
N GLU A 127 24.16 31.40 4.30
CA GLU A 127 24.26 31.58 2.85
C GLU A 127 24.75 30.31 2.15
N TYR A 128 25.72 29.56 2.71
CA TYR A 128 26.09 28.24 2.17
C TYR A 128 24.89 27.28 2.18
N GLN A 129 24.18 27.18 3.30
CA GLN A 129 22.97 26.36 3.43
C GLN A 129 21.96 26.70 2.33
N SER A 130 21.68 28.00 2.12
CA SER A 130 20.73 28.49 1.10
C SER A 130 21.13 28.24 -0.36
N LEU A 131 22.39 27.87 -0.62
CA LEU A 131 22.92 27.52 -1.94
C LEU A 131 23.05 26.00 -2.15
N SER A 132 22.79 25.20 -1.11
CA SER A 132 22.74 23.74 -1.16
C SER A 132 21.31 23.23 -1.39
N GLY A 133 21.16 21.96 -1.71
CA GLY A 133 19.86 21.26 -1.67
C GLY A 133 19.47 20.76 -0.27
N ILE A 134 20.28 20.98 0.76
CA ILE A 134 20.09 20.44 2.11
C ILE A 134 19.03 21.27 2.86
N PRO A 135 17.99 20.64 3.47
CA PRO A 135 16.96 21.35 4.21
C PRO A 135 17.54 22.21 5.35
N ALA A 136 17.01 23.42 5.56
CA ALA A 136 17.43 24.30 6.66
C ALA A 136 17.11 23.77 8.08
N SER A 137 16.44 22.61 8.18
CA SER A 137 16.25 21.85 9.41
C SER A 137 17.41 20.90 9.75
N GLU A 138 18.34 20.70 8.83
CA GLU A 138 19.51 19.82 8.96
C GLU A 138 20.81 20.64 9.02
N GLN A 139 21.87 20.10 9.63
CA GLN A 139 23.18 20.76 9.65
C GLN A 139 23.87 20.60 8.29
N LEU A 140 24.51 21.65 7.76
CA LEU A 140 25.28 21.59 6.51
C LEU A 140 26.39 20.51 6.52
N PHE A 141 26.95 20.23 7.69
CA PHE A 141 28.03 19.25 7.90
C PHE A 141 27.73 18.39 9.14
N GLU A 142 27.98 17.08 9.04
CA GLU A 142 28.04 16.18 10.21
C GLU A 142 29.44 16.18 10.87
N SER A 143 30.49 16.50 10.10
CA SER A 143 31.87 16.57 10.59
C SER A 143 32.63 17.84 10.18
N VAL A 144 33.62 18.23 10.98
CA VAL A 144 34.51 19.38 10.72
C VAL A 144 35.99 19.03 10.91
N LEU A 145 36.81 19.35 9.92
CA LEU A 145 38.26 19.29 9.96
C LEU A 145 38.84 20.65 10.35
N ILE A 146 39.61 20.69 11.44
CA ILE A 146 40.22 21.88 12.04
C ILE A 146 41.74 21.75 11.92
N ILE A 147 42.41 22.69 11.25
CA ILE A 147 43.86 22.61 10.97
C ILE A 147 44.58 23.88 11.45
N ASN A 148 45.55 23.70 12.34
CA ASN A 148 46.37 24.76 12.95
C ASN A 148 45.54 25.90 13.58
N PRO A 149 44.59 25.62 14.50
CA PRO A 149 43.66 26.62 15.03
C PRO A 149 44.38 27.81 15.68
N GLN A 150 43.76 28.99 15.63
CA GLN A 150 44.32 30.21 16.23
C GLN A 150 44.29 30.18 17.77
N SER A 151 43.34 29.46 18.37
CA SER A 151 43.29 29.22 19.81
C SER A 151 42.56 27.92 20.14
N ARG A 152 42.84 27.31 21.30
CA ARG A 152 42.10 26.12 21.75
C ARG A 152 40.61 26.40 21.95
N ARG A 153 40.26 27.64 22.35
CA ARG A 153 38.88 28.10 22.50
C ARG A 153 38.07 27.99 21.21
N SER A 154 38.64 28.28 20.04
CA SER A 154 37.92 28.11 18.77
C SER A 154 37.65 26.64 18.44
N VAL A 155 38.52 25.72 18.89
CA VAL A 155 38.27 24.28 18.79
C VAL A 155 37.09 23.89 19.65
N ASP A 156 37.08 24.31 20.92
CA ASP A 156 35.99 24.00 21.86
C ASP A 156 34.65 24.57 21.38
N GLU A 157 34.62 25.79 20.84
CA GLU A 157 33.39 26.40 20.30
C GLU A 157 32.83 25.65 19.08
N ILE A 158 33.69 25.06 18.23
CA ILE A 158 33.27 24.24 17.07
C ILE A 158 32.89 22.81 17.50
N SER A 159 33.70 22.14 18.32
CA SER A 159 33.45 20.75 18.75
C SER A 159 32.20 20.59 19.61
N ASN A 160 31.70 21.66 20.23
CA ASN A 160 30.40 21.65 20.90
C ASN A 160 29.20 21.70 19.93
N GLN A 161 29.39 22.08 18.66
CA GLN A 161 28.31 22.27 17.66
C GLN A 161 28.12 21.07 16.73
N TYR A 162 29.20 20.37 16.37
CA TYR A 162 29.19 19.19 15.50
C TYR A 162 29.41 17.91 16.32
N SER A 163 29.04 16.74 15.77
CA SER A 163 29.15 15.48 16.52
C SER A 163 30.49 14.77 16.32
N LEU A 164 31.27 15.15 15.31
CA LEU A 164 32.65 14.71 15.11
C LEU A 164 33.50 15.85 14.55
N CYS A 165 34.58 16.21 15.25
CA CYS A 165 35.59 17.15 14.76
C CYS A 165 36.99 16.52 14.80
N LEU A 166 37.78 16.74 13.76
CA LEU A 166 39.17 16.32 13.67
C LEU A 166 40.06 17.54 13.82
N LEU A 167 40.87 17.62 14.87
CA LEU A 167 41.87 18.65 15.06
C LEU A 167 43.25 18.13 14.64
N VAL A 168 43.94 18.90 13.79
CA VAL A 168 45.33 18.68 13.39
C VAL A 168 46.16 19.90 13.78
N GLU A 169 47.21 19.68 14.59
CA GLU A 169 48.20 20.70 14.93
C GLU A 169 49.58 20.33 14.37
N ASN A 170 50.23 21.26 13.66
CA ASN A 170 51.56 21.08 13.08
C ASN A 170 52.67 21.20 14.13
N ASN A 171 52.73 20.21 15.02
CA ASN A 171 53.75 20.03 16.04
C ASN A 171 54.85 19.06 15.55
N ALA A 172 55.91 18.84 16.35
CA ALA A 172 57.04 17.98 15.97
C ALA A 172 56.71 16.48 15.79
N ALA A 173 55.48 16.08 16.09
CA ALA A 173 54.87 14.83 15.66
C ALA A 173 53.51 15.17 15.03
N LEU A 174 53.17 14.50 13.93
CA LEU A 174 51.85 14.60 13.31
C LEU A 174 50.84 13.87 14.20
N CYS A 175 50.07 14.64 14.98
CA CYS A 175 49.00 14.13 15.81
C CYS A 175 47.64 14.67 15.35
N VAL A 176 46.62 13.82 15.44
CA VAL A 176 45.21 14.13 15.16
C VAL A 176 44.40 13.87 16.42
N GLU A 177 43.66 14.86 16.88
CA GLU A 177 42.70 14.72 17.98
C GLU A 177 41.27 14.61 17.42
N LEU A 178 40.59 13.50 17.70
CA LEU A 178 39.19 13.29 17.35
C LEU A 178 38.32 13.68 18.53
N TYR A 179 37.58 14.77 18.38
CA TYR A 179 36.53 15.23 19.27
C TYR A 179 35.20 14.62 18.84
N TYR A 180 34.54 13.83 19.69
CA TYR A 180 33.33 13.10 19.31
C TYR A 180 32.25 13.12 20.40
N ASP A 181 31.00 13.10 19.97
CA ASP A 181 29.84 12.93 20.84
C ASP A 181 29.66 11.45 21.19
N ALA A 182 30.02 11.08 22.42
CA ALA A 182 29.95 9.70 22.90
C ALA A 182 28.51 9.19 23.15
N THR A 183 27.49 9.98 22.80
CA THR A 183 26.10 9.53 22.66
C THR A 183 25.72 9.10 21.23
N ARG A 184 26.64 9.29 20.26
CA ARG A 184 26.50 8.89 18.85
C ARG A 184 27.61 7.96 18.34
N PHE A 185 28.76 7.91 19.03
CA PHE A 185 29.90 7.06 18.68
C PHE A 185 30.50 6.37 19.91
N SER A 186 30.67 5.05 19.85
CA SER A 186 31.47 4.30 20.81
C SER A 186 32.97 4.62 20.71
N GLU A 187 33.70 4.38 21.80
CA GLU A 187 35.17 4.48 21.77
C GLU A 187 35.80 3.46 20.81
N THR A 188 35.13 2.32 20.56
CA THR A 188 35.57 1.30 19.59
C THR A 188 35.53 1.84 18.16
N VAL A 189 34.40 2.41 17.73
CA VAL A 189 34.24 3.01 16.39
C VAL A 189 35.24 4.14 16.17
N ILE A 190 35.44 5.01 17.17
CA ILE A 190 36.43 6.08 17.09
C ILE A 190 37.85 5.51 17.02
N SER A 191 38.18 4.48 17.80
CA SER A 191 39.52 3.85 17.76
C SER A 191 39.79 3.13 16.44
N ARG A 192 38.75 2.58 15.78
CA ARG A 192 38.82 2.01 14.42
C ARG A 192 39.08 3.11 13.38
N LEU A 193 38.30 4.18 13.41
CA LEU A 193 38.45 5.36 12.55
C LEU A 193 39.85 5.99 12.68
N CYS A 194 40.39 6.07 13.90
CA CYS A 194 41.76 6.46 14.19
C CYS A 194 42.79 5.59 13.44
N GLY A 195 42.61 4.26 13.45
CA GLY A 195 43.46 3.33 12.72
C GLY A 195 43.36 3.50 11.20
N HIS A 196 42.17 3.77 10.66
CA HIS A 196 41.98 4.07 9.24
C HIS A 196 42.67 5.36 8.80
N ILE A 197 42.65 6.41 9.62
CA ILE A 197 43.40 7.65 9.39
C ILE A 197 44.90 7.33 9.25
N GLU A 198 45.45 6.52 10.15
CA GLU A 198 46.84 6.08 10.08
C GLU A 198 47.13 5.25 8.81
N VAL A 199 46.28 4.28 8.47
CA VAL A 199 46.44 3.45 7.26
C VAL A 199 46.42 4.33 6.00
N ILE A 200 45.43 5.21 5.83
CA ILE A 200 45.32 6.06 4.63
C ILE A 200 46.53 7.02 4.53
N LEU A 201 46.98 7.61 5.62
CA LEU A 201 48.19 8.46 5.62
C LEU A 201 49.44 7.68 5.19
N GLN A 202 49.60 6.43 5.65
CA GLN A 202 50.69 5.55 5.19
C GLN A 202 50.55 5.17 3.71
N ARG A 203 49.34 4.85 3.22
CA ARG A 203 49.12 4.44 1.81
C ARG A 203 49.25 5.61 0.82
N LEU A 204 48.80 6.81 1.18
CA LEU A 204 48.99 8.04 0.38
C LEU A 204 50.46 8.46 0.29
N SER A 205 51.33 7.94 1.17
CA SER A 205 52.80 8.05 1.08
C SER A 205 53.45 7.08 0.09
N GLY A 206 52.65 6.28 -0.63
CA GLY A 206 53.09 5.31 -1.65
C GLY A 206 53.36 5.94 -3.03
N ASP A 207 53.21 5.14 -4.09
CA ASP A 207 53.38 5.58 -5.48
C ASP A 207 52.24 6.54 -5.90
N PRO A 208 52.50 7.82 -6.22
CA PRO A 208 51.49 8.80 -6.63
C PRO A 208 50.68 8.43 -7.89
N ALA A 209 51.17 7.48 -8.69
CA ALA A 209 50.45 6.94 -9.85
C ALA A 209 49.40 5.87 -9.50
N SER A 210 49.39 5.37 -8.25
CA SER A 210 48.37 4.42 -7.77
C SER A 210 46.98 5.05 -7.81
N LYS A 211 45.96 4.26 -8.13
CA LYS A 211 44.56 4.73 -8.12
C LYS A 211 43.96 4.72 -6.73
N LEU A 212 43.03 5.63 -6.46
CA LEU A 212 42.31 5.68 -5.19
C LEU A 212 41.54 4.39 -4.89
N GLN A 213 40.94 3.74 -5.90
CA GLN A 213 40.21 2.47 -5.74
C GLN A 213 41.06 1.36 -5.12
N ASP A 214 42.37 1.33 -5.43
CA ASP A 214 43.30 0.27 -5.00
C ASP A 214 43.82 0.49 -3.56
N ILE A 215 43.47 1.62 -2.93
CA ILE A 215 43.84 1.95 -1.54
C ILE A 215 42.82 1.30 -0.59
N CYS A 216 43.23 0.20 0.05
CA CYS A 216 42.47 -0.42 1.13
C CYS A 216 42.51 0.45 2.41
N LEU A 217 41.33 0.70 2.99
CA LEU A 217 41.12 1.49 4.21
C LEU A 217 41.42 0.71 5.49
N LEU A 218 41.17 -0.61 5.48
CA LEU A 218 41.27 -1.49 6.64
C LEU A 218 42.75 -1.71 7.02
N SER A 219 43.01 -1.85 8.32
CA SER A 219 44.30 -2.38 8.79
C SER A 219 44.43 -3.86 8.41
N GLU A 220 45.65 -4.41 8.43
CA GLU A 220 45.84 -5.84 8.11
C GLU A 220 45.13 -6.74 9.15
N GLU A 221 45.00 -6.31 10.42
CA GLU A 221 44.26 -7.01 11.47
C GLU A 221 42.73 -7.00 11.26
N GLU A 222 42.16 -5.87 10.82
CA GLU A 222 40.73 -5.79 10.50
C GLU A 222 40.42 -6.56 9.20
N LYS A 223 41.34 -6.52 8.23
CA LYS A 223 41.24 -7.30 7.01
C LYS A 223 41.29 -8.81 7.27
N GLU A 224 42.22 -9.27 8.11
CA GLU A 224 42.28 -10.66 8.60
C GLU A 224 40.99 -11.03 9.36
N LEU A 225 40.41 -10.10 10.13
CA LEU A 225 39.15 -10.33 10.85
C LEU A 225 37.98 -10.60 9.89
N VAL A 226 37.75 -9.71 8.92
CA VAL A 226 36.55 -9.77 8.05
C VAL A 226 36.70 -10.73 6.86
N LEU A 227 37.92 -11.00 6.39
CA LEU A 227 38.14 -11.94 5.28
C LEU A 227 38.36 -13.38 5.76
N ASP A 228 39.10 -13.56 6.87
CA ASP A 228 39.59 -14.87 7.30
C ASP A 228 38.94 -15.33 8.61
N LYS A 229 39.08 -14.62 9.73
CA LYS A 229 38.67 -15.11 11.07
C LYS A 229 37.17 -15.37 11.20
N TRP A 230 36.32 -14.45 10.74
CA TRP A 230 34.87 -14.69 10.69
C TRP A 230 34.46 -15.74 9.65
N ASN A 231 35.38 -16.11 8.76
CA ASN A 231 35.24 -17.14 7.73
C ASN A 231 36.05 -18.42 8.03
N GLU A 232 36.46 -18.65 9.29
CA GLU A 232 37.06 -19.90 9.79
C GLU A 232 35.99 -20.99 10.00
N THR A 233 35.22 -21.27 8.96
CA THR A 233 34.03 -22.15 9.03
C THR A 233 34.30 -23.61 8.67
N SER A 234 35.56 -23.99 8.43
CA SER A 234 35.95 -25.33 7.95
C SER A 234 35.60 -26.43 8.95
N ILE A 235 34.67 -27.33 8.59
CA ILE A 235 34.22 -28.46 9.43
C ILE A 235 34.07 -29.71 8.56
N GLU A 236 34.57 -30.85 9.03
CA GLU A 236 34.40 -32.15 8.35
C GLU A 236 32.92 -32.56 8.30
N TYR A 237 32.46 -32.98 7.13
CA TYR A 237 31.10 -33.44 6.85
C TYR A 237 31.17 -34.50 5.71
N PRO A 238 30.09 -35.27 5.45
CA PRO A 238 30.12 -36.35 4.45
C PRO A 238 29.99 -35.78 3.02
N ASP A 239 31.06 -35.16 2.53
CA ASP A 239 31.13 -34.46 1.25
C ASP A 239 31.13 -35.38 0.02
N ASP A 240 31.17 -36.69 0.23
CA ASP A 240 31.02 -37.74 -0.78
C ASP A 240 29.56 -38.20 -0.97
N LYS A 241 28.61 -37.75 -0.13
CA LYS A 241 27.23 -38.25 -0.12
C LYS A 241 26.22 -37.39 -0.88
N CYS A 242 25.23 -38.07 -1.43
CA CYS A 242 24.01 -37.47 -1.99
C CYS A 242 22.89 -37.38 -0.95
N LEU A 243 21.89 -36.51 -1.18
CA LEU A 243 20.81 -36.25 -0.21
C LEU A 243 20.02 -37.52 0.17
N HIS A 244 19.73 -38.40 -0.80
CA HIS A 244 19.02 -39.66 -0.54
C HIS A 244 19.88 -40.67 0.25
N GLN A 245 21.21 -40.61 0.16
CA GLN A 245 22.10 -41.53 0.87
C GLN A 245 22.13 -41.24 2.37
N LEU A 246 21.93 -39.99 2.79
CA LEU A 246 21.72 -39.65 4.21
C LEU A 246 20.44 -40.31 4.73
N PHE A 247 19.34 -40.25 3.97
CA PHE A 247 18.10 -40.95 4.32
C PHE A 247 18.30 -42.47 4.38
N GLU A 248 19.00 -43.08 3.42
CA GLU A 248 19.27 -44.53 3.42
C GLU A 248 20.06 -44.99 4.65
N GLN A 249 21.03 -44.20 5.12
CA GLN A 249 21.74 -44.48 6.39
C GLN A 249 20.80 -44.47 7.60
N GLN A 250 19.75 -43.65 7.58
CA GLN A 250 18.71 -43.66 8.62
C GLN A 250 17.75 -44.83 8.48
N VAL A 251 17.51 -45.33 7.26
CA VAL A 251 16.73 -46.56 7.04
C VAL A 251 17.44 -47.77 7.67
N GLU A 252 18.77 -47.84 7.64
CA GLU A 252 19.53 -48.91 8.31
C GLU A 252 19.44 -48.84 9.85
N GLN A 253 19.39 -47.63 10.43
CA GLN A 253 19.44 -47.39 11.88
C GLN A 253 18.06 -47.31 12.54
N HIS A 254 17.06 -46.81 11.81
CA HIS A 254 15.76 -46.37 12.30
C HIS A 254 14.59 -46.88 11.42
N ALA A 255 14.80 -48.02 10.74
CA ALA A 255 13.87 -48.63 9.78
C ALA A 255 12.38 -48.59 10.19
N ASP A 256 12.08 -48.90 11.44
CA ASP A 256 10.70 -49.04 11.95
C ASP A 256 10.17 -47.76 12.64
N ASN A 257 10.96 -46.68 12.70
CA ASN A 257 10.48 -45.36 13.11
C ASN A 257 9.58 -44.76 12.03
N THR A 258 8.59 -43.94 12.43
CA THR A 258 7.78 -43.15 11.50
C THR A 258 8.65 -42.07 10.83
N ALA A 259 8.69 -42.07 9.50
CA ALA A 259 9.43 -41.10 8.68
C ALA A 259 8.54 -39.92 8.27
N VAL A 260 7.32 -40.21 7.81
CA VAL A 260 6.40 -39.20 7.29
C VAL A 260 4.98 -39.46 7.76
N ILE A 261 4.26 -38.39 8.07
CA ILE A 261 2.83 -38.38 8.44
C ILE A 261 2.09 -37.38 7.57
N PHE A 262 0.93 -37.78 7.04
CA PHE A 262 -0.01 -36.89 6.36
C PHE A 262 -1.45 -37.32 6.74
N GLU A 263 -2.23 -36.41 7.29
CA GLU A 263 -3.60 -36.67 7.79
C GLU A 263 -3.75 -37.86 8.77
N SER A 264 -4.18 -39.01 8.24
CA SER A 264 -4.34 -40.29 8.94
C SER A 264 -3.35 -41.36 8.46
N GLU A 265 -2.62 -41.09 7.38
CA GLU A 265 -1.57 -41.95 6.85
C GLU A 265 -0.21 -41.65 7.50
N SER A 266 0.60 -42.69 7.64
CA SER A 266 1.99 -42.57 8.08
C SER A 266 2.81 -43.70 7.47
N LEU A 267 4.03 -43.41 7.04
CA LEU A 267 5.00 -44.43 6.60
C LEU A 267 6.19 -44.47 7.55
N THR A 268 6.68 -45.67 7.83
CA THR A 268 8.01 -45.87 8.44
C THR A 268 9.14 -45.57 7.47
N TYR A 269 10.36 -45.42 7.97
CA TYR A 269 11.57 -45.31 7.14
C TYR A 269 11.69 -46.47 6.13
N ARG A 270 11.43 -47.70 6.58
CA ARG A 270 11.42 -48.92 5.75
C ARG A 270 10.39 -48.85 4.64
N GLU A 271 9.17 -48.40 4.93
CA GLU A 271 8.08 -48.32 3.96
C GLU A 271 8.30 -47.19 2.95
N LEU A 272 8.74 -46.01 3.40
CA LEU A 272 9.08 -44.89 2.52
C LEU A 272 10.28 -45.23 1.63
N ASN A 273 11.29 -45.93 2.14
CA ASN A 273 12.45 -46.38 1.35
C ASN A 273 12.02 -47.37 0.28
N LYS A 274 11.25 -48.41 0.65
CA LYS A 274 10.65 -49.34 -0.31
C LYS A 274 9.84 -48.60 -1.38
N ARG A 275 8.95 -47.69 -0.97
CA ARG A 275 8.04 -46.96 -1.87
C ARG A 275 8.80 -46.08 -2.86
N SER A 276 9.81 -45.35 -2.38
CA SER A 276 10.63 -44.47 -3.21
C SER A 276 11.64 -45.24 -4.07
N ASN A 277 12.20 -46.36 -3.62
CA ASN A 277 13.03 -47.26 -4.44
C ASN A 277 12.22 -47.80 -5.63
N GLN A 278 11.00 -48.27 -5.40
CA GLN A 278 10.14 -48.81 -6.46
C GLN A 278 9.84 -47.77 -7.54
N LEU A 279 9.55 -46.53 -7.15
CA LEU A 279 9.40 -45.42 -8.09
C LEU A 279 10.72 -45.02 -8.75
N ALA A 280 11.85 -45.07 -8.04
CA ALA A 280 13.17 -44.75 -8.59
C ALA A 280 13.60 -45.74 -9.68
N HIS A 281 13.40 -47.05 -9.46
CA HIS A 281 13.63 -48.07 -10.50
C HIS A 281 12.73 -47.83 -11.72
N TYR A 282 11.46 -47.49 -11.51
CA TYR A 282 10.54 -47.13 -12.61
C TYR A 282 11.01 -45.89 -13.39
N LEU A 283 11.46 -44.84 -12.69
CA LEU A 283 12.01 -43.63 -13.32
C LEU A 283 13.29 -43.92 -14.11
N VAL A 284 14.17 -44.80 -13.61
CA VAL A 284 15.37 -45.26 -14.34
C VAL A 284 14.98 -46.04 -15.60
N GLU A 285 13.97 -46.93 -15.55
CA GLU A 285 13.42 -47.60 -16.74
C GLU A 285 12.86 -46.61 -17.78
N LYS A 286 12.41 -45.43 -17.33
CA LYS A 286 11.94 -44.31 -18.17
C LYS A 286 13.04 -43.35 -18.61
N GLY A 287 14.29 -43.55 -18.19
CA GLY A 287 15.45 -42.76 -18.63
C GLY A 287 15.88 -41.62 -17.70
N ALA A 288 15.41 -41.61 -16.45
CA ALA A 288 16.02 -40.79 -15.40
C ALA A 288 17.45 -41.25 -15.07
N GLY A 289 18.30 -40.31 -14.64
CA GLY A 289 19.69 -40.55 -14.29
C GLY A 289 20.49 -39.26 -14.08
N PRO A 290 21.80 -39.36 -13.77
CA PRO A 290 22.69 -38.22 -13.59
C PRO A 290 22.62 -37.20 -14.73
N GLY A 291 22.52 -35.92 -14.36
CA GLY A 291 22.41 -34.80 -15.30
C GLY A 291 21.05 -34.68 -16.01
N LYS A 292 20.02 -35.43 -15.59
CA LYS A 292 18.64 -35.24 -16.06
C LYS A 292 17.83 -34.43 -15.06
N LEU A 293 16.96 -33.56 -15.57
CA LEU A 293 15.93 -32.86 -14.81
C LEU A 293 14.62 -33.63 -14.89
N ILE A 294 13.92 -33.81 -13.76
CA ILE A 294 12.59 -34.41 -13.71
C ILE A 294 11.63 -33.36 -13.13
N ALA A 295 10.64 -32.94 -13.90
CA ALA A 295 9.60 -32.06 -13.40
C ALA A 295 8.70 -32.83 -12.44
N ILE A 296 8.36 -32.24 -11.28
CA ILE A 296 7.46 -32.82 -10.29
C ILE A 296 6.36 -31.81 -9.97
N SER A 297 5.10 -32.20 -10.21
CA SER A 297 3.93 -31.45 -9.73
C SER A 297 2.98 -32.38 -9.01
N LEU A 298 2.98 -32.33 -7.68
CA LEU A 298 2.21 -33.22 -6.82
C LEU A 298 1.61 -32.42 -5.67
N LYS A 299 0.38 -32.77 -5.27
CA LYS A 299 -0.26 -32.23 -4.05
C LYS A 299 0.54 -32.64 -2.82
N ARG A 300 0.45 -31.82 -1.76
CA ARG A 300 1.09 -32.12 -0.47
C ARG A 300 0.62 -33.47 0.06
N GLY A 301 1.57 -34.31 0.46
CA GLY A 301 1.30 -35.61 1.08
C GLY A 301 2.38 -36.65 0.82
N ILE A 302 2.01 -37.92 1.01
CA ILE A 302 2.93 -39.06 0.93
C ILE A 302 3.53 -39.22 -0.49
N ASN A 303 2.73 -38.99 -1.54
CA ASN A 303 3.18 -39.10 -2.93
C ASN A 303 4.27 -38.07 -3.28
N MET A 304 4.11 -36.81 -2.83
CA MET A 304 5.10 -35.75 -3.00
C MET A 304 6.46 -36.12 -2.38
N VAL A 305 6.47 -36.56 -1.12
CA VAL A 305 7.70 -36.99 -0.42
C VAL A 305 8.32 -38.22 -1.10
N THR A 306 7.48 -39.16 -1.55
CA THR A 306 7.91 -40.34 -2.31
C THR A 306 8.57 -39.94 -3.64
N GLY A 307 7.97 -39.02 -4.39
CA GLY A 307 8.46 -38.54 -5.69
C GLY A 307 9.80 -37.83 -5.60
N LEU A 308 9.92 -36.87 -4.67
CA LEU A 308 11.18 -36.16 -4.40
C LEU A 308 12.32 -37.13 -4.05
N MET A 309 12.04 -38.08 -3.15
CA MET A 309 13.01 -39.11 -2.76
C MET A 309 13.37 -40.05 -3.91
N ALA A 310 12.38 -40.45 -4.73
CA ALA A 310 12.58 -41.35 -5.87
C ALA A 310 13.40 -40.72 -7.00
N VAL A 311 13.17 -39.44 -7.33
CA VAL A 311 13.97 -38.71 -8.31
C VAL A 311 15.43 -38.61 -7.84
N SER A 312 15.66 -38.21 -6.58
CA SER A 312 16.99 -38.17 -5.98
C SER A 312 17.69 -39.54 -6.03
N LYS A 313 16.98 -40.63 -5.70
CA LYS A 313 17.48 -42.02 -5.78
C LYS A 313 17.76 -42.50 -7.20
N SER A 314 17.06 -42.00 -8.21
CA SER A 314 17.39 -42.29 -9.62
C SER A 314 18.69 -41.64 -10.09
N GLY A 315 19.27 -40.73 -9.28
CA GLY A 315 20.43 -39.91 -9.63
C GLY A 315 20.09 -38.68 -10.47
N ALA A 316 18.80 -38.43 -10.73
CA ALA A 316 18.33 -37.24 -11.43
C ALA A 316 18.04 -36.09 -10.45
N ALA A 317 18.08 -34.85 -10.95
CA ALA A 317 17.69 -33.67 -10.21
C ALA A 317 16.19 -33.39 -10.41
N TYR A 318 15.49 -32.99 -9.34
CA TYR A 318 14.08 -32.61 -9.47
C TYR A 318 13.90 -31.11 -9.76
N VAL A 319 12.81 -30.78 -10.45
CA VAL A 319 12.32 -29.42 -10.60
C VAL A 319 10.88 -29.37 -10.07
N PRO A 320 10.62 -28.66 -8.96
CA PRO A 320 9.27 -28.54 -8.42
C PRO A 320 8.44 -27.56 -9.25
N LEU A 321 7.23 -27.99 -9.63
CA LEU A 321 6.21 -27.18 -10.28
C LEU A 321 5.01 -27.10 -9.33
N ASP A 322 4.74 -25.93 -8.75
CA ASP A 322 3.63 -25.77 -7.81
C ASP A 322 2.30 -25.85 -8.58
N PRO A 323 1.40 -26.80 -8.28
CA PRO A 323 0.13 -26.93 -8.98
C PRO A 323 -0.83 -25.75 -8.74
N GLY A 324 -0.51 -24.82 -7.83
CA GLY A 324 -1.22 -23.55 -7.66
C GLY A 324 -0.65 -22.39 -8.49
N TYR A 325 0.30 -22.61 -9.40
CA TYR A 325 0.77 -21.59 -10.34
C TYR A 325 -0.12 -21.54 -11.61
N PRO A 326 -0.26 -20.37 -12.25
CA PRO A 326 -1.02 -20.26 -13.50
C PRO A 326 -0.40 -21.07 -14.64
N ASP A 327 -1.24 -21.57 -15.54
CA ASP A 327 -0.89 -22.41 -16.67
C ASP A 327 0.31 -21.86 -17.47
N ASP A 328 0.29 -20.57 -17.85
CA ASP A 328 1.36 -19.90 -18.60
C ASP A 328 2.73 -19.98 -17.90
N ARG A 329 2.75 -19.95 -16.55
CA ARG A 329 3.98 -20.09 -15.76
C ARG A 329 4.47 -21.54 -15.75
N LEU A 330 3.54 -22.50 -15.71
CA LEU A 330 3.83 -23.93 -15.80
C LEU A 330 4.31 -24.32 -17.21
N VAL A 331 3.75 -23.74 -18.29
CA VAL A 331 4.29 -23.84 -19.66
C VAL A 331 5.76 -23.44 -19.64
N PHE A 332 6.05 -22.21 -19.22
CA PHE A 332 7.38 -21.63 -19.31
C PHE A 332 8.42 -22.47 -18.54
N MET A 333 8.09 -22.93 -17.33
CA MET A 333 8.99 -23.77 -16.54
C MET A 333 9.24 -25.15 -17.17
N LEU A 334 8.24 -25.76 -17.82
CA LEU A 334 8.43 -27.00 -18.57
C LEU A 334 9.28 -26.80 -19.84
N GLU A 335 9.05 -25.72 -20.58
CA GLU A 335 9.81 -25.37 -21.78
C GLU A 335 11.29 -25.07 -21.46
N ASP A 336 11.56 -24.28 -20.41
CA ASP A 336 12.91 -23.89 -20.01
C ASP A 336 13.68 -25.07 -19.37
N THR A 337 13.02 -25.95 -18.62
CA THR A 337 13.68 -27.17 -18.10
C THR A 337 14.00 -28.22 -19.16
N GLN A 338 13.22 -28.29 -20.24
CA GLN A 338 13.28 -29.38 -21.22
C GLN A 338 13.24 -30.77 -20.55
N ALA A 339 12.49 -30.88 -19.44
CA ALA A 339 12.46 -32.09 -18.63
C ALA A 339 11.84 -33.26 -19.44
N PRO A 340 12.54 -34.39 -19.63
CA PRO A 340 12.00 -35.53 -20.37
C PRO A 340 10.81 -36.21 -19.69
N ILE A 341 10.59 -35.99 -18.39
CA ILE A 341 9.56 -36.63 -17.58
C ILE A 341 8.87 -35.58 -16.71
N LEU A 342 7.53 -35.62 -16.68
CA LEU A 342 6.69 -34.93 -15.71
C LEU A 342 6.07 -35.97 -14.75
N LEU A 343 6.48 -35.97 -13.49
CA LEU A 343 5.87 -36.78 -12.44
C LEU A 343 4.72 -35.99 -11.80
N THR A 344 3.49 -36.47 -11.98
CA THR A 344 2.27 -35.84 -11.43
C THR A 344 1.23 -36.89 -11.02
N GLU A 345 -0.02 -36.48 -10.79
CA GLU A 345 -1.15 -37.33 -10.41
C GLU A 345 -2.37 -37.02 -11.29
N SER A 346 -3.27 -37.99 -11.48
CA SER A 346 -4.42 -37.86 -12.40
C SER A 346 -5.23 -36.58 -12.19
N SER A 347 -5.45 -36.22 -10.93
CA SER A 347 -6.25 -35.06 -10.50
C SER A 347 -5.59 -33.69 -10.69
N LEU A 348 -4.39 -33.63 -11.27
CA LEU A 348 -3.71 -32.40 -11.70
C LEU A 348 -3.58 -32.30 -13.23
N LEU A 349 -3.80 -33.39 -13.98
CA LEU A 349 -3.49 -33.46 -15.41
C LEU A 349 -4.32 -32.50 -16.27
N GLU A 350 -5.57 -32.23 -15.92
CA GLU A 350 -6.43 -31.28 -16.67
C GLU A 350 -5.92 -29.83 -16.61
N GLY A 351 -5.12 -29.48 -15.59
CA GLY A 351 -4.47 -28.17 -15.47
C GLY A 351 -3.10 -28.08 -16.14
N PHE A 352 -2.63 -29.14 -16.82
CA PHE A 352 -1.35 -29.10 -17.55
C PHE A 352 -1.55 -28.76 -19.03
N PRO A 353 -0.86 -27.72 -19.54
CA PRO A 353 -0.86 -27.40 -20.96
C PRO A 353 -0.11 -28.46 -21.78
N ALA A 354 -0.35 -28.49 -23.09
CA ALA A 354 0.27 -29.48 -23.98
C ALA A 354 1.81 -29.35 -23.99
N HIS A 355 2.52 -30.43 -23.65
CA HIS A 355 3.98 -30.47 -23.49
C HIS A 355 4.60 -31.74 -24.11
N GLU A 356 5.92 -31.74 -24.33
CA GLU A 356 6.64 -32.89 -24.91
C GLU A 356 7.13 -33.93 -23.88
N ALA A 357 7.13 -33.61 -22.58
CA ALA A 357 7.57 -34.51 -21.51
C ALA A 357 6.70 -35.78 -21.40
N GLU A 358 7.30 -36.94 -21.05
CA GLU A 358 6.54 -38.14 -20.72
C GLU A 358 5.87 -37.98 -19.35
N THR A 359 4.54 -37.88 -19.32
CA THR A 359 3.77 -37.80 -18.08
C THR A 359 3.73 -39.15 -17.36
N ILE A 360 4.12 -39.16 -16.10
CA ILE A 360 3.95 -40.29 -15.18
C ILE A 360 2.92 -39.89 -14.12
N LEU A 361 1.76 -40.55 -14.14
CA LEU A 361 0.69 -40.41 -13.15
C LEU A 361 0.95 -41.41 -12.01
N ILE A 362 1.53 -40.91 -10.90
CA ILE A 362 2.00 -41.74 -9.79
C ILE A 362 0.89 -42.59 -9.17
N ASP A 363 -0.35 -42.09 -9.17
CA ASP A 363 -1.54 -42.71 -8.61
C ASP A 363 -2.13 -43.79 -9.53
N GLU A 364 -2.33 -43.49 -10.82
CA GLU A 364 -2.84 -44.48 -11.79
C GLU A 364 -1.84 -45.61 -12.08
N GLN A 365 -0.54 -45.26 -12.18
CA GLN A 365 0.51 -46.22 -12.52
C GLN A 365 1.08 -46.94 -11.29
N TRP A 366 0.58 -46.63 -10.08
CA TRP A 366 1.02 -47.28 -8.85
C TRP A 366 0.98 -48.82 -8.87
N PRO A 367 -0.01 -49.50 -9.49
CA PRO A 367 -0.02 -50.96 -9.61
C PRO A 367 1.13 -51.53 -10.44
N GLN A 368 1.71 -50.75 -11.37
CA GLN A 368 2.93 -51.13 -12.10
C GLN A 368 4.16 -50.81 -11.25
N ILE A 369 4.28 -49.57 -10.76
CA ILE A 369 5.42 -49.08 -9.97
C ILE A 369 5.68 -49.99 -8.75
N SER A 370 4.63 -50.39 -8.03
CA SER A 370 4.73 -51.27 -6.86
C SER A 370 5.17 -52.71 -7.15
N THR A 371 5.37 -53.10 -8.42
CA THR A 371 6.00 -54.38 -8.82
C THR A 371 7.50 -54.26 -9.12
N CYS A 372 8.03 -53.04 -9.25
CA CYS A 372 9.46 -52.79 -9.44
C CYS A 372 10.27 -53.24 -8.23
N ASN A 373 11.60 -53.34 -8.41
CA ASN A 373 12.55 -53.67 -7.35
C ASN A 373 12.43 -52.69 -6.17
N HIS A 374 12.56 -53.19 -4.94
CA HIS A 374 12.49 -52.39 -3.72
C HIS A 374 13.84 -52.18 -3.02
N GLU A 375 14.92 -52.79 -3.51
CA GLU A 375 16.28 -52.50 -3.08
C GLU A 375 16.73 -51.10 -3.54
N ASN A 376 17.68 -50.48 -2.84
CA ASN A 376 18.21 -49.17 -3.21
C ASN A 376 18.78 -49.18 -4.65
N VAL A 377 18.67 -48.06 -5.35
CA VAL A 377 19.16 -47.92 -6.73
C VAL A 377 20.67 -47.64 -6.71
N ASP A 378 21.45 -48.46 -7.41
CA ASP A 378 22.88 -48.23 -7.62
C ASP A 378 23.08 -47.23 -8.78
N ALA A 379 22.66 -45.98 -8.57
CA ALA A 379 22.78 -44.91 -9.54
C ALA A 379 24.20 -44.31 -9.52
N PRO A 380 24.84 -44.08 -10.68
CA PRO A 380 26.21 -43.55 -10.76
C PRO A 380 26.24 -42.02 -10.55
N VAL A 381 25.70 -41.55 -9.43
CA VAL A 381 25.60 -40.15 -9.01
C VAL A 381 26.59 -39.83 -7.88
N SER A 382 27.14 -38.62 -7.88
CA SER A 382 28.08 -38.12 -6.86
C SER A 382 27.55 -36.86 -6.17
N ALA A 383 28.15 -36.50 -5.04
CA ALA A 383 27.78 -35.27 -4.31
C ALA A 383 27.88 -33.99 -5.16
N LYS A 384 28.71 -33.98 -6.21
CA LYS A 384 28.92 -32.82 -7.09
C LYS A 384 27.90 -32.71 -8.21
N ASP A 385 27.12 -33.76 -8.46
CA ASP A 385 26.07 -33.74 -9.45
C ASP A 385 24.83 -32.96 -8.95
N LEU A 386 23.98 -32.59 -9.91
CA LEU A 386 22.77 -31.80 -9.68
C LEU A 386 21.80 -32.52 -8.73
N ALA A 387 21.30 -31.80 -7.74
CA ALA A 387 20.28 -32.27 -6.79
C ALA A 387 18.88 -31.76 -7.14
N TYR A 388 18.78 -30.47 -7.48
CA TYR A 388 17.52 -29.81 -7.82
C TYR A 388 17.75 -28.50 -8.57
N VAL A 389 16.71 -28.04 -9.25
CA VAL A 389 16.60 -26.67 -9.77
C VAL A 389 15.36 -26.03 -9.16
N ILE A 390 15.50 -24.85 -8.55
CA ILE A 390 14.36 -24.11 -7.97
C ILE A 390 14.23 -22.76 -8.68
N TYR A 391 13.03 -22.46 -9.18
CA TYR A 391 12.75 -21.20 -9.87
C TYR A 391 12.52 -20.06 -8.88
N THR A 392 13.14 -18.93 -9.15
CA THR A 392 12.92 -17.65 -8.45
C THR A 392 12.36 -16.62 -9.42
N SER A 393 11.79 -15.52 -8.91
CA SER A 393 11.35 -14.38 -9.75
C SER A 393 12.52 -13.75 -10.50
N GLY A 394 12.24 -13.15 -11.66
CA GLY A 394 13.28 -12.58 -12.53
C GLY A 394 12.97 -11.16 -12.99
N SER A 395 13.93 -10.26 -12.80
CA SER A 395 13.83 -8.83 -13.14
C SER A 395 13.51 -8.53 -14.62
N THR A 396 13.75 -9.49 -15.52
CA THR A 396 13.39 -9.42 -16.95
C THR A 396 11.94 -9.84 -17.25
N GLY A 397 11.13 -10.16 -16.24
CA GLY A 397 9.75 -10.61 -16.40
C GLY A 397 9.56 -12.08 -16.76
N ARG A 398 10.55 -12.93 -16.46
CA ARG A 398 10.46 -14.40 -16.55
C ARG A 398 11.20 -15.01 -15.38
N PRO A 399 10.69 -16.07 -14.74
CA PRO A 399 11.38 -16.70 -13.63
C PRO A 399 12.68 -17.39 -14.07
N LYS A 400 13.60 -17.60 -13.14
CA LYS A 400 14.95 -18.14 -13.38
C LYS A 400 15.23 -19.33 -12.46
N GLY A 401 15.64 -20.46 -13.03
CA GLY A 401 15.98 -21.67 -12.28
C GLY A 401 17.37 -21.61 -11.68
N ALA A 402 17.52 -21.58 -10.36
CA ALA A 402 18.81 -21.70 -9.68
C ALA A 402 19.23 -23.17 -9.60
N ILE A 403 20.47 -23.48 -10.04
CA ILE A 403 21.00 -24.85 -10.15
C ILE A 403 21.85 -25.20 -8.92
N LEU A 404 21.45 -26.24 -8.18
CA LEU A 404 22.12 -26.68 -6.95
C LEU A 404 22.57 -28.15 -7.03
N ASN A 405 23.74 -28.44 -6.48
CA ASN A 405 24.29 -29.79 -6.32
C ASN A 405 23.97 -30.39 -4.94
N HIS A 406 24.24 -31.69 -4.76
CA HIS A 406 24.01 -32.35 -3.46
C HIS A 406 24.97 -31.83 -2.36
N GLN A 407 26.24 -31.57 -2.70
CA GLN A 407 27.33 -31.29 -1.76
C GLN A 407 27.02 -30.08 -0.86
N GLY A 408 26.63 -28.94 -1.44
CA GLY A 408 26.33 -27.71 -0.69
C GLY A 408 25.16 -27.87 0.28
N ARG A 409 24.16 -28.66 -0.10
CA ARG A 409 22.95 -28.88 0.71
C ARG A 409 23.13 -29.96 1.78
N VAL A 410 23.95 -30.99 1.52
CA VAL A 410 24.43 -31.95 2.52
C VAL A 410 25.24 -31.25 3.61
N ASN A 411 26.16 -30.35 3.23
CA ASN A 411 26.91 -29.52 4.17
C ASN A 411 25.99 -28.75 5.14
N ASN A 412 25.01 -28.02 4.61
CA ASN A 412 24.08 -27.25 5.44
C ASN A 412 23.29 -28.17 6.39
N PHE A 413 22.73 -29.29 5.91
CA PHE A 413 22.04 -30.26 6.77
C PHE A 413 22.91 -30.77 7.93
N CYS A 414 24.17 -31.12 7.64
CA CYS A 414 25.09 -31.66 8.63
C CYS A 414 25.50 -30.61 9.67
N ASP A 415 25.75 -29.35 9.30
CA ASP A 415 26.00 -28.30 10.28
C ASP A 415 24.78 -28.07 11.17
N PHE A 416 23.62 -27.93 10.54
CA PHE A 416 22.38 -27.52 11.18
C PHE A 416 21.84 -28.56 12.17
N ASN A 417 21.72 -29.82 11.72
CA ASN A 417 21.24 -30.90 12.56
C ASN A 417 22.20 -31.16 13.74
N ARG A 418 23.52 -30.99 13.53
CA ARG A 418 24.54 -31.09 14.58
C ARG A 418 24.46 -29.93 15.59
N ARG A 419 24.29 -28.70 15.12
CA ARG A 419 24.25 -27.47 15.95
C ARG A 419 23.06 -27.47 16.90
N TYR A 420 21.88 -27.86 16.42
CA TYR A 420 20.63 -27.87 17.21
C TYR A 420 20.21 -29.26 17.70
N ASN A 421 21.11 -30.24 17.59
CA ASN A 421 20.91 -31.63 17.99
C ASN A 421 19.57 -32.20 17.48
N ILE A 422 19.30 -32.01 16.18
CA ILE A 422 18.08 -32.49 15.50
C ILE A 422 18.33 -33.94 15.08
N GLY A 423 17.41 -34.85 15.43
CA GLY A 423 17.58 -36.27 15.13
C GLY A 423 16.30 -37.09 15.25
N ALA A 424 16.45 -38.40 15.47
CA ALA A 424 15.32 -39.35 15.48
C ALA A 424 14.26 -39.17 16.58
N GLY A 425 14.49 -38.26 17.54
CA GLY A 425 13.47 -37.83 18.51
C GLY A 425 12.58 -36.68 18.02
N ASP A 426 12.95 -36.00 16.93
CA ASP A 426 12.32 -34.76 16.49
C ASP A 426 11.22 -34.95 15.45
N ARG A 427 10.32 -33.97 15.45
CA ARG A 427 9.16 -33.91 14.55
C ARG A 427 9.05 -32.49 14.01
N LEU A 428 9.20 -32.35 12.69
CA LEU A 428 9.11 -31.08 11.98
C LEU A 428 7.75 -30.97 11.29
N LEU A 429 7.11 -29.80 11.39
CA LEU A 429 5.90 -29.48 10.63
C LEU A 429 6.30 -28.89 9.27
N GLY A 430 6.06 -29.64 8.19
CA GLY A 430 6.44 -29.26 6.84
C GLY A 430 5.48 -28.23 6.24
N LEU A 431 5.90 -26.96 6.23
CA LEU A 431 5.09 -25.80 5.84
C LEU A 431 5.50 -25.21 4.49
N ALA A 432 6.77 -25.29 4.10
CA ALA A 432 7.26 -24.70 2.86
C ALA A 432 6.59 -25.32 1.62
N SER A 433 6.32 -24.51 0.58
CA SER A 433 5.94 -25.06 -0.74
C SER A 433 7.13 -25.80 -1.34
N ILE A 434 6.89 -26.87 -2.11
CA ILE A 434 7.95 -27.59 -2.82
C ILE A 434 8.75 -26.73 -3.77
N SER A 435 8.16 -25.63 -4.26
CA SER A 435 8.81 -24.64 -5.13
C SER A 435 9.58 -23.58 -4.36
N PHE A 436 9.76 -23.75 -3.04
CA PHE A 436 10.57 -22.90 -2.18
C PHE A 436 11.66 -23.72 -1.51
N ASP A 437 12.89 -23.21 -1.50
CA ASP A 437 14.08 -23.95 -1.10
C ASP A 437 14.08 -24.44 0.35
N MET A 438 13.38 -23.75 1.26
CA MET A 438 13.11 -24.24 2.61
C MET A 438 12.56 -25.69 2.64
N SER A 439 11.74 -26.10 1.68
CA SER A 439 11.17 -27.46 1.65
C SER A 439 12.21 -28.56 1.45
N VAL A 440 13.38 -28.21 0.89
CA VAL A 440 14.50 -29.15 0.73
C VAL A 440 15.02 -29.58 2.10
N TYR A 441 15.04 -28.68 3.09
CA TYR A 441 15.32 -29.02 4.49
C TYR A 441 14.16 -29.82 5.11
N ASP A 442 12.92 -29.35 4.98
CA ASP A 442 11.75 -30.01 5.56
C ASP A 442 11.71 -31.50 5.18
N VAL A 443 12.00 -31.84 3.92
CA VAL A 443 12.06 -33.21 3.41
C VAL A 443 13.41 -33.87 3.69
N PHE A 444 14.49 -33.47 3.01
CA PHE A 444 15.75 -34.24 3.06
C PHE A 444 16.58 -33.98 4.32
N GLY A 445 16.47 -32.79 4.92
CA GLY A 445 17.17 -32.44 6.16
C GLY A 445 16.63 -33.20 7.37
N THR A 446 15.30 -33.19 7.54
CA THR A 446 14.58 -33.94 8.58
C THR A 446 14.78 -35.45 8.43
N LEU A 447 14.61 -35.96 7.21
CA LEU A 447 14.72 -37.40 6.95
C LEU A 447 16.17 -37.92 6.96
N GLY A 448 17.15 -37.05 6.68
CA GLY A 448 18.58 -37.38 6.74
C GLY A 448 19.14 -37.55 8.16
N CYS A 449 18.44 -37.06 9.20
CA CYS A 449 18.82 -37.24 10.61
C CYS A 449 17.90 -38.19 11.40
N GLY A 450 17.00 -38.92 10.72
CA GLY A 450 16.12 -39.90 11.36
C GLY A 450 14.83 -39.32 11.95
N GLY A 451 14.61 -38.00 11.83
CA GLY A 451 13.42 -37.32 12.34
C GLY A 451 12.14 -37.65 11.56
N CYS A 452 11.00 -37.14 12.02
CA CYS A 452 9.71 -37.35 11.37
C CYS A 452 9.18 -36.06 10.74
N LEU A 453 8.83 -36.10 9.46
CA LEU A 453 8.16 -35.02 8.74
C LEU A 453 6.64 -35.16 8.88
N VAL A 454 5.98 -34.19 9.51
CA VAL A 454 4.52 -34.07 9.50
C VAL A 454 4.14 -33.07 8.43
N VAL A 455 3.63 -33.55 7.30
CA VAL A 455 3.26 -32.68 6.17
C VAL A 455 1.95 -31.95 6.51
N ALA A 456 1.98 -30.61 6.53
CA ALA A 456 0.76 -29.83 6.60
C ALA A 456 0.04 -29.87 5.24
N ASP A 457 -1.28 -29.98 5.26
CA ASP A 457 -2.10 -29.89 4.04
C ASP A 457 -2.07 -28.46 3.46
N SER A 458 -2.12 -28.38 2.14
CA SER A 458 -2.26 -27.17 1.34
C SER A 458 -3.68 -26.64 1.30
N THR A 459 -4.70 -27.41 1.71
CA THR A 459 -6.05 -26.84 1.90
C THR A 459 -5.94 -25.73 2.94
N SER A 460 -6.18 -24.51 2.48
CA SER A 460 -6.04 -23.35 3.35
C SER A 460 -7.00 -23.42 4.52
N THR A 461 -8.15 -24.12 4.37
CA THR A 461 -9.31 -24.33 5.28
C THR A 461 -9.00 -24.72 6.72
N GLN A 462 -7.73 -24.87 7.04
CA GLN A 462 -7.29 -25.32 8.33
C GLN A 462 -6.29 -24.31 8.96
N GLY A 463 -5.47 -23.58 8.20
CA GLY A 463 -4.63 -22.46 8.67
C GLY A 463 -3.81 -22.71 9.97
N ALA A 464 -3.64 -21.66 10.79
CA ALA A 464 -2.99 -21.75 12.11
C ALA A 464 -3.69 -22.73 13.07
N ALA A 465 -5.02 -22.89 12.96
CA ALA A 465 -5.77 -23.89 13.70
C ALA A 465 -5.32 -25.32 13.35
N ASN A 466 -4.97 -25.59 12.09
CA ASN A 466 -4.40 -26.87 11.66
C ASN A 466 -3.02 -27.07 12.25
N TRP A 467 -2.18 -26.04 12.16
CA TRP A 467 -0.80 -26.13 12.60
C TRP A 467 -0.78 -26.44 14.09
N SER A 468 -1.52 -25.69 14.91
CA SER A 468 -1.72 -25.99 16.32
C SER A 468 -2.30 -27.40 16.55
N ARG A 469 -3.36 -27.81 15.84
CA ARG A 469 -3.94 -29.17 15.94
C ARG A 469 -2.91 -30.26 15.64
N LEU A 470 -2.11 -30.10 14.59
CA LEU A 470 -1.05 -31.04 14.19
C LEU A 470 0.12 -31.02 15.19
N MET A 471 0.48 -29.83 15.70
CA MET A 471 1.49 -29.66 16.75
C MET A 471 1.13 -30.42 18.02
N LEU A 472 -0.13 -30.31 18.48
CA LEU A 472 -0.64 -31.03 19.63
C LEU A 472 -0.79 -32.53 19.36
N LYS A 473 -1.44 -32.92 18.25
CA LYS A 473 -1.72 -34.32 17.89
C LYS A 473 -0.44 -35.13 17.67
N HIS A 474 0.57 -34.52 17.04
CA HIS A 474 1.80 -35.21 16.67
C HIS A 474 3.01 -34.84 17.54
N GLY A 475 2.91 -33.87 18.45
CA GLY A 475 4.01 -33.47 19.32
C GLY A 475 5.18 -32.89 18.53
N ILE A 476 4.92 -31.84 17.76
CA ILE A 476 5.93 -31.16 16.94
C ILE A 476 6.98 -30.50 17.83
N THR A 477 8.26 -30.74 17.52
CA THR A 477 9.41 -30.23 18.28
C THR A 477 10.17 -29.15 17.52
N VAL A 478 10.14 -29.16 16.19
CA VAL A 478 10.83 -28.19 15.32
C VAL A 478 9.83 -27.48 14.42
N TRP A 479 9.93 -26.15 14.40
CA TRP A 479 9.21 -25.29 13.46
C TRP A 479 10.21 -24.60 12.54
N HIS A 480 9.92 -24.57 11.24
CA HIS A 480 10.72 -23.93 10.22
C HIS A 480 9.82 -23.13 9.28
N SER A 481 9.96 -21.80 9.25
CA SER A 481 9.14 -20.94 8.39
C SER A 481 9.73 -19.55 8.17
N VAL A 482 9.02 -18.77 7.35
CA VAL A 482 9.14 -17.31 7.31
C VAL A 482 8.41 -16.67 8.51
N PRO A 483 8.83 -15.49 9.00
CA PRO A 483 8.27 -14.85 10.20
C PRO A 483 6.74 -14.73 10.24
N ALA A 484 6.12 -14.33 9.13
CA ALA A 484 4.67 -14.09 9.04
C ALA A 484 3.81 -15.34 9.33
N LEU A 485 4.33 -16.55 9.08
CA LEU A 485 3.61 -17.79 9.41
C LEU A 485 3.69 -18.12 10.91
N MET A 486 4.79 -17.73 11.56
CA MET A 486 4.93 -17.85 13.02
C MET A 486 4.08 -16.79 13.74
N GLU A 487 4.04 -15.55 13.26
CA GLU A 487 3.13 -14.52 13.78
C GLU A 487 1.66 -14.98 13.75
N MET A 488 1.21 -15.52 12.61
CA MET A 488 -0.15 -16.08 12.48
C MET A 488 -0.44 -17.25 13.45
N LEU A 489 0.56 -18.08 13.77
CA LEU A 489 0.42 -19.12 14.80
C LEU A 489 0.28 -18.49 16.20
N ILE A 490 1.13 -17.52 16.52
CA ILE A 490 1.14 -16.84 17.82
C ILE A 490 -0.20 -16.13 18.05
N ASP A 491 -0.66 -15.32 17.08
CA ASP A 491 -1.92 -14.57 17.18
C ASP A 491 -3.10 -15.53 17.50
N TYR A 492 -3.16 -16.68 16.81
CA TYR A 492 -4.17 -17.72 17.04
C TYR A 492 -4.06 -18.40 18.43
N VAL A 493 -2.84 -18.59 18.95
CA VAL A 493 -2.62 -19.20 20.27
C VAL A 493 -2.83 -18.18 21.40
N GLU A 494 -2.57 -16.89 21.18
CA GLU A 494 -2.87 -15.81 22.13
C GLU A 494 -4.39 -15.67 22.34
N GLU A 495 -5.20 -15.89 21.30
CA GLU A 495 -6.68 -15.98 21.41
C GLU A 495 -7.16 -17.25 22.13
N LYS A 496 -6.40 -18.36 22.05
CA LYS A 496 -6.78 -19.69 22.57
C LYS A 496 -5.64 -20.38 23.33
N PRO A 497 -5.31 -19.95 24.55
CA PRO A 497 -4.13 -20.45 25.27
C PRO A 497 -4.11 -21.97 25.51
N GLU A 498 -5.27 -22.64 25.49
CA GLU A 498 -5.39 -24.10 25.63
C GLU A 498 -4.83 -24.89 24.44
N VAL A 499 -4.50 -24.23 23.31
CA VAL A 499 -3.93 -24.89 22.11
C VAL A 499 -2.42 -24.60 21.91
N SER A 500 -1.74 -24.16 22.97
CA SER A 500 -0.30 -23.83 22.96
C SER A 500 0.61 -25.03 22.67
N PRO A 501 1.66 -24.89 21.82
CA PRO A 501 2.48 -26.01 21.35
C PRO A 501 3.59 -26.42 22.35
N ASP A 502 3.22 -27.03 23.47
CA ASP A 502 4.10 -27.35 24.62
C ASP A 502 5.30 -28.29 24.35
N LYS A 503 5.41 -28.87 23.15
CA LYS A 503 6.56 -29.71 22.70
C LYS A 503 7.58 -28.97 21.84
N LEU A 504 7.27 -27.74 21.41
CA LEU A 504 8.13 -26.96 20.54
C LEU A 504 9.42 -26.57 21.26
N ARG A 505 10.58 -27.06 20.77
CA ARG A 505 11.90 -26.78 21.36
C ARG A 505 12.77 -25.87 20.49
N LEU A 506 12.47 -25.79 19.20
CA LEU A 506 13.30 -25.09 18.21
C LEU A 506 12.41 -24.40 17.17
N VAL A 507 12.64 -23.11 16.97
CA VAL A 507 11.98 -22.27 15.96
C VAL A 507 13.03 -21.65 15.07
N LEU A 508 12.88 -21.88 13.78
CA LEU A 508 13.84 -21.53 12.74
C LEU A 508 13.16 -20.52 11.81
N LEU A 509 13.64 -19.28 11.84
CA LEU A 509 13.08 -18.16 11.10
C LEU A 509 14.07 -17.71 10.02
N GLY A 510 13.63 -17.75 8.78
CA GLY A 510 14.43 -17.27 7.64
C GLY A 510 13.56 -16.68 6.54
N GLY A 511 14.14 -16.45 5.37
CA GLY A 511 13.39 -16.08 4.17
C GLY A 511 12.84 -14.64 4.12
N ASP A 512 12.55 -13.95 5.22
CA ASP A 512 12.16 -12.51 5.26
C ASP A 512 12.78 -11.78 6.47
N TRP A 513 12.54 -10.47 6.55
CA TRP A 513 12.89 -9.61 7.69
C TRP A 513 12.21 -10.09 8.98
N ILE A 514 13.00 -10.27 10.05
CA ILE A 514 12.51 -10.78 11.34
C ILE A 514 12.24 -9.59 12.29
N PRO A 515 10.99 -9.41 12.77
CA PRO A 515 10.65 -8.35 13.72
C PRO A 515 11.38 -8.53 15.05
N VAL A 516 11.91 -7.43 15.61
CA VAL A 516 12.67 -7.48 16.89
C VAL A 516 11.86 -7.99 18.09
N ALA A 517 10.53 -7.85 18.07
CA ALA A 517 9.64 -8.33 19.14
C ALA A 517 9.20 -9.81 18.97
N LEU A 518 9.37 -10.40 17.79
CA LEU A 518 8.89 -11.75 17.49
C LEU A 518 9.54 -12.85 18.37
N PRO A 519 10.86 -12.84 18.64
CA PRO A 519 11.49 -13.86 19.49
C PRO A 519 10.93 -13.90 20.91
N ASP A 520 10.57 -12.75 21.48
CA ASP A 520 10.00 -12.67 22.82
C ASP A 520 8.54 -13.16 22.85
N ARG A 521 7.76 -12.89 21.80
CA ARG A 521 6.41 -13.49 21.63
C ARG A 521 6.49 -15.02 21.51
N ILE A 522 7.47 -15.55 20.79
CA ILE A 522 7.70 -17.00 20.66
C ILE A 522 8.06 -17.61 22.02
N LYS A 523 8.97 -16.98 22.78
CA LYS A 523 9.35 -17.41 24.14
C LYS A 523 8.19 -17.30 25.14
N ALA A 524 7.24 -16.40 24.93
CA ALA A 524 6.02 -16.32 25.73
C ALA A 524 5.08 -17.53 25.53
N LEU A 525 5.12 -18.20 24.36
CA LEU A 525 4.40 -19.47 24.15
C LEU A 525 5.07 -20.64 24.87
N VAL A 526 6.40 -20.75 24.76
CA VAL A 526 7.22 -21.80 25.37
C VAL A 526 8.55 -21.23 25.85
N GLU A 527 8.70 -21.04 27.16
CA GLU A 527 9.87 -20.36 27.77
C GLU A 527 11.22 -20.98 27.39
N THR A 528 11.26 -22.30 27.18
CA THR A 528 12.48 -23.07 26.88
C THR A 528 12.79 -23.20 25.38
N VAL A 529 12.04 -22.54 24.50
CA VAL A 529 12.22 -22.66 23.05
C VAL A 529 13.46 -21.90 22.57
N GLN A 530 14.30 -22.57 21.78
CA GLN A 530 15.40 -21.91 21.08
C GLN A 530 14.86 -21.26 19.81
N VAL A 531 15.10 -19.97 19.63
CA VAL A 531 14.72 -19.22 18.41
C VAL A 531 15.98 -18.85 17.64
N VAL A 532 15.98 -19.13 16.34
CA VAL A 532 17.15 -18.99 15.45
C VAL A 532 16.76 -18.15 14.24
N SER A 533 17.62 -17.20 13.89
CA SER A 533 17.55 -16.42 12.65
C SER A 533 18.50 -17.02 11.61
N MET A 534 18.02 -17.16 10.38
CA MET A 534 18.74 -17.79 9.27
C MET A 534 18.68 -16.90 8.03
N GLY A 535 19.83 -16.68 7.41
CA GLY A 535 20.00 -15.77 6.27
C GLY A 535 20.73 -16.46 5.12
N GLY A 536 20.36 -16.15 3.90
CA GLY A 536 20.98 -16.72 2.71
C GLY A 536 20.17 -16.47 1.44
N ALA A 537 20.49 -17.24 0.40
CA ALA A 537 19.88 -17.17 -0.91
C ALA A 537 19.74 -18.57 -1.52
N THR A 538 18.74 -18.75 -2.37
CA THR A 538 18.52 -20.00 -3.14
C THR A 538 19.76 -20.40 -3.93
N GLU A 539 20.45 -19.41 -4.50
CA GLU A 539 21.71 -19.54 -5.22
C GLU A 539 22.90 -20.02 -4.37
N CYS A 540 22.75 -20.02 -3.03
CA CYS A 540 23.77 -20.44 -2.06
C CYS A 540 23.30 -21.61 -1.18
N SER A 541 22.44 -22.48 -1.73
CA SER A 541 21.88 -23.63 -1.02
C SER A 541 21.02 -23.23 0.19
N MET A 542 20.11 -22.27 0.01
CA MET A 542 19.13 -21.75 0.99
C MET A 542 19.76 -20.89 2.10
N ASP A 543 20.28 -21.47 3.18
CA ASP A 543 20.88 -20.69 4.29
C ASP A 543 22.40 -20.71 4.24
N SER A 544 23.00 -19.56 4.51
CA SER A 544 24.44 -19.30 4.52
C SER A 544 24.94 -18.67 5.81
N THR A 545 24.09 -17.96 6.55
CA THR A 545 24.41 -17.35 7.85
C THR A 545 23.37 -17.69 8.91
N ILE A 546 23.78 -17.70 10.18
CA ILE A 546 22.94 -18.12 11.30
C ILE A 546 23.20 -17.30 12.58
N TYR A 547 22.13 -17.01 13.32
CA TYR A 547 22.17 -16.28 14.59
C TYR A 547 21.24 -16.91 15.64
N ASP A 548 21.80 -17.25 16.80
CA ASP A 548 21.06 -17.78 17.95
C ASP A 548 20.45 -16.62 18.76
N ILE A 549 19.12 -16.49 18.75
CA ILE A 549 18.42 -15.30 19.26
C ILE A 549 18.21 -15.40 20.78
N ASN A 550 19.28 -15.15 21.52
CA ASN A 550 19.25 -15.15 22.99
C ASN A 550 18.50 -13.93 23.54
N GLU A 551 18.85 -12.73 23.08
CA GLU A 551 18.23 -11.45 23.45
C GLU A 551 18.00 -10.59 22.18
N ALA A 552 17.00 -9.71 22.20
CA ALA A 552 16.71 -8.78 21.12
C ALA A 552 16.88 -7.33 21.59
N SER A 553 17.65 -6.53 20.84
CA SER A 553 17.73 -5.09 21.11
C SER A 553 16.59 -4.35 20.40
N SER A 554 15.89 -3.47 21.13
CA SER A 554 14.92 -2.52 20.58
C SER A 554 15.56 -1.42 19.71
N ASP A 555 16.91 -1.37 19.68
CA ASP A 555 17.66 -0.48 18.79
C ASP A 555 17.96 -1.08 17.42
N TRP A 556 17.81 -2.39 17.25
CA TRP A 556 18.00 -3.02 15.94
C TRP A 556 16.86 -2.71 14.97
N LYS A 557 17.21 -2.64 13.68
CA LYS A 557 16.21 -2.55 12.59
C LYS A 557 15.53 -3.90 12.32
N SER A 558 16.19 -5.01 12.62
CA SER A 558 15.72 -6.40 12.51
C SER A 558 16.54 -7.26 13.45
N ILE A 559 16.09 -8.48 13.76
CA ILE A 559 17.02 -9.48 14.30
C ILE A 559 18.18 -9.71 13.29
N PRO A 560 19.46 -9.73 13.73
CA PRO A 560 20.60 -10.05 12.87
C PRO A 560 20.54 -11.46 12.27
N TYR A 561 21.33 -11.68 11.22
CA TYR A 561 21.50 -12.98 10.57
C TYR A 561 22.87 -13.64 10.89
N GLY A 562 23.66 -13.00 11.75
CA GLY A 562 24.79 -13.62 12.47
C GLY A 562 25.99 -13.97 11.60
N PHE A 563 26.50 -15.18 11.78
CA PHE A 563 27.78 -15.64 11.24
C PHE A 563 27.60 -16.67 10.12
N PRO A 564 28.57 -16.84 9.20
CA PRO A 564 28.52 -17.89 8.20
C PRO A 564 28.40 -19.29 8.82
N MET A 565 27.62 -20.15 8.16
CA MET A 565 27.49 -21.58 8.48
C MET A 565 28.77 -22.35 8.11
N ALA A 566 28.88 -23.60 8.57
CA ALA A 566 30.02 -24.45 8.26
C ALA A 566 30.32 -24.51 6.74
N ASN A 567 31.60 -24.43 6.38
CA ASN A 567 32.13 -24.46 5.02
C ASN A 567 31.52 -23.41 4.05
N GLN A 568 30.84 -22.40 4.58
CA GLN A 568 30.33 -21.23 3.85
C GLN A 568 31.09 -19.98 4.28
N LEU A 569 31.06 -18.96 3.42
CA LEU A 569 31.83 -17.72 3.58
C LEU A 569 30.90 -16.53 3.38
N THR A 570 31.13 -15.46 4.14
CA THR A 570 30.38 -14.21 4.06
C THR A 570 31.34 -13.05 3.91
N TYR A 571 31.06 -12.17 2.95
CA TYR A 571 31.80 -10.93 2.72
C TYR A 571 30.81 -9.77 2.55
N VAL A 572 31.17 -8.59 3.05
CA VAL A 572 30.46 -7.33 2.78
C VAL A 572 31.43 -6.44 2.03
N LEU A 573 31.12 -6.13 0.77
CA LEU A 573 32.06 -5.52 -0.18
C LEU A 573 31.54 -4.21 -0.75
N ASP A 574 32.45 -3.32 -1.15
CA ASP A 574 32.15 -2.12 -1.94
C ASP A 574 31.97 -2.45 -3.44
N ALA A 575 31.65 -1.43 -4.23
CA ALA A 575 31.47 -1.57 -5.68
C ALA A 575 32.74 -2.03 -6.43
N ASN A 576 33.92 -1.93 -5.81
CA ASN A 576 35.22 -2.37 -6.33
C ASN A 576 35.64 -3.75 -5.79
N LEU A 577 34.71 -4.48 -5.16
CA LEU A 577 34.93 -5.77 -4.51
C LEU A 577 35.99 -5.72 -3.38
N GLN A 578 36.20 -4.55 -2.77
CA GLN A 578 37.04 -4.42 -1.56
C GLN A 578 36.19 -4.61 -0.29
N PRO A 579 36.73 -5.22 0.79
CA PRO A 579 36.01 -5.33 2.06
C PRO A 579 35.74 -3.94 2.65
N VAL A 580 34.51 -3.73 3.14
CA VAL A 580 34.15 -2.51 3.89
C VAL A 580 34.54 -2.65 5.37
N PRO A 581 34.79 -1.54 6.10
CA PRO A 581 35.07 -1.60 7.53
C PRO A 581 33.88 -2.08 8.37
N VAL A 582 34.17 -2.55 9.59
CA VAL A 582 33.13 -2.99 10.53
C VAL A 582 32.23 -1.80 10.92
N GLY A 583 30.92 -1.97 10.75
CA GLY A 583 29.88 -0.95 10.93
C GLY A 583 29.46 -0.21 9.64
N VAL A 584 30.24 -0.31 8.55
CA VAL A 584 29.96 0.31 7.24
C VAL A 584 29.07 -0.60 6.40
N ALA A 585 28.19 0.00 5.58
CA ALA A 585 27.30 -0.74 4.67
C ALA A 585 27.99 -1.11 3.36
N GLY A 586 27.72 -2.32 2.84
CA GLY A 586 28.18 -2.78 1.53
C GLY A 586 27.28 -3.88 0.96
N GLU A 587 27.60 -4.36 -0.24
CA GLU A 587 26.88 -5.47 -0.88
C GLU A 587 27.30 -6.81 -0.26
N LEU A 588 26.32 -7.59 0.19
CA LEU A 588 26.52 -8.93 0.70
C LEU A 588 26.92 -9.89 -0.44
N HIS A 589 28.00 -10.63 -0.20
CA HIS A 589 28.51 -11.68 -1.06
C HIS A 589 28.67 -12.98 -0.26
N LEU A 590 28.25 -14.09 -0.85
CA LEU A 590 28.26 -15.41 -0.21
C LEU A 590 29.18 -16.37 -0.96
N GLY A 591 29.97 -17.16 -0.23
CA GLY A 591 31.00 -18.05 -0.77
C GLY A 591 31.05 -19.43 -0.11
N GLY A 592 32.03 -20.22 -0.49
CA GLY A 592 32.21 -21.59 0.01
C GLY A 592 31.30 -22.61 -0.65
N VAL A 593 31.09 -23.76 -0.01
CA VAL A 593 30.50 -24.95 -0.66
C VAL A 593 28.99 -24.85 -0.95
N GLY A 594 28.31 -23.87 -0.36
CA GLY A 594 26.88 -23.61 -0.63
C GLY A 594 26.59 -23.03 -2.02
N VAL A 595 27.58 -22.40 -2.68
CA VAL A 595 27.39 -21.66 -3.94
C VAL A 595 27.02 -22.60 -5.09
N GLY A 596 25.83 -22.38 -5.66
CA GLY A 596 25.28 -23.14 -6.78
C GLY A 596 26.05 -23.00 -8.10
N GLU A 597 25.67 -23.78 -9.10
CA GLU A 597 26.36 -23.77 -10.41
C GLU A 597 26.08 -22.49 -11.19
N GLY A 598 24.84 -22.00 -11.14
CA GLY A 598 24.40 -20.81 -11.87
C GLY A 598 22.89 -20.78 -12.02
N TYR A 599 22.44 -20.08 -13.07
CA TYR A 599 21.05 -20.07 -13.52
C TYR A 599 20.87 -20.90 -14.80
N LEU A 600 19.84 -21.73 -14.83
CA LEU A 600 19.44 -22.55 -15.97
C LEU A 600 19.24 -21.68 -17.22
N ASN A 601 19.85 -22.09 -18.33
CA ASN A 601 19.83 -21.44 -19.64
C ASN A 601 20.20 -19.94 -19.65
N ARG A 602 20.85 -19.43 -18.60
CA ARG A 602 21.15 -18.00 -18.39
C ARG A 602 22.61 -17.78 -18.03
N GLU A 603 23.51 -18.11 -18.97
CA GLU A 603 24.96 -17.91 -18.84
C GLU A 603 25.32 -16.43 -18.61
N ASP A 604 24.56 -15.50 -19.21
CA ASP A 604 24.71 -14.05 -19.06
C ASP A 604 24.54 -13.61 -17.60
N LEU A 605 23.42 -13.98 -16.99
CA LEU A 605 23.09 -13.65 -15.61
C LEU A 605 23.94 -14.46 -14.62
N THR A 606 24.35 -15.67 -15.00
CA THR A 606 25.29 -16.49 -14.23
C THR A 606 26.65 -15.80 -14.12
N ALA A 607 27.21 -15.30 -15.23
CA ALA A 607 28.47 -14.57 -15.21
C ALA A 607 28.39 -13.23 -14.45
N GLU A 608 27.23 -12.57 -14.44
CA GLU A 608 26.99 -11.35 -13.66
C GLU A 608 26.95 -11.61 -12.15
N LYS A 609 26.27 -12.69 -11.71
CA LYS A 609 26.00 -12.95 -10.29
C LYS A 609 26.96 -13.92 -9.60
N PHE A 610 27.57 -14.87 -10.32
CA PHE A 610 28.47 -15.90 -9.77
C PHE A 610 29.91 -15.61 -10.19
N ILE A 611 30.50 -14.59 -9.56
CA ILE A 611 31.83 -14.08 -9.90
C ILE A 611 32.96 -14.89 -9.24
N ALA A 612 34.19 -14.75 -9.73
CA ALA A 612 35.36 -15.35 -9.08
C ALA A 612 35.58 -14.73 -7.69
N ASN A 613 35.94 -15.55 -6.69
CA ASN A 613 36.29 -15.06 -5.36
C ASN A 613 37.64 -14.29 -5.44
N PRO A 614 37.69 -12.98 -5.16
CA PRO A 614 38.93 -12.19 -5.25
C PRO A 614 39.93 -12.51 -4.13
N PHE A 615 39.49 -13.18 -3.06
CA PHE A 615 40.30 -13.51 -1.89
C PHE A 615 40.78 -14.98 -1.88
N ARG A 616 40.05 -15.89 -2.53
CA ARG A 616 40.36 -17.34 -2.58
C ARG A 616 40.39 -17.86 -4.02
N ALA A 617 41.60 -18.10 -4.53
CA ALA A 617 41.81 -18.49 -5.92
C ALA A 617 41.16 -19.85 -6.26
N GLY A 618 40.33 -19.86 -7.31
CA GLY A 618 39.61 -21.05 -7.78
C GLY A 618 38.21 -21.23 -7.18
N GLU A 619 37.83 -20.43 -6.19
CA GLU A 619 36.47 -20.37 -5.66
C GLU A 619 35.62 -19.31 -6.40
N ARG A 620 34.30 -19.38 -6.19
CA ARG A 620 33.33 -18.36 -6.65
C ARG A 620 32.59 -17.77 -5.46
N ILE A 621 32.11 -16.55 -5.61
CA ILE A 621 31.15 -15.91 -4.71
C ILE A 621 29.90 -15.49 -5.50
N TYR A 622 28.76 -15.55 -4.83
CA TYR A 622 27.48 -15.10 -5.35
C TYR A 622 27.16 -13.69 -4.84
N LYS A 623 26.82 -12.78 -5.75
CA LYS A 623 26.35 -11.42 -5.49
C LYS A 623 24.88 -11.44 -5.09
N THR A 624 24.54 -11.21 -3.82
CA THR A 624 23.14 -11.34 -3.39
C THR A 624 22.28 -10.14 -3.77
N GLY A 625 22.88 -8.95 -3.93
CA GLY A 625 22.18 -7.66 -4.09
C GLY A 625 21.53 -7.12 -2.80
N ASP A 626 21.77 -7.76 -1.66
CA ASP A 626 21.37 -7.24 -0.35
C ASP A 626 22.41 -6.24 0.17
N LEU A 627 21.94 -5.15 0.77
CA LEU A 627 22.80 -4.20 1.47
C LEU A 627 22.91 -4.65 2.93
N ALA A 628 24.13 -4.87 3.40
CA ALA A 628 24.41 -5.41 4.73
C ALA A 628 25.59 -4.69 5.41
N ARG A 629 25.79 -4.96 6.71
CA ARG A 629 26.99 -4.58 7.46
C ARG A 629 27.31 -5.62 8.52
N PHE A 630 28.56 -5.71 8.94
CA PHE A 630 28.94 -6.39 10.17
C PHE A 630 28.81 -5.45 11.38
N THR A 631 28.29 -5.95 12.50
CA THR A 631 28.38 -5.28 13.81
C THR A 631 29.74 -5.50 14.46
N GLU A 632 30.03 -4.80 15.57
CA GLU A 632 31.30 -4.96 16.30
C GLU A 632 31.53 -6.39 16.79
N ASP A 633 30.46 -7.08 17.19
CA ASP A 633 30.47 -8.47 17.62
C ASP A 633 30.52 -9.47 16.44
N GLY A 634 30.62 -9.00 15.19
CA GLY A 634 30.72 -9.83 13.97
C GLY A 634 29.40 -10.35 13.40
N ASN A 635 28.26 -9.96 13.97
CA ASN A 635 26.95 -10.36 13.44
C ASN A 635 26.61 -9.59 12.16
N LEU A 636 26.06 -10.28 11.17
CA LEU A 636 25.57 -9.67 9.93
C LEU A 636 24.19 -9.02 10.15
N GLU A 637 24.09 -7.71 9.93
CA GLU A 637 22.83 -6.97 9.83
C GLU A 637 22.45 -6.74 8.36
N LEU A 638 21.25 -7.13 7.95
CA LEU A 638 20.67 -6.71 6.67
C LEU A 638 19.99 -5.34 6.81
N LEU A 639 20.35 -4.42 5.92
CA LEU A 639 19.88 -3.03 5.91
C LEU A 639 18.78 -2.81 4.87
N GLY A 640 18.78 -3.58 3.77
CA GLY A 640 17.81 -3.51 2.69
C GLY A 640 18.30 -4.26 1.45
N ARG A 641 17.78 -3.90 0.28
CA ARG A 641 18.31 -4.32 -1.04
C ARG A 641 18.79 -3.13 -1.84
N ILE A 642 19.75 -3.38 -2.72
CA ILE A 642 20.33 -2.39 -3.64
C ILE A 642 19.46 -2.26 -4.91
N ASP A 643 18.73 -3.31 -5.26
CA ASP A 643 17.79 -3.37 -6.39
C ASP A 643 16.32 -3.21 -5.96
N PHE A 644 15.39 -3.35 -6.92
CA PHE A 644 13.95 -3.24 -6.70
C PHE A 644 13.28 -4.55 -6.26
N GLN A 645 14.05 -5.58 -5.91
CA GLN A 645 13.48 -6.84 -5.47
C GLN A 645 12.94 -6.70 -4.04
N VAL A 646 11.79 -7.33 -3.79
CA VAL A 646 11.11 -7.29 -2.50
C VAL A 646 10.78 -8.70 -2.03
N LYS A 647 10.46 -8.81 -0.73
CA LYS A 647 9.92 -10.01 -0.13
C LYS A 647 8.49 -9.71 0.33
N ILE A 648 7.54 -10.51 -0.16
CA ILE A 648 6.10 -10.39 0.13
C ILE A 648 5.68 -11.72 0.76
N ARG A 649 5.37 -11.70 2.07
CA ARG A 649 5.00 -12.91 2.83
C ARG A 649 6.05 -14.03 2.69
N GLY A 650 7.34 -13.68 2.66
CA GLY A 650 8.44 -14.61 2.42
C GLY A 650 8.75 -14.95 0.95
N PHE A 651 7.84 -14.71 0.00
CA PHE A 651 8.12 -14.91 -1.42
C PHE A 651 9.02 -13.81 -1.96
N ARG A 652 10.09 -14.20 -2.66
CA ARG A 652 10.99 -13.30 -3.40
C ARG A 652 10.26 -12.82 -4.66
N VAL A 653 9.96 -11.53 -4.76
CA VAL A 653 9.20 -10.91 -5.86
C VAL A 653 10.04 -9.81 -6.51
N GLU A 654 10.25 -9.93 -7.82
CA GLU A 654 10.83 -8.88 -8.65
C GLU A 654 9.73 -7.94 -9.12
N LEU A 655 9.74 -6.68 -8.68
CA LEU A 655 8.68 -5.72 -9.05
C LEU A 655 8.61 -5.51 -10.57
N GLY A 656 9.75 -5.60 -11.26
CA GLY A 656 9.84 -5.57 -12.72
C GLY A 656 9.12 -6.71 -13.45
N GLU A 657 8.89 -7.86 -12.79
CA GLU A 657 8.13 -8.99 -13.38
C GLU A 657 6.65 -8.62 -13.54
N ILE A 658 6.08 -8.03 -12.50
CA ILE A 658 4.70 -7.53 -12.49
C ILE A 658 4.55 -6.33 -13.43
N GLU A 659 5.51 -5.39 -13.42
CA GLU A 659 5.52 -4.26 -14.36
C GLU A 659 5.61 -4.71 -15.82
N SER A 660 6.41 -5.74 -16.13
CA SER A 660 6.53 -6.29 -17.49
C SER A 660 5.23 -6.95 -17.96
N SER A 661 4.56 -7.69 -17.08
CA SER A 661 3.25 -8.29 -17.37
C SER A 661 2.16 -7.23 -17.58
N LEU A 662 2.10 -6.19 -16.74
CA LEU A 662 1.17 -5.06 -16.93
C LEU A 662 1.38 -4.32 -18.24
N ARG A 663 2.63 -4.03 -18.63
CA ARG A 663 2.98 -3.33 -19.89
C ARG A 663 2.62 -4.13 -21.15
N GLN A 664 2.28 -5.42 -21.04
CA GLN A 664 1.76 -6.20 -22.16
C GLN A 664 0.26 -5.97 -22.41
N HIS A 665 -0.47 -5.43 -21.43
CA HIS A 665 -1.89 -5.12 -21.58
C HIS A 665 -2.05 -3.78 -22.34
N PRO A 666 -2.82 -3.69 -23.45
CA PRO A 666 -2.78 -2.49 -24.29
C PRO A 666 -3.37 -1.23 -23.63
N ALA A 667 -4.10 -1.38 -22.53
CA ALA A 667 -4.58 -0.26 -21.72
C ALA A 667 -3.47 0.46 -20.92
N VAL A 668 -2.27 -0.13 -20.79
CA VAL A 668 -1.20 0.36 -19.91
C VAL A 668 -0.12 1.05 -20.72
N LYS A 669 -0.05 2.37 -20.63
CA LYS A 669 1.02 3.17 -21.23
C LYS A 669 2.32 3.08 -20.44
N GLU A 670 2.21 3.33 -19.13
CA GLU A 670 3.30 3.14 -18.18
C GLU A 670 2.74 2.58 -16.88
N CYS A 671 3.56 1.82 -16.16
CA CYS A 671 3.21 1.36 -14.82
C CYS A 671 4.45 1.26 -13.92
N VAL A 672 4.20 1.37 -12.62
CA VAL A 672 5.18 1.24 -11.55
C VAL A 672 4.56 0.39 -10.45
N ILE A 673 5.25 -0.66 -10.00
CA ILE A 673 4.82 -1.40 -8.81
C ILE A 673 5.66 -0.96 -7.62
N LEU A 674 5.01 -0.80 -6.46
CA LEU A 674 5.68 -0.62 -5.18
C LEU A 674 5.17 -1.63 -4.16
N ALA A 675 6.06 -2.14 -3.31
CA ALA A 675 5.67 -2.74 -2.04
C ALA A 675 5.47 -1.61 -1.02
N LYS A 676 4.27 -1.48 -0.48
CA LYS A 676 3.96 -0.57 0.63
C LYS A 676 3.52 -1.37 1.85
N GLN A 677 3.73 -0.83 3.05
CA GLN A 677 3.20 -1.42 4.27
C GLN A 677 1.83 -0.82 4.57
N ASP A 678 0.87 -1.66 4.96
CA ASP A 678 -0.40 -1.20 5.52
C ASP A 678 -0.28 -0.91 7.04
N SER A 679 -1.41 -0.54 7.66
CA SER A 679 -1.50 -0.26 9.10
C SER A 679 -1.11 -1.46 9.99
N SER A 680 -1.19 -2.70 9.49
CA SER A 680 -0.75 -3.92 10.18
C SER A 680 0.75 -4.22 10.00
N LYS A 681 1.48 -3.36 9.27
CA LYS A 681 2.88 -3.51 8.84
C LYS A 681 3.13 -4.64 7.83
N MET A 682 2.08 -5.32 7.38
CA MET A 682 2.15 -6.29 6.28
C MET A 682 2.53 -5.57 4.98
N LYS A 683 3.47 -6.15 4.23
CA LYS A 683 3.84 -5.63 2.90
C LYS A 683 2.79 -6.07 1.88
N ARG A 684 2.18 -5.10 1.20
CA ARG A 684 1.23 -5.29 0.10
C ARG A 684 1.75 -4.65 -1.19
N LEU A 685 1.49 -5.28 -2.33
CA LEU A 685 1.86 -4.76 -3.65
C LEU A 685 0.80 -3.75 -4.12
N VAL A 686 1.26 -2.65 -4.71
CA VAL A 686 0.43 -1.53 -5.20
C VAL A 686 0.84 -1.22 -6.62
N ALA A 687 -0.12 -1.22 -7.56
CA ALA A 687 0.12 -0.88 -8.95
C ALA A 687 -0.29 0.56 -9.23
N TYR A 688 0.67 1.39 -9.65
CA TYR A 688 0.41 2.72 -10.17
C TYR A 688 0.41 2.61 -11.69
N VAL A 689 -0.70 3.00 -12.33
CA VAL A 689 -0.93 2.78 -13.76
C VAL A 689 -1.28 4.10 -14.43
N LEU A 690 -0.50 4.46 -15.44
CA LEU A 690 -0.84 5.50 -16.41
C LEU A 690 -1.58 4.82 -17.57
N PRO A 691 -2.88 5.09 -17.79
CA PRO A 691 -3.63 4.50 -18.88
C PRO A 691 -3.07 5.00 -20.23
N ASP A 692 -3.24 4.21 -21.29
CA ASP A 692 -3.08 4.75 -22.64
C ASP A 692 -4.39 5.36 -23.14
N ASN A 693 -4.31 6.61 -23.58
CA ASN A 693 -5.48 7.38 -24.00
C ASN A 693 -6.02 6.96 -25.38
N GLU A 694 -5.30 6.09 -26.09
CA GLU A 694 -5.72 5.48 -27.36
C GLU A 694 -6.40 4.10 -27.16
N TYR A 695 -6.67 3.69 -25.90
CA TYR A 695 -7.29 2.40 -25.60
C TYR A 695 -8.83 2.46 -25.59
N GLU A 696 -9.44 2.15 -26.72
CA GLU A 696 -10.90 2.22 -26.96
C GLU A 696 -11.72 1.03 -26.40
N ASP A 697 -11.11 0.06 -25.69
CA ASP A 697 -11.81 -1.13 -25.16
C ASP A 697 -12.59 -0.86 -23.84
N VAL A 698 -12.81 0.42 -23.50
CA VAL A 698 -13.96 0.85 -22.69
C VAL A 698 -14.65 1.93 -23.50
N ASP A 699 -15.72 1.55 -24.22
CA ASP A 699 -16.51 2.49 -25.01
C ASP A 699 -17.20 3.48 -24.04
N ILE A 700 -16.90 4.77 -24.25
CA ILE A 700 -17.36 5.87 -23.40
C ILE A 700 -18.84 6.13 -23.67
N ASP A 701 -19.25 6.08 -24.93
CA ASP A 701 -20.64 6.30 -25.36
C ASP A 701 -21.51 5.14 -24.84
N GLU A 702 -21.06 3.88 -24.98
CA GLU A 702 -21.74 2.71 -24.41
C GLU A 702 -21.83 2.79 -22.88
N THR A 703 -20.77 3.23 -22.19
CA THR A 703 -20.78 3.35 -20.71
C THR A 703 -21.65 4.51 -20.22
N GLU A 704 -21.80 5.57 -21.02
CA GLU A 704 -22.76 6.65 -20.77
C GLU A 704 -24.21 6.17 -20.97
N GLU A 705 -24.51 5.50 -22.08
CA GLU A 705 -25.82 4.88 -22.34
C GLU A 705 -26.19 3.87 -21.23
N GLU A 706 -25.26 2.97 -20.85
CA GLU A 706 -25.43 2.04 -19.72
C GLU A 706 -25.81 2.75 -18.41
N GLN A 707 -25.19 3.91 -18.11
CA GLN A 707 -25.47 4.65 -16.87
C GLN A 707 -26.86 5.28 -16.90
N VAL A 708 -27.29 5.84 -18.03
CA VAL A 708 -28.63 6.41 -18.21
C VAL A 708 -29.70 5.31 -18.17
N GLU A 709 -29.47 4.16 -18.79
CA GLU A 709 -30.38 3.00 -18.72
C GLU A 709 -30.48 2.42 -17.30
N GLN A 710 -29.36 2.35 -16.57
CA GLN A 710 -29.31 1.90 -15.18
C GLN A 710 -30.19 2.80 -14.28
N TRP A 711 -30.05 4.12 -14.40
CA TRP A 711 -30.93 5.07 -13.69
C TRP A 711 -32.40 4.94 -14.11
N GLN A 712 -32.72 4.77 -15.41
CA GLN A 712 -34.11 4.53 -15.83
C GLN A 712 -34.68 3.27 -15.15
N SER A 713 -33.91 2.19 -15.05
CA SER A 713 -34.35 0.96 -14.38
C SER A 713 -34.56 1.13 -12.87
N VAL A 714 -33.72 1.93 -12.21
CA VAL A 714 -33.90 2.28 -10.79
C VAL A 714 -35.19 3.09 -10.60
N TYR A 715 -35.41 4.10 -11.45
CA TYR A 715 -36.61 4.94 -11.41
C TYR A 715 -37.90 4.17 -11.73
N ASP A 716 -37.93 3.34 -12.77
CA ASP A 716 -39.10 2.51 -13.10
C ASP A 716 -39.44 1.54 -11.95
N SER A 717 -38.43 0.94 -11.31
CA SER A 717 -38.59 0.09 -10.12
C SER A 717 -39.11 0.87 -8.91
N ALA A 718 -38.59 2.07 -8.64
CA ALA A 718 -39.08 2.95 -7.59
C ALA A 718 -40.54 3.34 -7.85
N TYR A 719 -40.83 4.01 -8.97
CA TYR A 719 -42.16 4.54 -9.29
C TYR A 719 -43.26 3.46 -9.37
N SER A 720 -42.93 2.22 -9.72
CA SER A 720 -43.87 1.08 -9.64
C SER A 720 -44.42 0.78 -8.24
N LYS A 721 -43.73 1.24 -7.18
CA LYS A 721 -44.10 1.06 -5.77
C LYS A 721 -44.95 2.22 -5.23
N ALA A 722 -45.23 3.25 -6.04
CA ALA A 722 -46.09 4.36 -5.66
C ALA A 722 -47.49 3.86 -5.27
N LYS A 723 -47.90 4.13 -4.04
CA LYS A 723 -49.22 3.74 -3.51
C LYS A 723 -50.29 4.75 -3.93
N ASP A 724 -51.56 4.32 -3.93
CA ASP A 724 -52.69 5.24 -3.85
C ASP A 724 -52.61 6.03 -2.53
N LEU A 725 -52.38 7.34 -2.64
CA LEU A 725 -52.24 8.27 -1.51
C LEU A 725 -53.48 9.16 -1.42
N GLU A 726 -53.80 9.66 -0.21
CA GLU A 726 -55.01 10.48 0.02
C GLU A 726 -54.92 11.89 -0.64
N ASP A 727 -53.71 12.38 -0.91
CA ASP A 727 -53.44 13.62 -1.63
C ASP A 727 -52.88 13.30 -3.02
N GLU A 728 -53.72 13.41 -4.05
CA GLU A 728 -53.36 13.13 -5.45
C GLU A 728 -52.26 14.05 -6.00
N THR A 729 -51.90 15.12 -5.28
CA THR A 729 -50.76 15.98 -5.64
C THR A 729 -49.48 15.62 -4.90
N PHE A 730 -49.52 14.90 -3.77
CA PHE A 730 -48.33 14.61 -2.94
C PHE A 730 -47.98 13.13 -2.97
N ASN A 731 -47.10 12.74 -3.89
CA ASN A 731 -46.87 11.37 -4.31
C ASN A 731 -45.38 10.98 -4.29
N ILE A 732 -44.72 11.25 -3.16
CA ILE A 732 -43.34 10.81 -2.90
C ILE A 732 -43.34 9.31 -2.60
N VAL A 733 -42.43 8.58 -3.24
CA VAL A 733 -42.40 7.11 -3.23
C VAL A 733 -41.59 6.58 -2.04
N SER A 734 -40.40 7.12 -1.81
CA SER A 734 -39.70 7.24 -0.53
C SER A 734 -38.52 8.22 -0.73
N TRP A 735 -37.96 8.73 0.36
CA TRP A 735 -36.70 9.49 0.37
C TRP A 735 -36.03 9.17 1.71
N ASP A 736 -34.99 8.35 1.67
CA ASP A 736 -34.40 7.76 2.87
C ASP A 736 -33.20 8.58 3.32
N SER A 737 -33.11 8.85 4.63
CA SER A 737 -32.09 9.71 5.22
C SER A 737 -30.72 9.04 5.22
N SER A 738 -29.68 9.69 4.69
CA SER A 738 -28.30 9.17 4.72
C SER A 738 -27.75 8.96 6.14
N TYR A 739 -28.40 9.55 7.15
CA TYR A 739 -28.06 9.36 8.56
C TYR A 739 -28.62 8.05 9.13
N THR A 740 -29.91 7.76 8.89
CA THR A 740 -30.67 6.71 9.56
C THR A 740 -31.08 5.53 8.68
N SER A 741 -30.98 5.66 7.35
CA SER A 741 -31.50 4.70 6.36
C SER A 741 -33.02 4.46 6.47
N GLU A 742 -33.75 5.46 6.97
CA GLU A 742 -35.21 5.45 7.17
C GLU A 742 -35.84 6.61 6.38
N PRO A 743 -37.08 6.45 5.86
CA PRO A 743 -37.74 7.48 5.07
C PRO A 743 -38.02 8.76 5.88
N TYR A 744 -37.78 9.91 5.27
CA TYR A 744 -38.16 11.21 5.84
C TYR A 744 -39.68 11.30 6.04
N SER A 745 -40.10 12.01 7.09
CA SER A 745 -41.51 12.23 7.36
C SER A 745 -42.17 13.09 6.28
N GLU A 746 -43.46 12.84 6.06
CA GLU A 746 -44.29 13.61 5.12
C GLU A 746 -44.23 15.12 5.38
N GLU A 747 -44.13 15.56 6.65
CA GLU A 747 -44.02 16.98 7.02
C GLU A 747 -42.71 17.63 6.51
N ILE A 748 -41.58 16.93 6.66
CA ILE A 748 -40.27 17.39 6.17
C ILE A 748 -40.30 17.50 4.65
N MET A 749 -40.79 16.45 3.98
CA MET A 749 -40.84 16.41 2.52
C MET A 749 -41.83 17.41 1.94
N ARG A 750 -43.01 17.63 2.57
CA ARG A 750 -43.94 18.71 2.19
C ARG A 750 -43.29 20.09 2.32
N THR A 751 -42.46 20.31 3.34
CA THR A 751 -41.75 21.58 3.53
C THR A 751 -40.73 21.82 2.41
N TRP A 752 -39.95 20.81 2.02
CA TRP A 752 -38.99 20.88 0.90
C TRP A 752 -39.68 21.07 -0.46
N VAL A 753 -40.78 20.35 -0.74
CA VAL A 753 -41.57 20.55 -1.97
C VAL A 753 -42.17 21.96 -2.01
N ASN A 754 -42.85 22.37 -0.95
CA ASN A 754 -43.56 23.66 -0.93
C ASN A 754 -42.60 24.84 -1.05
N SER A 755 -41.43 24.81 -0.39
CA SER A 755 -40.44 25.90 -0.53
C SER A 755 -39.88 26.01 -1.94
N THR A 756 -39.68 24.88 -2.63
CA THR A 756 -39.26 24.81 -4.03
C THR A 756 -40.36 25.32 -4.97
N VAL A 757 -41.62 24.91 -4.77
CA VAL A 757 -42.78 25.41 -5.53
C VAL A 757 -42.99 26.90 -5.31
N ASP A 758 -42.91 27.40 -4.07
CA ASP A 758 -43.01 28.83 -3.77
C ASP A 758 -41.92 29.64 -4.48
N ARG A 759 -40.68 29.14 -4.50
CA ARG A 759 -39.54 29.77 -5.20
C ARG A 759 -39.79 29.85 -6.71
N ILE A 760 -40.28 28.77 -7.33
CA ILE A 760 -40.66 28.75 -8.76
C ILE A 760 -41.83 29.71 -9.04
N CYS A 761 -42.89 29.68 -8.22
CA CYS A 761 -44.11 30.46 -8.42
C CYS A 761 -43.91 31.98 -8.33
N ARG A 762 -42.87 32.47 -7.63
CA ARG A 762 -42.53 33.91 -7.57
C ARG A 762 -42.25 34.52 -8.94
N HIS A 763 -41.66 33.75 -9.86
CA HIS A 763 -41.40 34.19 -11.24
C HIS A 763 -42.68 34.18 -12.13
N LYS A 764 -43.84 33.80 -11.58
CA LYS A 764 -45.17 33.80 -12.23
C LYS A 764 -45.19 33.00 -13.55
N PRO A 765 -44.84 31.70 -13.52
CA PRO A 765 -44.76 30.86 -14.72
C PRO A 765 -46.13 30.69 -15.40
N ASP A 766 -46.17 30.89 -16.73
CA ASP A 766 -47.36 30.67 -17.57
C ASP A 766 -47.17 29.51 -18.58
N LYS A 767 -46.00 29.45 -19.23
CA LYS A 767 -45.59 28.33 -20.09
C LYS A 767 -44.33 27.68 -19.57
N VAL A 768 -44.47 26.45 -19.09
CA VAL A 768 -43.38 25.71 -18.43
C VAL A 768 -43.00 24.47 -19.24
N LEU A 769 -41.70 24.19 -19.29
CA LEU A 769 -41.14 22.88 -19.63
C LEU A 769 -40.43 22.34 -18.38
N GLU A 770 -40.82 21.16 -17.92
CA GLU A 770 -40.17 20.45 -16.81
C GLU A 770 -39.43 19.22 -17.37
N ILE A 771 -38.13 19.16 -17.09
CA ILE A 771 -37.22 18.08 -17.49
C ILE A 771 -37.05 17.17 -16.28
N GLY A 772 -37.37 15.88 -16.45
CA GLY A 772 -37.49 14.90 -15.36
C GLY A 772 -38.63 15.24 -14.41
N CYS A 773 -39.86 15.31 -14.92
CA CYS A 773 -41.02 15.65 -14.08
C CYS A 773 -41.41 14.57 -13.06
N GLY A 774 -40.83 13.37 -13.16
CA GLY A 774 -41.10 12.22 -12.30
C GLY A 774 -42.59 11.91 -12.20
N THR A 775 -43.05 11.55 -11.00
CA THR A 775 -44.48 11.35 -10.70
C THR A 775 -45.31 12.65 -10.69
N GLY A 776 -44.72 13.79 -11.07
CA GLY A 776 -45.40 15.09 -11.20
C GLY A 776 -45.43 15.94 -9.93
N LEU A 777 -44.46 15.74 -9.04
CA LEU A 777 -44.44 16.34 -7.69
C LEU A 777 -44.45 17.89 -7.70
N LEU A 778 -43.71 18.51 -8.63
CA LEU A 778 -43.79 19.97 -8.87
C LEU A 778 -44.88 20.28 -9.90
N LEU A 779 -44.90 19.54 -11.01
CA LEU A 779 -45.85 19.63 -12.12
C LEU A 779 -47.31 19.83 -11.67
N LEU A 780 -47.83 18.95 -10.82
CA LEU A 780 -49.24 18.96 -10.38
C LEU A 780 -49.59 20.17 -9.49
N ARG A 781 -48.58 20.82 -8.88
CA ARG A 781 -48.74 22.03 -8.05
C ARG A 781 -48.61 23.32 -8.86
N ILE A 782 -47.76 23.34 -9.88
CA ILE A 782 -47.48 24.54 -10.68
C ILE A 782 -48.43 24.63 -11.89
N ALA A 783 -48.76 23.51 -12.55
CA ALA A 783 -49.63 23.51 -13.72
C ALA A 783 -51.02 24.17 -13.56
N PRO A 784 -51.71 24.15 -12.39
CA PRO A 784 -53.02 24.79 -12.23
C PRO A 784 -53.10 26.30 -12.51
N GLN A 785 -51.97 27.02 -12.45
CA GLN A 785 -51.88 28.46 -12.74
C GLN A 785 -51.29 28.79 -14.12
N CYS A 786 -50.86 27.77 -14.88
CA CYS A 786 -50.19 27.91 -16.18
C CYS A 786 -51.17 27.72 -17.36
N SER A 787 -50.98 28.45 -18.46
CA SER A 787 -51.73 28.18 -19.71
C SER A 787 -51.20 26.98 -20.51
N HIS A 788 -49.95 26.58 -20.30
CA HIS A 788 -49.36 25.38 -20.89
C HIS A 788 -48.24 24.83 -20.01
N TYR A 789 -48.22 23.51 -19.81
CA TYR A 789 -47.18 22.82 -19.08
C TYR A 789 -46.75 21.58 -19.84
N LEU A 790 -45.47 21.45 -20.18
CA LEU A 790 -44.89 20.25 -20.81
C LEU A 790 -44.01 19.53 -19.79
N GLY A 791 -44.43 18.35 -19.35
CA GLY A 791 -43.58 17.44 -18.58
C GLY A 791 -42.84 16.48 -19.51
N THR A 792 -41.55 16.29 -19.28
CA THR A 792 -40.72 15.31 -19.99
C THR A 792 -40.02 14.41 -18.98
N ASP A 793 -39.94 13.12 -19.27
CA ASP A 793 -39.28 12.14 -18.41
C ASP A 793 -38.80 10.92 -19.21
N ILE A 794 -37.77 10.24 -18.72
CA ILE A 794 -37.24 9.00 -19.31
C ILE A 794 -38.04 7.77 -18.83
N SER A 795 -38.65 7.82 -17.65
CA SER A 795 -39.49 6.75 -17.12
C SER A 795 -40.89 6.77 -17.76
N PRO A 796 -41.31 5.71 -18.48
CA PRO A 796 -42.69 5.60 -18.93
C PRO A 796 -43.67 5.41 -17.75
N VAL A 797 -43.22 4.79 -16.65
CA VAL A 797 -44.03 4.56 -15.44
C VAL A 797 -44.40 5.89 -14.76
N ALA A 798 -43.43 6.80 -14.66
CA ALA A 798 -43.63 8.16 -14.15
C ALA A 798 -44.69 8.92 -14.97
N LEU A 799 -44.53 8.93 -16.29
CA LEU A 799 -45.46 9.63 -17.20
C LEU A 799 -46.86 9.04 -17.21
N GLU A 800 -47.01 7.72 -17.06
CA GLU A 800 -48.32 7.08 -16.91
C GLU A 800 -49.00 7.52 -15.60
N HIS A 801 -48.25 7.60 -14.50
CA HIS A 801 -48.77 8.14 -13.23
C HIS A 801 -49.28 9.58 -13.39
N VAL A 802 -48.48 10.48 -13.99
CA VAL A 802 -48.91 11.88 -14.23
C VAL A 802 -50.11 11.95 -15.17
N ALA A 803 -50.17 11.08 -16.18
CA ALA A 803 -51.31 11.00 -17.10
C ALA A 803 -52.61 10.63 -16.37
N GLN A 804 -52.56 9.70 -15.40
CA GLN A 804 -53.71 9.35 -14.58
C GLN A 804 -54.13 10.51 -13.66
N GLN A 805 -53.19 11.15 -12.94
CA GLN A 805 -53.55 12.24 -12.01
C GLN A 805 -54.08 13.48 -12.74
N LYS A 806 -53.54 13.84 -13.91
CA LYS A 806 -54.05 15.01 -14.66
C LYS A 806 -55.47 14.82 -15.16
N GLU A 807 -55.90 13.59 -15.45
CA GLU A 807 -57.29 13.30 -15.81
C GLU A 807 -58.22 13.46 -14.62
N LYS A 808 -57.84 12.95 -13.44
CA LYS A 808 -58.63 13.11 -12.20
C LYS A 808 -58.77 14.58 -11.78
N LEU A 809 -57.67 15.34 -11.85
CA LEU A 809 -57.60 16.76 -11.50
C LEU A 809 -58.10 17.69 -12.62
N ASN A 810 -58.50 17.15 -13.79
CA ASN A 810 -58.99 17.89 -14.97
C ASN A 810 -58.00 18.96 -15.50
N LEU A 811 -56.70 18.66 -15.45
CA LEU A 811 -55.60 19.56 -15.84
C LEU A 811 -55.24 19.41 -17.33
N THR A 812 -56.16 19.83 -18.20
CA THR A 812 -56.05 19.70 -19.67
C THR A 812 -54.88 20.44 -20.33
N GLN A 813 -54.23 21.37 -19.62
CA GLN A 813 -53.07 22.15 -20.08
C GLN A 813 -51.73 21.39 -20.04
N ILE A 814 -51.70 20.20 -19.43
CA ILE A 814 -50.49 19.36 -19.27
C ILE A 814 -50.29 18.47 -20.51
N GLU A 815 -49.20 18.69 -21.22
CA GLU A 815 -48.62 17.79 -22.22
C GLU A 815 -47.51 16.93 -21.58
N LEU A 816 -47.36 15.68 -22.04
CA LEU A 816 -46.37 14.73 -21.53
C LEU A 816 -45.65 14.05 -22.69
N GLN A 817 -44.33 13.89 -22.62
CA GLN A 817 -43.51 13.23 -23.66
C GLN A 817 -42.39 12.39 -23.03
N LYS A 818 -42.18 11.14 -23.51
CA LYS A 818 -41.08 10.27 -23.06
C LYS A 818 -39.77 10.64 -23.75
N ARG A 819 -38.81 11.22 -23.02
CA ARG A 819 -37.56 11.81 -23.56
C ARG A 819 -36.46 11.80 -22.50
N SER A 820 -35.22 11.66 -22.93
CA SER A 820 -34.01 11.94 -22.14
C SER A 820 -33.80 13.46 -21.98
N GLY A 821 -32.87 13.87 -21.09
CA GLY A 821 -32.75 15.28 -20.67
C GLY A 821 -32.10 16.19 -21.71
N GLU A 822 -31.18 15.63 -22.51
CA GLU A 822 -30.42 16.25 -23.59
C GLU A 822 -31.18 16.32 -24.92
N ASP A 823 -32.21 15.49 -25.11
CA ASP A 823 -32.99 15.47 -26.34
C ASP A 823 -33.94 16.67 -26.44
N PHE A 824 -33.49 17.78 -27.04
CA PHE A 824 -34.32 18.93 -27.38
C PHE A 824 -34.99 18.85 -28.78
N THR A 825 -34.98 17.68 -29.43
CA THR A 825 -35.51 17.51 -30.80
C THR A 825 -37.00 17.83 -30.87
N GLY A 826 -37.37 18.86 -31.63
CA GLY A 826 -38.78 19.27 -31.78
C GLY A 826 -39.34 20.13 -30.64
N ILE A 827 -38.58 20.39 -29.57
CA ILE A 827 -38.94 21.41 -28.56
C ILE A 827 -38.99 22.79 -29.24
N LYS A 828 -40.04 23.55 -28.94
CA LYS A 828 -40.25 24.89 -29.50
C LYS A 828 -39.23 25.86 -28.91
N LYS A 829 -38.34 26.40 -29.75
CA LYS A 829 -37.39 27.45 -29.36
C LYS A 829 -38.11 28.75 -29.00
N GLN A 830 -37.60 29.46 -27.98
CA GLN A 830 -38.14 30.72 -27.47
C GLN A 830 -39.67 30.71 -27.20
N HIS A 831 -40.18 29.59 -26.68
CA HIS A 831 -41.61 29.39 -26.46
C HIS A 831 -42.02 29.46 -24.99
N TYR A 832 -41.16 28.96 -24.11
CA TYR A 832 -41.44 28.80 -22.69
C TYR A 832 -41.00 30.06 -21.94
N ASP A 833 -41.77 30.42 -20.92
CA ASP A 833 -41.42 31.50 -19.99
C ASP A 833 -40.46 30.97 -18.92
N MET A 834 -40.57 29.67 -18.62
CA MET A 834 -39.77 28.97 -17.62
C MET A 834 -39.39 27.56 -18.08
N VAL A 835 -38.16 27.14 -17.78
CA VAL A 835 -37.78 25.71 -17.73
C VAL A 835 -37.49 25.34 -16.28
N VAL A 836 -37.79 24.10 -15.90
CA VAL A 836 -37.55 23.51 -14.58
C VAL A 836 -36.75 22.22 -14.75
N LEU A 837 -35.70 22.05 -13.94
CA LEU A 837 -34.87 20.85 -13.83
C LEU A 837 -34.59 20.63 -12.34
N ASN A 838 -35.30 19.76 -11.64
CA ASN A 838 -35.22 19.69 -10.17
C ASN A 838 -34.96 18.27 -9.67
N SER A 839 -33.88 18.10 -8.88
CA SER A 839 -33.52 16.84 -8.23
C SER A 839 -33.26 15.66 -9.19
N ILE A 840 -32.73 15.94 -10.39
CA ILE A 840 -32.24 14.91 -11.34
C ILE A 840 -30.79 15.14 -11.81
N VAL A 841 -30.19 16.28 -11.48
CA VAL A 841 -28.84 16.64 -11.94
C VAL A 841 -27.78 15.67 -11.39
N MET A 842 -28.03 15.11 -10.21
CA MET A 842 -27.21 14.11 -9.53
C MET A 842 -27.07 12.81 -10.35
N ASP A 843 -28.03 12.49 -11.20
CA ASP A 843 -28.06 11.24 -11.98
C ASP A 843 -27.25 11.34 -13.28
N PHE A 844 -26.83 12.55 -13.67
CA PHE A 844 -26.17 12.80 -14.95
C PHE A 844 -24.74 12.21 -14.99
N PRO A 845 -24.26 11.76 -16.15
CA PRO A 845 -23.00 11.01 -16.25
C PRO A 845 -21.75 11.89 -16.06
N ASN A 846 -21.78 13.11 -16.61
CA ASN A 846 -20.65 14.05 -16.62
C ASN A 846 -21.12 15.49 -16.87
N LEU A 847 -20.24 16.46 -16.64
CA LEU A 847 -20.56 17.89 -16.74
C LEU A 847 -20.81 18.38 -18.18
N GLU A 848 -20.32 17.65 -19.18
CA GLU A 848 -20.57 17.96 -20.60
C GLU A 848 -22.04 17.74 -20.93
N TYR A 849 -22.60 16.58 -20.58
CA TYR A 849 -24.03 16.27 -20.67
C TYR A 849 -24.89 17.35 -19.99
N LEU A 850 -24.57 17.75 -18.76
CA LEU A 850 -25.29 18.84 -18.09
C LEU A 850 -25.18 20.17 -18.87
N THR A 851 -24.01 20.48 -19.43
CA THR A 851 -23.83 21.70 -20.24
C THR A 851 -24.73 21.67 -21.48
N GLU A 852 -24.89 20.51 -22.11
CA GLU A 852 -25.77 20.34 -23.27
C GLU A 852 -27.25 20.54 -22.90
N VAL A 853 -27.70 19.94 -21.79
CA VAL A 853 -29.05 20.13 -21.22
C VAL A 853 -29.31 21.62 -20.97
N ILE A 854 -28.38 22.33 -20.34
CA ILE A 854 -28.51 23.78 -20.10
C ILE A 854 -28.54 24.56 -21.42
N ALA A 855 -27.66 24.26 -22.37
CA ALA A 855 -27.64 24.92 -23.67
C ALA A 855 -28.90 24.63 -24.50
N GLY A 856 -29.57 23.51 -24.30
CA GLY A 856 -30.88 23.18 -24.87
C GLY A 856 -32.02 23.97 -24.22
N ALA A 857 -32.08 23.95 -22.88
CA ALA A 857 -33.08 24.65 -22.09
C ALA A 857 -33.09 26.16 -22.36
N ILE A 858 -31.91 26.81 -22.37
CA ILE A 858 -31.76 28.23 -22.64
C ILE A 858 -32.26 28.61 -24.05
N LYS A 859 -32.17 27.71 -25.05
CA LYS A 859 -32.73 27.92 -26.40
C LYS A 859 -34.26 27.74 -26.45
N ALA A 860 -34.86 26.99 -25.52
CA ALA A 860 -36.31 26.80 -25.41
C ALA A 860 -37.00 28.00 -24.74
N ILE A 861 -36.29 28.72 -23.87
CA ILE A 861 -36.76 29.89 -23.12
C ILE A 861 -36.83 31.14 -24.01
N LYS A 862 -37.90 31.94 -23.84
CA LYS A 862 -38.03 33.25 -24.51
C LYS A 862 -37.15 34.31 -23.83
N PRO A 863 -36.73 35.39 -24.52
CA PRO A 863 -36.09 36.53 -23.87
C PRO A 863 -36.93 37.10 -22.70
N GLY A 864 -36.30 37.27 -21.54
CA GLY A 864 -36.94 37.65 -20.28
C GLY A 864 -37.47 36.46 -19.45
N GLY A 865 -37.26 35.22 -19.88
CA GLY A 865 -37.62 34.01 -19.14
C GLY A 865 -36.49 33.45 -18.27
N VAL A 866 -36.81 32.42 -17.49
CA VAL A 866 -35.93 31.84 -16.45
C VAL A 866 -35.74 30.33 -16.61
N PHE A 867 -34.56 29.82 -16.27
CA PHE A 867 -34.32 28.40 -16.05
C PHE A 867 -34.06 28.17 -14.56
N PHE A 868 -34.92 27.40 -13.91
CA PHE A 868 -34.72 26.96 -12.53
C PHE A 868 -34.11 25.56 -12.50
N ILE A 869 -32.96 25.44 -11.86
CA ILE A 869 -32.25 24.19 -11.61
C ILE A 869 -32.26 23.98 -10.10
N GLY A 870 -33.06 23.04 -9.62
CA GLY A 870 -33.31 22.85 -8.19
C GLY A 870 -32.63 21.61 -7.61
N ASP A 871 -32.31 21.69 -6.32
CA ASP A 871 -31.82 20.57 -5.50
C ASP A 871 -30.46 20.00 -5.94
N VAL A 872 -29.54 20.88 -6.32
CA VAL A 872 -28.16 20.54 -6.73
C VAL A 872 -27.31 20.24 -5.50
N ARG A 873 -26.52 19.15 -5.50
CA ARG A 873 -25.53 18.85 -4.44
C ARG A 873 -24.24 19.65 -4.63
N ASP A 874 -23.74 20.19 -3.53
CA ASP A 874 -22.57 21.08 -3.52
C ASP A 874 -21.25 20.33 -3.28
N GLN A 875 -20.41 20.30 -4.32
CA GLN A 875 -19.06 19.70 -4.27
C GLN A 875 -18.15 20.38 -3.22
N ASN A 876 -18.34 21.67 -2.92
CA ASN A 876 -17.56 22.34 -1.88
C ASN A 876 -17.91 21.85 -0.46
N THR A 877 -19.04 21.14 -0.28
CA THR A 877 -19.53 20.68 1.02
C THR A 877 -19.52 19.15 1.21
N VAL A 878 -19.12 18.38 0.20
CA VAL A 878 -19.22 16.91 0.21
C VAL A 878 -18.41 16.26 1.35
N GLU A 879 -17.21 16.76 1.67
CA GLU A 879 -16.45 16.28 2.84
C GLU A 879 -17.21 16.54 4.15
N ALA A 880 -17.91 17.67 4.25
CA ALA A 880 -18.72 18.03 5.41
C ALA A 880 -19.99 17.17 5.52
N PHE A 881 -20.63 16.87 4.40
CA PHE A 881 -21.74 15.91 4.35
C PHE A 881 -21.31 14.52 4.85
N HIS A 882 -20.25 13.95 4.29
CA HIS A 882 -19.75 12.64 4.73
C HIS A 882 -19.28 12.69 6.19
N ALA A 883 -18.60 13.75 6.63
CA ALA A 883 -18.25 13.92 8.05
C ALA A 883 -19.48 13.96 8.97
N SER A 884 -20.57 14.61 8.54
CA SER A 884 -21.85 14.67 9.25
C SER A 884 -22.44 13.27 9.45
N VAL A 885 -22.58 12.52 8.35
CA VAL A 885 -23.17 11.17 8.35
C VAL A 885 -22.32 10.19 9.16
N GLN A 886 -21.00 10.17 8.97
CA GLN A 886 -20.12 9.26 9.69
C GLN A 886 -20.03 9.62 11.19
N LEU A 887 -20.01 10.91 11.55
CA LEU A 887 -20.06 11.32 12.97
C LEU A 887 -21.38 10.92 13.63
N PHE A 888 -22.50 10.96 12.91
CA PHE A 888 -23.79 10.50 13.42
C PHE A 888 -23.78 8.99 13.68
N ARG A 889 -23.36 8.18 12.69
CA ARG A 889 -23.37 6.71 12.75
C ARG A 889 -22.33 6.11 13.71
N ALA A 890 -21.21 6.79 13.95
CA ALA A 890 -20.10 6.22 14.71
C ALA A 890 -20.38 5.92 16.19
N ARG A 891 -19.80 4.81 16.69
CA ARG A 891 -19.86 4.43 18.11
C ARG A 891 -19.01 5.40 18.95
N SER A 892 -19.45 5.71 20.17
CA SER A 892 -18.77 6.68 21.05
C SER A 892 -17.33 6.30 21.43
N SER A 893 -16.98 5.01 21.32
CA SER A 893 -15.65 4.44 21.59
C SER A 893 -14.73 4.35 20.37
N SER A 894 -15.24 4.57 19.15
CA SER A 894 -14.46 4.51 17.91
C SER A 894 -13.35 5.57 17.87
N ALA A 895 -12.31 5.33 17.07
CA ALA A 895 -11.20 6.26 16.89
C ALA A 895 -11.51 7.30 15.80
N PRO A 896 -11.15 8.59 15.96
CA PRO A 896 -11.31 9.60 14.91
C PRO A 896 -10.64 9.25 13.57
N GLY A 897 -9.58 8.45 13.60
CA GLY A 897 -8.88 7.97 12.41
C GLY A 897 -9.71 7.01 11.54
N GLU A 898 -10.63 6.25 12.13
CA GLU A 898 -11.53 5.32 11.42
C GLU A 898 -12.53 6.13 10.58
N ILE A 899 -13.25 7.06 11.22
CA ILE A 899 -14.18 7.98 10.53
C ILE A 899 -13.48 8.69 9.36
N ARG A 900 -12.25 9.18 9.57
CA ARG A 900 -11.53 9.91 8.52
C ARG A 900 -11.20 9.04 7.31
N GLN A 901 -10.91 7.75 7.52
CA GLN A 901 -10.72 6.81 6.41
C GLN A 901 -12.04 6.56 5.67
N THR A 902 -13.15 6.41 6.39
CA THR A 902 -14.49 6.24 5.78
C THR A 902 -14.92 7.47 4.98
N ILE A 903 -14.65 8.69 5.45
CA ILE A 903 -14.90 9.93 4.68
C ILE A 903 -14.11 9.93 3.37
N ASN A 904 -12.78 9.71 3.43
CA ASN A 904 -11.93 9.65 2.24
C ASN A 904 -12.42 8.59 1.23
N ARG A 905 -12.85 7.43 1.73
CA ARG A 905 -13.41 6.34 0.92
C ARG A 905 -14.66 6.80 0.16
N GLN A 906 -15.65 7.35 0.87
CA GLN A 906 -16.90 7.84 0.27
C GLN A 906 -16.66 8.94 -0.76
N LEU A 907 -15.70 9.84 -0.52
CA LEU A 907 -15.30 10.86 -1.51
C LEU A 907 -14.73 10.28 -2.80
N SER A 908 -14.13 9.08 -2.76
CA SER A 908 -13.53 8.42 -3.93
C SER A 908 -14.52 7.61 -4.78
N VAL A 909 -15.70 7.30 -4.24
CA VAL A 909 -16.75 6.47 -4.87
C VAL A 909 -18.09 7.19 -5.02
N GLU A 910 -18.10 8.52 -4.95
CA GLU A 910 -19.34 9.29 -5.12
C GLU A 910 -19.88 9.14 -6.57
N GLU A 911 -20.95 8.36 -6.71
CA GLU A 911 -21.67 8.09 -7.96
C GLU A 911 -22.57 9.25 -8.41
N GLU A 912 -23.06 10.06 -7.47
CA GLU A 912 -23.91 11.22 -7.79
C GLU A 912 -23.07 12.41 -8.28
N MET A 913 -23.59 13.16 -9.25
CA MET A 913 -22.97 14.41 -9.68
C MET A 913 -23.08 15.50 -8.61
N LEU A 914 -21.92 16.02 -8.21
CA LEU A 914 -21.71 17.15 -7.33
C LEU A 914 -21.20 18.33 -8.17
N ILE A 915 -21.66 19.55 -7.87
CA ILE A 915 -21.33 20.73 -8.67
C ILE A 915 -20.97 21.89 -7.75
N GLU A 916 -19.81 22.50 -7.98
CA GLU A 916 -19.43 23.77 -7.37
C GLU A 916 -20.33 24.92 -7.92
N PRO A 917 -20.97 25.73 -7.06
CA PRO A 917 -21.76 26.91 -7.45
C PRO A 917 -21.15 27.80 -8.54
N GLU A 918 -19.83 27.93 -8.51
CA GLU A 918 -18.99 28.69 -9.44
C GLU A 918 -19.18 28.27 -10.91
N TYR A 919 -19.50 26.99 -11.17
CA TYR A 919 -19.83 26.48 -12.50
C TYR A 919 -20.92 27.32 -13.17
N PHE A 920 -22.02 27.58 -12.47
CA PHE A 920 -23.16 28.32 -13.00
C PHE A 920 -22.82 29.78 -13.28
N ALA A 921 -21.92 30.38 -12.49
CA ALA A 921 -21.37 31.71 -12.76
C ALA A 921 -20.43 31.72 -13.98
N ALA A 922 -19.59 30.69 -14.13
CA ALA A 922 -18.66 30.50 -15.25
C ALA A 922 -19.38 30.26 -16.59
N LEU A 923 -20.53 29.58 -16.58
CA LEU A 923 -21.33 29.29 -17.77
C LEU A 923 -21.70 30.53 -18.60
N LYS A 924 -21.74 31.74 -18.01
CA LYS A 924 -21.96 33.00 -18.74
C LYS A 924 -20.95 33.22 -19.89
N GLU A 925 -19.73 32.66 -19.81
CA GLU A 925 -18.74 32.75 -20.89
C GLU A 925 -18.98 31.74 -22.03
N LYS A 926 -19.59 30.57 -21.74
CA LYS A 926 -19.91 29.51 -22.73
C LYS A 926 -21.31 29.68 -23.35
N ILE A 927 -22.26 30.28 -22.63
CA ILE A 927 -23.65 30.53 -23.05
C ILE A 927 -24.02 32.01 -22.81
N PRO A 928 -23.70 32.92 -23.76
CA PRO A 928 -23.88 34.37 -23.60
C PRO A 928 -25.34 34.83 -23.44
N GLU A 929 -26.32 33.97 -23.73
CA GLU A 929 -27.75 34.22 -23.49
C GLU A 929 -28.11 34.28 -21.99
N ILE A 930 -27.26 33.75 -21.11
CA ILE A 930 -27.41 33.84 -19.64
C ILE A 930 -26.99 35.24 -19.18
N THR A 931 -27.97 36.09 -18.91
CA THR A 931 -27.75 37.48 -18.46
C THR A 931 -27.52 37.60 -16.95
N GLY A 932 -27.95 36.61 -16.16
CA GLY A 932 -27.78 36.60 -14.71
C GLY A 932 -27.91 35.19 -14.13
N VAL A 933 -27.36 35.02 -12.93
CA VAL A 933 -27.30 33.74 -12.20
C VAL A 933 -27.58 34.04 -10.74
N ASN A 934 -28.55 33.39 -10.14
CA ASN A 934 -28.92 33.54 -8.73
C ASN A 934 -28.83 32.16 -8.07
N ILE A 935 -27.98 32.02 -7.06
CA ILE A 935 -27.66 30.74 -6.41
C ILE A 935 -28.02 30.87 -4.94
N GLN A 936 -29.03 30.12 -4.51
CA GLN A 936 -29.57 30.23 -3.15
C GLN A 936 -29.59 28.91 -2.42
N PHE A 937 -29.26 28.95 -1.13
CA PHE A 937 -29.44 27.82 -0.22
C PHE A 937 -30.92 27.40 -0.12
N LYS A 938 -31.15 26.13 0.21
CA LYS A 938 -32.49 25.60 0.50
C LYS A 938 -33.09 26.22 1.77
N ARG A 939 -34.41 26.39 1.78
CA ARG A 939 -35.18 26.86 2.93
C ARG A 939 -35.80 25.68 3.69
N GLY A 940 -35.84 25.75 5.01
CA GLY A 940 -36.34 24.66 5.86
C GLY A 940 -35.82 24.73 7.28
N ASN A 941 -36.59 24.16 8.22
CA ASN A 941 -36.31 24.16 9.65
C ASN A 941 -35.69 22.83 10.13
N SER A 942 -35.49 21.88 9.22
CA SER A 942 -35.06 20.53 9.50
C SER A 942 -33.55 20.40 9.36
N ASP A 943 -32.90 19.80 10.37
CA ASP A 943 -31.49 19.42 10.32
C ASP A 943 -31.36 18.13 9.48
N ASN A 944 -31.16 18.29 8.17
CA ASN A 944 -31.05 17.20 7.20
C ASN A 944 -30.15 17.56 6.02
N GLU A 945 -29.73 16.56 5.24
CA GLU A 945 -28.81 16.73 4.12
C GLU A 945 -29.34 17.67 3.02
N MET A 946 -30.63 17.56 2.68
CA MET A 946 -31.28 18.39 1.66
C MET A 946 -31.25 19.89 2.01
N THR A 947 -31.35 20.24 3.30
CA THR A 947 -31.38 21.65 3.75
C THR A 947 -29.97 22.22 3.98
N LYS A 948 -28.97 21.35 4.14
CA LYS A 948 -27.59 21.71 4.51
C LYS A 948 -26.61 21.72 3.34
N PHE A 949 -26.70 20.75 2.43
CA PHE A 949 -25.69 20.45 1.42
C PHE A 949 -26.23 20.51 -0.02
N ARG A 950 -27.45 21.06 -0.20
CA ARG A 950 -28.07 21.30 -1.51
C ARG A 950 -28.50 22.76 -1.68
N TYR A 951 -28.55 23.18 -2.94
CA TYR A 951 -28.92 24.54 -3.34
C TYR A 951 -29.79 24.56 -4.60
N ASP A 952 -30.37 25.72 -4.88
CA ASP A 952 -31.09 26.00 -6.13
C ASP A 952 -30.40 27.10 -6.92
N VAL A 953 -30.53 27.03 -8.25
CA VAL A 953 -29.99 28.00 -9.20
C VAL A 953 -31.12 28.52 -10.10
N THR A 954 -31.22 29.83 -10.24
CA THR A 954 -32.02 30.48 -11.29
C THR A 954 -31.09 31.14 -12.31
N LEU A 955 -31.10 30.65 -13.54
CA LEU A 955 -30.44 31.27 -14.69
C LEU A 955 -31.45 32.17 -15.41
N PHE A 956 -31.12 33.44 -15.60
CA PHE A 956 -31.99 34.40 -16.27
C PHE A 956 -31.54 34.64 -17.71
N THR A 957 -32.49 34.75 -18.64
CA THR A 957 -32.19 34.99 -20.06
C THR A 957 -32.69 36.35 -20.54
N GLY A 958 -31.84 37.12 -21.22
CA GLY A 958 -32.22 38.34 -21.95
C GLY A 958 -33.02 39.40 -21.17
N ASN A 959 -32.86 39.50 -19.84
CA ASN A 959 -33.67 40.36 -18.99
C ASN A 959 -32.92 41.65 -18.61
N GLU A 960 -33.51 42.83 -18.89
CA GLU A 960 -32.91 44.15 -18.60
C GLU A 960 -32.99 44.56 -17.11
N LYS A 961 -33.57 43.73 -16.24
CA LYS A 961 -33.80 44.02 -14.80
C LYS A 961 -33.05 43.08 -13.85
N ILE A 962 -31.79 42.79 -14.17
CA ILE A 962 -30.90 42.03 -13.30
C ILE A 962 -29.81 42.97 -12.82
N GLU A 963 -29.63 43.07 -11.51
CA GLU A 963 -28.67 43.96 -10.87
C GLU A 963 -27.71 43.16 -9.97
N SER A 964 -26.49 43.67 -9.81
CA SER A 964 -25.61 43.26 -8.71
C SER A 964 -26.15 43.85 -7.42
N ALA A 965 -25.96 43.16 -6.30
CA ALA A 965 -26.49 43.56 -4.99
C ALA A 965 -25.97 44.92 -4.48
N GLY A 966 -24.89 45.46 -5.07
CA GLY A 966 -24.44 46.85 -4.83
C GLY A 966 -23.69 47.05 -3.51
N ASP A 967 -24.02 48.14 -2.80
CA ASP A 967 -23.47 48.48 -1.49
C ASP A 967 -23.89 47.44 -0.43
N TYR A 968 -22.98 47.14 0.50
CA TYR A 968 -23.17 46.04 1.46
C TYR A 968 -22.53 46.30 2.82
N HIS A 969 -23.06 45.61 3.83
CA HIS A 969 -22.48 45.51 5.16
C HIS A 969 -21.66 44.22 5.26
N ASN A 970 -20.44 44.27 5.80
CA ASN A 970 -19.72 43.05 6.17
C ASN A 970 -20.29 42.52 7.49
N TRP A 971 -20.38 41.19 7.66
CA TRP A 971 -20.74 40.59 8.95
C TRP A 971 -19.92 41.18 10.10
N ASP A 972 -18.60 41.30 9.92
CA ASP A 972 -17.64 41.83 10.90
C ASP A 972 -17.81 43.32 11.28
N SER A 973 -18.82 44.04 10.75
CA SER A 973 -18.98 45.49 10.93
C SER A 973 -19.88 45.94 12.10
N GLY A 974 -20.48 45.02 12.87
CA GLY A 974 -21.09 45.33 14.18
C GLY A 974 -22.52 44.82 14.43
N SER A 975 -23.23 44.37 13.40
CA SER A 975 -24.62 43.87 13.50
C SER A 975 -24.68 42.33 13.55
N HIS A 976 -23.98 41.73 14.52
CA HIS A 976 -23.74 40.28 14.58
C HIS A 976 -24.90 39.44 15.17
N ASP A 977 -26.07 40.02 15.39
CA ASP A 977 -27.22 39.32 15.97
C ASP A 977 -28.56 39.81 15.39
N LEU A 978 -29.64 39.09 15.73
CA LEU A 978 -30.97 39.37 15.19
C LEU A 978 -31.50 40.75 15.57
N ASP A 979 -31.08 41.32 16.71
CA ASP A 979 -31.52 42.65 17.14
C ASP A 979 -30.77 43.75 16.39
N GLY A 980 -29.46 43.61 16.19
CA GLY A 980 -28.65 44.49 15.35
C GLY A 980 -29.05 44.45 13.87
N ILE A 981 -29.48 43.30 13.35
CA ILE A 981 -30.07 43.19 12.00
C ILE A 981 -31.46 43.84 11.97
N ARG A 982 -32.30 43.63 12.99
CA ARG A 982 -33.62 44.28 13.08
C ARG A 982 -33.51 45.81 13.09
N GLU A 983 -32.54 46.37 13.82
CA GLU A 983 -32.26 47.81 13.79
C GLU A 983 -31.81 48.28 12.40
N LEU A 984 -30.95 47.51 11.71
CA LEU A 984 -30.48 47.81 10.35
C LEU A 984 -31.64 47.86 9.35
N LEU A 985 -32.49 46.83 9.33
CA LEU A 985 -33.67 46.76 8.44
C LEU A 985 -34.67 47.89 8.73
N THR A 986 -34.90 48.20 10.02
CA THR A 986 -35.79 49.29 10.44
C THR A 986 -35.26 50.67 10.00
N GLN A 987 -33.93 50.85 9.92
CA GLN A 987 -33.31 52.09 9.44
C GLN A 987 -33.29 52.20 7.91
N ALA A 988 -33.25 51.08 7.18
CA ALA A 988 -33.16 51.05 5.72
C ALA A 988 -34.46 51.47 5.00
N GLY A 989 -35.62 51.19 5.61
CA GLY A 989 -36.94 51.49 5.01
C GLY A 989 -37.14 50.75 3.69
N ASP A 990 -37.47 51.46 2.61
CA ASP A 990 -37.69 50.89 1.28
C ASP A 990 -36.38 50.62 0.49
N SER A 991 -35.23 50.52 1.16
CA SER A 991 -33.92 50.29 0.54
C SER A 991 -33.49 48.83 0.59
N LEU A 992 -32.79 48.33 -0.44
CA LEU A 992 -32.13 47.02 -0.41
C LEU A 992 -31.08 46.98 0.71
N VAL A 993 -31.02 45.88 1.48
CA VAL A 993 -29.98 45.66 2.49
C VAL A 993 -29.25 44.35 2.21
N VAL A 994 -27.93 44.41 2.14
CA VAL A 994 -27.06 43.26 1.87
C VAL A 994 -26.08 43.09 3.02
N ILE A 995 -26.02 41.90 3.61
CA ILE A 995 -25.01 41.53 4.62
C ILE A 995 -24.19 40.38 4.06
N ARG A 996 -22.87 40.55 3.95
CA ARG A 996 -21.96 39.57 3.34
C ARG A 996 -21.13 38.79 4.33
N ASP A 997 -20.71 37.60 3.88
CA ASP A 997 -19.84 36.65 4.57
C ASP A 997 -20.36 36.22 5.95
N MET A 998 -21.68 36.11 6.10
CA MET A 998 -22.30 35.67 7.35
C MET A 998 -22.00 34.17 7.58
N PRO A 999 -21.41 33.77 8.73
CA PRO A 999 -21.08 32.36 8.97
C PRO A 999 -22.34 31.49 9.03
N ASN A 1000 -22.33 30.38 8.29
CA ASN A 1000 -23.46 29.47 8.15
C ASN A 1000 -23.57 28.55 9.37
N PHE A 1001 -24.56 28.81 10.24
CA PHE A 1001 -24.78 27.97 11.43
C PHE A 1001 -25.16 26.52 11.08
N ARG A 1002 -25.77 26.28 9.91
CA ARG A 1002 -26.31 24.95 9.55
C ARG A 1002 -25.23 23.90 9.29
N THR A 1003 -24.08 24.30 8.75
CA THR A 1003 -22.95 23.41 8.43
C THR A 1003 -21.79 23.53 9.42
N ALA A 1004 -21.91 24.40 10.43
CA ALA A 1004 -20.84 24.72 11.37
C ALA A 1004 -20.33 23.51 12.17
N GLU A 1005 -21.24 22.64 12.64
CA GLU A 1005 -20.88 21.40 13.37
C GLU A 1005 -20.07 20.43 12.49
N ASP A 1006 -20.37 20.39 11.19
CA ASP A 1006 -19.74 19.47 10.24
C ASP A 1006 -18.31 19.93 9.89
N TYR A 1007 -18.12 21.24 9.60
CA TYR A 1007 -16.79 21.81 9.37
C TYR A 1007 -15.90 21.79 10.63
N LEU A 1008 -16.47 22.06 11.81
CA LEU A 1008 -15.77 21.89 13.08
C LEU A 1008 -15.39 20.43 13.33
N THR A 1009 -16.16 19.47 12.84
CA THR A 1009 -15.81 18.04 12.91
C THR A 1009 -14.59 17.74 12.06
N ILE A 1010 -14.56 18.15 10.79
CA ILE A 1010 -13.39 17.99 9.90
C ILE A 1010 -12.13 18.59 10.53
N GLU A 1011 -12.21 19.82 11.02
CA GLU A 1011 -11.07 20.54 11.60
C GLU A 1011 -10.48 19.82 12.82
N ASN A 1012 -11.29 19.03 13.54
CA ASN A 1012 -10.88 18.32 14.76
C ASN A 1012 -10.55 16.82 14.54
N LEU A 1013 -11.01 16.18 13.45
CA LEU A 1013 -10.66 14.79 13.09
C LEU A 1013 -9.15 14.55 12.92
N GLY A 1014 -8.36 15.59 12.65
CA GLY A 1014 -6.89 15.51 12.49
C GLY A 1014 -6.05 15.81 13.74
N LYS A 1015 -6.63 16.08 14.90
CA LYS A 1015 -5.89 16.59 16.07
C LYS A 1015 -5.51 15.47 17.05
N ASN A 1016 -4.20 15.19 17.18
CA ASN A 1016 -3.57 14.17 18.06
C ASN A 1016 -3.98 14.13 19.55
N LYS A 1017 -4.84 15.05 20.02
CA LYS A 1017 -5.33 15.12 21.41
C LYS A 1017 -6.71 14.49 21.60
N ILE A 1018 -7.40 14.12 20.51
CA ILE A 1018 -8.72 13.49 20.54
C ILE A 1018 -8.52 12.00 20.22
N GLN A 1019 -8.86 11.13 21.15
CA GLN A 1019 -8.66 9.68 21.02
C GLN A 1019 -9.97 8.93 20.72
N THR A 1020 -11.13 9.52 21.03
CA THR A 1020 -12.44 8.89 20.81
C THR A 1020 -13.47 9.84 20.20
N ILE A 1021 -14.50 9.28 19.54
CA ILE A 1021 -15.64 10.04 19.02
C ILE A 1021 -16.42 10.78 20.13
N SER A 1022 -16.46 10.22 21.35
CA SER A 1022 -17.04 10.90 22.52
C SER A 1022 -16.34 12.24 22.82
N GLU A 1023 -15.01 12.28 22.75
CA GLU A 1023 -14.22 13.50 22.94
C GLU A 1023 -14.37 14.49 21.76
N LEU A 1024 -14.47 13.97 20.53
CA LEU A 1024 -14.73 14.77 19.33
C LEU A 1024 -16.06 15.51 19.44
N ARG A 1025 -17.16 14.77 19.66
CA ARG A 1025 -18.52 15.32 19.87
C ARG A 1025 -18.54 16.37 20.99
N LYS A 1026 -17.84 16.12 22.11
CA LYS A 1026 -17.74 17.09 23.21
C LYS A 1026 -16.98 18.36 22.84
N THR A 1027 -15.93 18.24 22.04
CA THR A 1027 -15.10 19.36 21.57
C THR A 1027 -15.88 20.24 20.60
N VAL A 1028 -16.50 19.62 19.59
CA VAL A 1028 -17.35 20.31 18.60
C VAL A 1028 -18.54 21.00 19.28
N LYS A 1029 -19.25 20.30 20.19
CA LYS A 1029 -20.35 20.87 20.98
C LYS A 1029 -19.93 22.02 21.91
N GLN A 1030 -18.65 22.12 22.28
CA GLN A 1030 -18.17 23.28 23.02
C GLN A 1030 -17.87 24.45 22.08
N ALA A 1031 -17.26 24.20 20.92
CA ALA A 1031 -17.03 25.23 19.90
C ALA A 1031 -18.34 25.85 19.37
N MET A 1032 -19.38 25.02 19.16
CA MET A 1032 -20.71 25.46 18.72
C MET A 1032 -21.43 26.44 19.68
N LYS A 1033 -21.03 26.53 20.96
CA LYS A 1033 -21.64 27.50 21.89
C LYS A 1033 -21.20 28.94 21.63
N ASP A 1034 -19.98 29.08 21.14
CA ASP A 1034 -19.30 30.35 20.93
C ASP A 1034 -19.21 30.69 19.42
N TYR A 1035 -19.92 29.92 18.56
CA TYR A 1035 -19.92 30.10 17.11
C TYR A 1035 -20.72 31.35 16.71
N PRO A 1036 -20.13 32.28 15.92
CA PRO A 1036 -20.72 33.59 15.66
C PRO A 1036 -21.75 33.61 14.51
N GLY A 1037 -22.10 32.46 13.92
CA GLY A 1037 -23.05 32.39 12.81
C GLY A 1037 -24.52 32.38 13.23
N LEU A 1038 -25.40 32.70 12.28
CA LEU A 1038 -26.86 32.62 12.44
C LEU A 1038 -27.45 31.52 11.55
N ASP A 1039 -28.58 30.96 11.99
CA ASP A 1039 -29.39 30.06 11.18
C ASP A 1039 -30.23 30.89 10.19
N PRO A 1040 -30.09 30.66 8.86
CA PRO A 1040 -30.89 31.34 7.83
C PRO A 1040 -32.40 31.38 8.09
N GLU A 1041 -32.99 30.38 8.75
CA GLU A 1041 -34.44 30.41 9.02
C GLU A 1041 -34.86 31.49 10.01
N LYS A 1042 -34.00 31.82 10.97
CA LYS A 1042 -34.23 32.95 11.89
C LYS A 1042 -34.19 34.28 11.15
N LEU A 1043 -33.39 34.37 10.08
CA LEU A 1043 -33.34 35.55 9.20
C LEU A 1043 -34.56 35.63 8.30
N TRP A 1044 -35.06 34.50 7.76
CA TRP A 1044 -36.31 34.48 6.98
C TRP A 1044 -37.52 34.92 7.81
N VAL A 1045 -37.60 34.50 9.08
CA VAL A 1045 -38.62 34.99 10.02
C VAL A 1045 -38.46 36.49 10.29
N LEU A 1046 -37.25 36.95 10.61
CA LEU A 1046 -36.96 38.37 10.87
C LEU A 1046 -37.26 39.28 9.67
N ALA A 1047 -36.91 38.85 8.45
CA ALA A 1047 -37.20 39.58 7.23
C ALA A 1047 -38.72 39.80 7.07
N ALA A 1048 -39.50 38.75 7.24
CA ALA A 1048 -40.96 38.81 7.17
C ALA A 1048 -41.58 39.69 8.28
N GLU A 1049 -41.04 39.66 9.51
CA GLU A 1049 -41.43 40.58 10.59
C GLU A 1049 -41.18 42.06 10.22
N CYS A 1050 -40.10 42.34 9.49
CA CYS A 1050 -39.69 43.69 9.08
C CYS A 1050 -40.27 44.15 7.73
N GLY A 1051 -41.04 43.32 7.01
CA GLY A 1051 -41.60 43.66 5.69
C GLY A 1051 -40.64 43.48 4.50
N PHE A 1052 -39.61 42.66 4.67
CA PHE A 1052 -38.64 42.29 3.63
C PHE A 1052 -38.82 40.83 3.20
N GLU A 1053 -38.59 40.56 1.91
CA GLU A 1053 -38.24 39.23 1.42
C GLU A 1053 -36.73 39.02 1.62
N LEU A 1054 -36.31 37.82 2.01
CA LEU A 1054 -34.90 37.45 2.14
C LEU A 1054 -34.53 36.41 1.08
N GLU A 1055 -33.48 36.69 0.32
CA GLU A 1055 -32.73 35.71 -0.46
C GLU A 1055 -31.41 35.40 0.28
N VAL A 1056 -31.05 34.12 0.36
CA VAL A 1056 -29.82 33.65 1.04
C VAL A 1056 -28.89 33.08 -0.01
N HIS A 1057 -27.96 33.93 -0.46
CA HIS A 1057 -27.04 33.70 -1.57
C HIS A 1057 -25.76 32.99 -1.10
N TYR A 1058 -25.08 32.30 -2.02
CA TYR A 1058 -23.70 31.91 -1.81
C TYR A 1058 -22.77 33.12 -1.66
N SER A 1059 -21.79 33.04 -0.76
CA SER A 1059 -20.82 34.13 -0.53
C SER A 1059 -20.03 34.46 -1.79
N GLN A 1060 -19.95 35.74 -2.15
CA GLN A 1060 -19.09 36.24 -3.24
C GLN A 1060 -17.60 35.86 -3.06
N ASN A 1061 -17.15 35.66 -1.81
CA ASN A 1061 -15.76 35.29 -1.52
C ASN A 1061 -15.47 33.79 -1.65
N ASN A 1062 -16.44 33.00 -2.14
CA ASN A 1062 -16.29 31.58 -2.42
C ASN A 1062 -15.97 30.73 -1.18
N ASN A 1063 -16.63 31.06 -0.07
CA ASN A 1063 -16.52 30.33 1.19
C ASN A 1063 -17.84 29.61 1.48
N ALA A 1064 -17.88 28.29 1.28
CA ALA A 1064 -19.05 27.44 1.57
C ALA A 1064 -19.43 27.37 3.07
N GLN A 1065 -18.60 27.91 3.97
CA GLN A 1065 -18.93 28.11 5.39
C GLN A 1065 -19.69 29.42 5.66
N CYS A 1066 -19.91 30.27 4.64
CA CYS A 1066 -20.59 31.55 4.75
C CYS A 1066 -21.68 31.73 3.67
N PHE A 1067 -22.60 32.66 3.93
CA PHE A 1067 -23.62 33.09 2.96
C PHE A 1067 -23.76 34.62 2.94
N ASP A 1068 -24.33 35.15 1.85
CA ASP A 1068 -24.69 36.55 1.71
C ASP A 1068 -26.21 36.69 1.87
N ALA A 1069 -26.66 37.51 2.82
CA ALA A 1069 -28.08 37.75 3.10
C ALA A 1069 -28.56 39.01 2.37
N VAL A 1070 -29.52 38.86 1.46
CA VAL A 1070 -30.07 39.94 0.63
C VAL A 1070 -31.54 40.18 1.00
N PHE A 1071 -31.80 41.26 1.73
CA PHE A 1071 -33.13 41.66 2.17
C PHE A 1071 -33.73 42.67 1.17
N LYS A 1072 -34.73 42.21 0.41
CA LYS A 1072 -35.46 42.97 -0.62
C LYS A 1072 -36.79 43.49 -0.04
N PRO A 1073 -37.04 44.81 0.00
CA PRO A 1073 -38.37 45.33 0.35
C PRO A 1073 -39.38 45.02 -0.77
N GLU A 1074 -40.67 44.90 -0.45
CA GLU A 1074 -41.73 44.50 -1.41
C GLU A 1074 -41.80 45.40 -2.68
N ALA A 1075 -41.34 46.65 -2.58
CA ALA A 1075 -41.27 47.59 -3.69
C ALA A 1075 -40.08 47.37 -4.66
N TYR A 1076 -39.12 46.51 -4.32
CA TYR A 1076 -37.91 46.27 -5.12
C TYR A 1076 -38.16 45.19 -6.19
N LEU A 1077 -38.26 45.61 -7.46
CA LEU A 1077 -38.72 44.78 -8.58
C LEU A 1077 -37.60 44.24 -9.50
N ALA A 1078 -36.33 44.41 -9.12
CA ALA A 1078 -35.19 43.85 -9.87
C ALA A 1078 -34.76 42.51 -9.28
N GLU A 1079 -34.22 41.64 -10.12
CA GLU A 1079 -33.64 40.36 -9.71
C GLU A 1079 -32.16 40.55 -9.39
N ILE A 1080 -31.68 39.92 -8.31
CA ILE A 1080 -30.29 40.04 -7.88
C ILE A 1080 -29.47 38.86 -8.40
N THR A 1081 -28.40 39.13 -9.14
CA THR A 1081 -27.42 38.10 -9.51
C THR A 1081 -26.46 37.83 -8.34
N THR A 1082 -26.11 36.58 -8.11
CA THR A 1082 -25.04 36.18 -7.19
C THR A 1082 -23.70 36.40 -7.88
N ASP A 1083 -22.90 37.33 -7.35
CA ASP A 1083 -21.64 37.78 -7.97
C ASP A 1083 -20.42 36.93 -7.51
N ILE A 1084 -20.50 35.60 -7.60
CA ILE A 1084 -19.38 34.71 -7.20
C ILE A 1084 -18.16 34.95 -8.10
N LYS A 1085 -16.95 34.93 -7.51
CA LYS A 1085 -15.67 35.06 -8.22
C LYS A 1085 -15.31 33.77 -8.93
N VAL A 1086 -15.02 33.85 -10.23
CA VAL A 1086 -14.64 32.72 -11.10
C VAL A 1086 -13.18 32.88 -11.56
N ASP A 1087 -12.38 31.81 -11.50
CA ASP A 1087 -11.06 31.76 -12.13
C ASP A 1087 -11.18 31.44 -13.62
N LYS A 1088 -10.81 32.40 -14.47
CA LYS A 1088 -10.89 32.30 -15.93
C LYS A 1088 -9.89 31.33 -16.57
N ASN A 1089 -8.96 30.77 -15.79
CA ASN A 1089 -7.98 29.80 -16.28
C ASN A 1089 -8.34 28.35 -15.93
N ARG A 1090 -9.41 28.14 -15.14
CA ARG A 1090 -9.89 26.81 -14.72
C ARG A 1090 -10.79 26.22 -15.82
N SER A 1091 -10.62 24.92 -16.16
CA SER A 1091 -11.53 24.25 -17.10
C SER A 1091 -12.90 24.03 -16.46
N LEU A 1092 -13.96 24.13 -17.25
CA LEU A 1092 -15.33 23.91 -16.77
C LEU A 1092 -15.47 22.53 -16.12
N ASP A 1093 -14.90 21.50 -16.73
CA ASP A 1093 -14.97 20.08 -16.33
C ASP A 1093 -14.34 19.79 -14.95
N SER A 1094 -13.69 20.78 -14.33
CA SER A 1094 -13.12 20.67 -13.00
C SER A 1094 -14.01 21.24 -11.88
N TYR A 1095 -15.16 21.84 -12.19
CA TYR A 1095 -16.16 22.32 -11.22
C TYR A 1095 -17.20 21.26 -10.82
N ALA A 1096 -16.97 19.99 -11.20
CA ALA A 1096 -17.79 18.85 -10.81
C ALA A 1096 -16.90 17.63 -10.52
N ASN A 1097 -17.44 16.62 -9.84
CA ASN A 1097 -16.89 15.26 -9.94
C ASN A 1097 -17.25 14.65 -11.32
N ASN A 1098 -16.64 13.51 -11.65
CA ASN A 1098 -16.93 12.78 -12.89
C ASN A 1098 -17.27 11.30 -12.57
N PRO A 1099 -18.54 10.99 -12.28
CA PRO A 1099 -18.99 9.63 -12.01
C PRO A 1099 -18.64 8.63 -13.13
N LEU A 1100 -18.82 9.04 -14.39
CA LEU A 1100 -18.51 8.22 -15.56
C LEU A 1100 -17.02 7.81 -15.58
N GLN A 1101 -16.10 8.73 -15.30
CA GLN A 1101 -14.66 8.44 -15.25
C GLN A 1101 -14.31 7.46 -14.12
N SER A 1102 -14.98 7.52 -12.97
CA SER A 1102 -14.83 6.55 -11.88
C SER A 1102 -15.28 5.15 -12.30
N LYS A 1103 -16.41 5.03 -13.03
CA LYS A 1103 -16.93 3.76 -13.58
C LYS A 1103 -15.97 3.17 -14.62
N ILE A 1104 -15.43 3.98 -15.53
CA ILE A 1104 -14.43 3.59 -16.54
C ILE A 1104 -13.15 3.08 -15.87
N ARG A 1105 -12.60 3.81 -14.89
CA ARG A 1105 -11.40 3.40 -14.14
C ARG A 1105 -11.58 2.06 -13.44
N ARG A 1106 -12.77 1.78 -12.87
CA ARG A 1106 -13.10 0.48 -12.26
C ARG A 1106 -13.18 -0.65 -13.29
N LYS A 1107 -13.88 -0.46 -14.43
CA LYS A 1107 -13.89 -1.43 -15.55
C LYS A 1107 -12.45 -1.78 -15.99
N MET A 1108 -11.57 -0.78 -16.10
CA MET A 1108 -10.16 -0.95 -16.45
C MET A 1108 -9.39 -1.80 -15.41
N VAL A 1109 -9.48 -1.48 -14.11
CA VAL A 1109 -8.76 -2.23 -13.07
C VAL A 1109 -9.17 -3.70 -13.04
N THR A 1110 -10.46 -4.02 -13.21
CA THR A 1110 -10.93 -5.41 -13.30
C THR A 1110 -10.28 -6.17 -14.47
N LYS A 1111 -10.15 -5.54 -15.64
CA LYS A 1111 -9.45 -6.11 -16.81
C LYS A 1111 -7.95 -6.34 -16.50
N LEU A 1112 -7.27 -5.34 -15.93
CA LEU A 1112 -5.85 -5.42 -15.56
C LEU A 1112 -5.56 -6.52 -14.53
N ARG A 1113 -6.39 -6.64 -13.50
CA ARG A 1113 -6.24 -7.66 -12.45
C ARG A 1113 -6.38 -9.07 -13.03
N LYS A 1114 -7.38 -9.29 -13.89
CA LYS A 1114 -7.61 -10.57 -14.59
C LYS A 1114 -6.45 -10.93 -15.54
N HIS A 1115 -5.88 -9.94 -16.24
CA HIS A 1115 -4.69 -10.14 -17.08
C HIS A 1115 -3.48 -10.63 -16.28
N LEU A 1116 -3.24 -10.04 -15.09
CA LEU A 1116 -2.15 -10.48 -14.21
C LEU A 1116 -2.40 -11.87 -13.59
N ASP A 1117 -3.63 -12.17 -13.17
CA ASP A 1117 -4.01 -13.45 -12.54
C ASP A 1117 -3.73 -14.66 -13.46
N ASN A 1118 -3.92 -14.48 -14.77
CA ASN A 1118 -3.60 -15.51 -15.78
C ASN A 1118 -2.09 -15.78 -15.94
N GLN A 1119 -1.21 -14.82 -15.62
CA GLN A 1119 0.24 -14.88 -15.90
C GLN A 1119 1.11 -15.05 -14.65
N LEU A 1120 0.67 -14.53 -13.50
CA LEU A 1120 1.47 -14.37 -12.29
C LEU A 1120 0.85 -15.12 -11.10
N PRO A 1121 1.65 -15.77 -10.24
CA PRO A 1121 1.15 -16.38 -9.02
C PRO A 1121 0.44 -15.36 -8.12
N SER A 1122 -0.56 -15.82 -7.37
CA SER A 1122 -1.42 -14.97 -6.52
C SER A 1122 -0.67 -14.05 -5.55
N TYR A 1123 0.52 -14.44 -5.07
CA TYR A 1123 1.37 -13.61 -4.19
C TYR A 1123 2.08 -12.44 -4.90
N MET A 1124 2.11 -12.43 -6.24
CA MET A 1124 2.64 -11.32 -7.05
C MET A 1124 1.55 -10.33 -7.48
N LEU A 1125 0.27 -10.64 -7.26
CA LEU A 1125 -0.83 -9.78 -7.71
C LEU A 1125 -0.91 -8.50 -6.87
N PRO A 1126 -0.96 -7.31 -7.50
CA PRO A 1126 -1.22 -6.06 -6.81
C PRO A 1126 -2.53 -6.09 -6.03
N SER A 1127 -2.45 -5.71 -4.76
CA SER A 1127 -3.59 -5.67 -3.83
C SER A 1127 -4.46 -4.42 -3.98
N ALA A 1128 -3.95 -3.41 -4.68
CA ALA A 1128 -4.59 -2.13 -4.98
C ALA A 1128 -4.04 -1.59 -6.31
N PHE A 1129 -4.88 -0.95 -7.10
CA PHE A 1129 -4.51 -0.26 -8.33
C PHE A 1129 -4.85 1.23 -8.18
N ILE A 1130 -3.95 2.09 -8.65
CA ILE A 1130 -4.16 3.54 -8.67
C ILE A 1130 -3.96 4.00 -10.11
N ILE A 1131 -5.07 4.31 -10.78
CA ILE A 1131 -5.06 4.90 -12.12
C ILE A 1131 -4.71 6.38 -11.97
N MET A 1132 -3.66 6.82 -12.66
CA MET A 1132 -3.13 8.19 -12.59
C MET A 1132 -3.19 8.85 -13.95
N ASP A 1133 -3.63 10.11 -14.03
CA ASP A 1133 -3.64 10.88 -15.29
C ASP A 1133 -2.24 11.33 -15.71
N LYS A 1134 -1.28 11.35 -14.76
CA LYS A 1134 0.14 11.63 -14.99
C LYS A 1134 0.98 11.11 -13.82
N PHE A 1135 2.21 10.67 -14.09
CA PHE A 1135 3.15 10.40 -13.01
C PHE A 1135 3.85 11.68 -12.49
N PRO A 1136 4.07 11.78 -11.16
CA PRO A 1136 4.85 12.86 -10.58
C PRO A 1136 6.33 12.69 -10.95
N LEU A 1137 6.94 13.72 -11.51
CA LEU A 1137 8.36 13.73 -11.89
C LEU A 1137 9.18 14.60 -10.93
N SER A 1138 10.44 14.23 -10.75
CA SER A 1138 11.47 15.05 -10.12
C SER A 1138 11.95 16.17 -11.07
N PRO A 1139 12.65 17.20 -10.59
CA PRO A 1139 13.22 18.25 -11.45
C PRO A 1139 14.11 17.73 -12.58
N ASN A 1140 14.71 16.54 -12.41
CA ASN A 1140 15.56 15.86 -13.39
C ASN A 1140 14.77 14.92 -14.33
N GLY A 1141 13.43 15.02 -14.38
CA GLY A 1141 12.57 14.24 -15.26
C GLY A 1141 12.38 12.76 -14.89
N LYS A 1142 13.03 12.26 -13.82
CA LYS A 1142 12.82 10.89 -13.31
C LYS A 1142 11.56 10.84 -12.43
N LEU A 1143 10.83 9.71 -12.45
CA LEU A 1143 9.70 9.42 -11.57
C LEU A 1143 10.01 9.73 -10.09
N ASN A 1144 9.19 10.57 -9.47
CA ASN A 1144 9.25 10.87 -8.04
C ASN A 1144 8.36 9.91 -7.23
N ARG A 1145 8.90 8.73 -6.90
CA ARG A 1145 8.17 7.69 -6.14
C ARG A 1145 7.67 8.15 -4.76
N LYS A 1146 8.31 9.16 -4.13
CA LYS A 1146 7.86 9.73 -2.84
C LYS A 1146 6.63 10.64 -2.98
N ALA A 1147 6.30 11.08 -4.19
CA ALA A 1147 5.13 11.89 -4.50
C ALA A 1147 3.99 11.09 -5.16
N LEU A 1148 4.14 9.77 -5.30
CA LEU A 1148 3.02 8.89 -5.66
C LEU A 1148 2.05 8.83 -4.47
N PRO A 1149 0.73 8.88 -4.71
CA PRO A 1149 -0.27 8.85 -3.64
C PRO A 1149 -0.12 7.59 -2.77
N GLU A 1150 -0.53 7.67 -1.51
CA GLU A 1150 -0.74 6.46 -0.73
C GLU A 1150 -2.01 5.76 -1.24
N PRO A 1151 -2.01 4.41 -1.38
CA PRO A 1151 -3.25 3.70 -1.59
C PRO A 1151 -4.11 3.88 -0.34
N ASP A 1152 -5.35 4.33 -0.51
CA ASP A 1152 -6.32 4.29 0.58
C ASP A 1152 -6.36 2.88 1.20
N ASN A 1153 -6.55 2.81 2.52
CA ASN A 1153 -6.34 1.57 3.24
C ASN A 1153 -7.33 0.47 2.82
N LEU A 1154 -8.49 0.86 2.29
CA LEU A 1154 -9.57 0.00 1.79
C LEU A 1154 -9.79 0.23 0.29
N ARG A 1155 -10.13 -0.86 -0.42
CA ARG A 1155 -10.26 -0.90 -1.89
C ARG A 1155 -11.57 -0.24 -2.34
N PRO A 1156 -11.55 0.89 -3.09
CA PRO A 1156 -12.78 1.55 -3.57
C PRO A 1156 -13.58 0.72 -4.58
N GLU A 1157 -12.93 -0.26 -5.21
CA GLU A 1157 -13.40 -1.05 -6.36
C GLU A 1157 -14.59 -2.00 -6.05
N LEU A 1158 -15.11 -2.03 -4.82
CA LEU A 1158 -15.88 -3.17 -4.27
C LEU A 1158 -17.21 -2.82 -3.60
N GLU A 1159 -17.42 -1.57 -3.18
CA GLU A 1159 -18.55 -1.24 -2.29
C GLU A 1159 -19.84 -0.83 -3.02
N GLU A 1160 -19.76 -0.48 -4.32
CA GLU A 1160 -20.95 -0.11 -5.11
C GLU A 1160 -21.89 -1.29 -5.43
N SER A 1161 -21.55 -2.52 -5.01
CA SER A 1161 -22.44 -3.69 -5.03
C SER A 1161 -23.12 -3.98 -3.69
N TYR A 1162 -23.08 -3.04 -2.71
CA TYR A 1162 -23.74 -3.23 -1.41
C TYR A 1162 -25.27 -3.30 -1.52
N LEU A 1163 -25.76 -4.49 -1.82
CA LEU A 1163 -27.09 -4.95 -1.48
C LEU A 1163 -27.03 -5.57 -0.08
N ALA A 1164 -27.79 -5.01 0.85
CA ALA A 1164 -27.90 -5.56 2.20
C ALA A 1164 -28.43 -7.01 2.18
N PRO A 1165 -28.04 -7.85 3.17
CA PRO A 1165 -28.63 -9.17 3.40
C PRO A 1165 -30.17 -9.18 3.32
N ARG A 1166 -30.71 -10.10 2.52
CA ARG A 1166 -32.15 -10.16 2.20
C ARG A 1166 -32.92 -11.16 3.08
N ASN A 1167 -32.19 -11.98 3.85
CA ASN A 1167 -32.71 -13.01 4.76
C ASN A 1167 -31.72 -13.30 5.89
N ASP A 1168 -32.16 -14.06 6.90
CA ASP A 1168 -31.37 -14.36 8.10
C ASP A 1168 -30.08 -15.13 7.77
N LEU A 1169 -30.10 -16.05 6.80
CA LEU A 1169 -28.91 -16.79 6.36
C LEU A 1169 -27.86 -15.87 5.72
N GLU A 1170 -28.27 -14.97 4.83
CA GLU A 1170 -27.39 -13.96 4.24
C GLU A 1170 -26.83 -13.01 5.31
N THR A 1171 -27.61 -12.66 6.34
CA THR A 1171 -27.17 -11.80 7.45
C THR A 1171 -26.04 -12.48 8.23
N VAL A 1172 -26.25 -13.72 8.64
CA VAL A 1172 -25.25 -14.51 9.38
C VAL A 1172 -23.99 -14.76 8.54
N LEU A 1173 -24.13 -14.99 7.24
CA LEU A 1173 -22.98 -15.12 6.33
C LEU A 1173 -22.21 -13.80 6.19
N SER A 1174 -22.91 -12.67 6.12
CA SER A 1174 -22.33 -11.32 6.07
C SER A 1174 -21.53 -11.02 7.33
N ASP A 1175 -22.07 -11.34 8.51
CA ASP A 1175 -21.36 -11.18 9.79
C ASP A 1175 -20.10 -12.06 9.84
N ILE A 1176 -20.21 -13.33 9.40
CA ILE A 1176 -19.07 -14.25 9.29
C ILE A 1176 -17.99 -13.70 8.36
N TRP A 1177 -18.35 -13.17 7.19
CA TRP A 1177 -17.38 -12.57 6.26
C TRP A 1177 -16.76 -11.29 6.82
N SER A 1178 -17.58 -10.39 7.38
CA SER A 1178 -17.14 -9.13 7.99
C SER A 1178 -16.09 -9.36 9.07
N GLU A 1179 -16.34 -10.31 9.97
CA GLU A 1179 -15.40 -10.68 11.03
C GLU A 1179 -14.13 -11.35 10.50
N CYS A 1180 -14.21 -12.25 9.51
CA CYS A 1180 -13.06 -12.96 8.95
C CYS A 1180 -12.19 -12.10 8.03
N LEU A 1181 -12.76 -11.06 7.41
CA LEU A 1181 -12.06 -10.16 6.51
C LEU A 1181 -11.62 -8.86 7.19
N HIS A 1182 -12.06 -8.62 8.43
CA HIS A 1182 -11.86 -7.39 9.20
C HIS A 1182 -12.38 -6.14 8.45
N ILE A 1183 -13.55 -6.27 7.84
CA ILE A 1183 -14.27 -5.22 7.12
C ILE A 1183 -15.61 -4.97 7.79
N GLU A 1184 -16.07 -3.72 7.85
CA GLU A 1184 -17.27 -3.35 8.60
C GLU A 1184 -18.58 -3.79 7.96
N GLN A 1185 -18.58 -4.13 6.67
CA GLN A 1185 -19.79 -4.33 5.88
C GLN A 1185 -19.52 -5.22 4.66
N VAL A 1186 -20.45 -6.13 4.35
CA VAL A 1186 -20.40 -7.06 3.21
C VAL A 1186 -21.76 -7.10 2.52
N GLY A 1187 -21.79 -6.82 1.23
CA GLY A 1187 -22.97 -6.92 0.37
C GLY A 1187 -23.21 -8.34 -0.14
N VAL A 1188 -24.45 -8.68 -0.44
CA VAL A 1188 -24.81 -10.02 -0.94
C VAL A 1188 -24.19 -10.36 -2.29
N ASN A 1189 -23.83 -9.34 -3.09
CA ASN A 1189 -23.19 -9.49 -4.39
C ASN A 1189 -21.64 -9.42 -4.30
N ASP A 1190 -21.05 -9.25 -3.12
CA ASP A 1190 -19.62 -9.02 -3.02
C ASP A 1190 -18.83 -10.32 -3.20
N GLY A 1191 -17.81 -10.30 -4.05
CA GLY A 1191 -16.94 -11.45 -4.30
C GLY A 1191 -15.86 -11.61 -3.22
N PHE A 1192 -15.67 -12.82 -2.70
CA PHE A 1192 -14.81 -13.05 -1.54
C PHE A 1192 -13.36 -12.54 -1.71
N ILE A 1193 -12.66 -12.97 -2.77
CA ILE A 1193 -11.28 -12.53 -3.09
C ILE A 1193 -11.22 -11.01 -3.30
N ALA A 1194 -12.29 -10.45 -3.88
CA ALA A 1194 -12.40 -9.05 -4.18
C ALA A 1194 -12.31 -8.23 -2.88
N LEU A 1195 -13.04 -8.61 -1.83
CA LEU A 1195 -13.02 -8.04 -0.47
C LEU A 1195 -11.71 -8.22 0.33
N GLY A 1196 -10.61 -8.64 -0.29
CA GLY A 1196 -9.37 -8.97 0.43
C GLY A 1196 -9.37 -10.40 0.96
N GLY A 1197 -10.42 -11.16 0.64
CA GLY A 1197 -10.46 -12.59 0.79
C GLY A 1197 -9.23 -13.25 0.20
N ASN A 1198 -8.69 -14.16 0.97
CA ASN A 1198 -7.57 -14.98 0.58
C ASN A 1198 -7.78 -16.35 1.22
N SER A 1199 -6.90 -17.28 0.88
CA SER A 1199 -7.10 -18.67 1.24
C SER A 1199 -7.23 -18.85 2.76
N LEU A 1200 -6.54 -18.04 3.59
CA LEU A 1200 -6.65 -18.04 5.06
C LEU A 1200 -7.97 -17.48 5.61
N THR A 1201 -8.63 -16.56 4.92
CA THR A 1201 -9.90 -16.00 5.41
C THR A 1201 -11.10 -16.81 4.92
N ALA A 1202 -11.05 -17.36 3.69
CA ALA A 1202 -12.06 -18.30 3.16
C ALA A 1202 -12.24 -19.52 4.07
N THR A 1203 -11.14 -19.91 4.69
CA THR A 1203 -11.01 -20.92 5.74
C THR A 1203 -11.81 -20.62 6.99
N GLN A 1204 -11.63 -19.42 7.53
CA GLN A 1204 -12.29 -19.00 8.77
C GLN A 1204 -13.80 -18.93 8.52
N VAL A 1205 -14.20 -18.41 7.35
CA VAL A 1205 -15.59 -18.43 6.85
C VAL A 1205 -16.14 -19.86 6.79
N VAL A 1206 -15.50 -20.77 6.05
CA VAL A 1206 -15.99 -22.16 5.90
C VAL A 1206 -16.00 -22.92 7.24
N SER A 1207 -15.02 -22.70 8.12
CA SER A 1207 -15.02 -23.32 9.46
C SER A 1207 -16.19 -22.79 10.30
N ARG A 1208 -16.42 -21.47 10.34
CA ARG A 1208 -17.54 -20.87 11.07
C ARG A 1208 -18.89 -21.32 10.53
N ILE A 1209 -19.03 -21.44 9.20
CA ILE A 1209 -20.22 -22.02 8.56
C ILE A 1209 -20.44 -23.47 9.01
N ARG A 1210 -19.40 -24.32 8.99
CA ARG A 1210 -19.50 -25.70 9.46
C ARG A 1210 -19.87 -25.76 10.94
N ASP A 1211 -19.22 -24.95 11.78
CA ASP A 1211 -19.40 -25.00 13.22
C ASP A 1211 -20.81 -24.50 13.62
N LEU A 1212 -21.36 -23.51 12.91
CA LEU A 1212 -22.70 -22.96 13.13
C LEU A 1212 -23.83 -23.80 12.50
N PHE A 1213 -23.69 -24.17 11.22
CA PHE A 1213 -24.75 -24.83 10.45
C PHE A 1213 -24.63 -26.36 10.39
N GLN A 1214 -23.52 -26.95 10.87
CA GLN A 1214 -23.23 -28.39 10.80
C GLN A 1214 -23.20 -28.97 9.36
N VAL A 1215 -22.91 -28.10 8.37
CA VAL A 1215 -22.82 -28.44 6.94
C VAL A 1215 -21.38 -28.23 6.45
N GLU A 1216 -20.82 -29.21 5.73
CA GLU A 1216 -19.50 -29.06 5.09
C GLU A 1216 -19.60 -28.45 3.68
N LEU A 1217 -18.75 -27.45 3.41
CA LEU A 1217 -18.58 -26.84 2.09
C LEU A 1217 -17.09 -26.86 1.65
N PRO A 1218 -16.77 -27.27 0.41
CA PRO A 1218 -15.46 -27.07 -0.22
C PRO A 1218 -15.02 -25.59 -0.31
N ILE A 1219 -13.71 -25.32 -0.18
CA ILE A 1219 -13.14 -23.94 -0.26
C ILE A 1219 -13.55 -23.20 -1.53
N SER A 1220 -13.63 -23.90 -2.67
CA SER A 1220 -13.92 -23.31 -3.98
C SER A 1220 -15.21 -22.45 -3.98
N TYR A 1221 -16.17 -22.83 -3.13
CA TYR A 1221 -17.44 -22.12 -2.91
C TYR A 1221 -17.30 -20.85 -2.08
N GLY A 1222 -16.28 -20.74 -1.24
CA GLY A 1222 -15.91 -19.49 -0.57
C GLY A 1222 -14.89 -18.66 -1.34
N PHE A 1223 -14.29 -19.18 -2.42
CA PHE A 1223 -13.19 -18.51 -3.13
C PHE A 1223 -13.68 -17.69 -4.32
N ASN A 1224 -14.47 -18.30 -5.21
CA ASN A 1224 -14.88 -17.69 -6.47
C ASN A 1224 -16.34 -17.24 -6.49
N ALA A 1225 -17.01 -17.25 -5.33
CA ALA A 1225 -18.43 -16.93 -5.22
C ALA A 1225 -18.67 -15.53 -4.64
N THR A 1226 -19.84 -14.97 -4.98
CA THR A 1226 -20.48 -13.89 -4.23
C THR A 1226 -21.13 -14.43 -2.96
N LEU A 1227 -21.48 -13.56 -2.00
CA LEU A 1227 -22.08 -13.98 -0.74
C LEU A 1227 -23.46 -14.67 -0.94
N ASP A 1228 -24.23 -14.27 -1.95
CA ASP A 1228 -25.49 -14.92 -2.29
C ASP A 1228 -25.33 -16.27 -3.00
N GLU A 1229 -24.32 -16.43 -3.85
CA GLU A 1229 -23.93 -17.74 -4.40
C GLU A 1229 -23.52 -18.71 -3.28
N LEU A 1230 -22.76 -18.23 -2.29
CA LEU A 1230 -22.41 -19.01 -1.10
C LEU A 1230 -23.66 -19.40 -0.28
N ALA A 1231 -24.62 -18.48 -0.11
CA ALA A 1231 -25.89 -18.76 0.58
C ALA A 1231 -26.70 -19.86 -0.15
N GLN A 1232 -26.84 -19.76 -1.47
CA GLN A 1232 -27.51 -20.78 -2.30
C GLN A 1232 -26.84 -22.15 -2.22
N GLN A 1233 -25.51 -22.17 -2.19
CA GLN A 1233 -24.72 -23.41 -2.07
C GLN A 1233 -24.87 -24.04 -0.68
N LEU A 1234 -24.90 -23.23 0.38
CA LEU A 1234 -25.15 -23.67 1.76
C LEU A 1234 -26.57 -24.25 1.91
N GLU A 1235 -27.61 -23.62 1.34
CA GLU A 1235 -28.96 -24.19 1.29
C GLU A 1235 -29.03 -25.50 0.47
N GLY A 1236 -28.25 -25.60 -0.61
CA GLY A 1236 -28.14 -26.81 -1.42
C GLY A 1236 -27.45 -27.97 -0.69
N ALA A 1237 -26.51 -27.66 0.20
CA ALA A 1237 -25.80 -28.63 1.04
C ALA A 1237 -26.60 -29.02 2.29
N GLY A 1238 -27.25 -28.06 2.96
CA GLY A 1238 -28.17 -28.31 4.09
C GLY A 1238 -29.31 -29.26 3.70
N ARG A 1239 -29.93 -29.06 2.53
CA ARG A 1239 -30.94 -29.98 1.96
C ARG A 1239 -30.43 -31.41 1.68
N LYS A 1240 -29.12 -31.62 1.51
CA LYS A 1240 -28.52 -32.96 1.39
C LYS A 1240 -28.20 -33.58 2.76
N ALA A 1241 -28.01 -32.75 3.78
CA ALA A 1241 -27.74 -33.13 5.17
C ALA A 1241 -29.01 -33.28 6.04
N ASP A 1242 -30.19 -32.94 5.49
CA ASP A 1242 -31.47 -32.89 6.20
C ASP A 1242 -31.51 -31.81 7.31
N ILE A 1243 -30.84 -30.67 7.04
CA ILE A 1243 -30.70 -29.50 7.93
C ILE A 1243 -31.37 -28.27 7.29
N ASP A 1244 -32.25 -27.59 8.04
CA ASP A 1244 -32.79 -26.29 7.67
C ASP A 1244 -31.83 -25.17 8.14
N VAL A 1245 -31.04 -24.66 7.18
CA VAL A 1245 -30.05 -23.60 7.43
C VAL A 1245 -30.69 -22.23 7.63
N GLN A 1246 -31.90 -21.98 7.13
CA GLN A 1246 -32.63 -20.72 7.38
C GLN A 1246 -33.16 -20.70 8.82
N GLU A 1247 -33.81 -21.78 9.29
CA GLU A 1247 -34.26 -21.90 10.69
C GLU A 1247 -33.07 -21.81 11.66
N THR A 1248 -31.93 -22.42 11.31
CA THR A 1248 -30.69 -22.33 12.10
C THR A 1248 -30.16 -20.89 12.19
N ALA A 1249 -30.18 -20.12 11.09
CA ALA A 1249 -29.76 -18.73 11.08
C ALA A 1249 -30.70 -17.84 11.91
N SER A 1250 -32.02 -18.01 11.78
CA SER A 1250 -33.02 -17.28 12.58
C SER A 1250 -32.83 -17.51 14.09
N VAL A 1251 -32.61 -18.76 14.51
CA VAL A 1251 -32.37 -19.10 15.92
C VAL A 1251 -31.06 -18.48 16.42
N TYR A 1252 -30.00 -18.51 15.61
CA TYR A 1252 -28.72 -17.87 15.97
C TYR A 1252 -28.88 -16.36 16.18
N LEU A 1253 -29.52 -15.65 15.24
CA LEU A 1253 -29.75 -14.20 15.36
C LEU A 1253 -30.66 -13.85 16.55
N GLN A 1254 -31.65 -14.69 16.88
CA GLN A 1254 -32.46 -14.49 18.09
C GLN A 1254 -31.62 -14.61 19.36
N VAL A 1255 -30.82 -15.67 19.51
CA VAL A 1255 -29.97 -15.87 20.71
C VAL A 1255 -28.88 -14.81 20.83
N SER A 1256 -28.26 -14.41 19.71
CA SER A 1256 -27.19 -13.39 19.69
C SER A 1256 -27.65 -11.99 20.12
N ASN A 1257 -28.95 -11.69 19.99
CA ASN A 1257 -29.54 -10.41 20.38
C ASN A 1257 -30.13 -10.38 21.81
N MET A 1258 -30.10 -11.50 22.54
CA MET A 1258 -30.63 -11.59 23.91
C MET A 1258 -29.59 -11.16 24.96
N SER A 1259 -30.03 -10.48 26.01
CA SER A 1259 -29.19 -10.17 27.16
C SER A 1259 -28.86 -11.42 27.99
N GLU A 1260 -27.76 -11.37 28.77
CA GLU A 1260 -27.40 -12.44 29.73
C GLU A 1260 -28.56 -12.82 30.68
N SER A 1261 -29.45 -11.87 30.99
CA SER A 1261 -30.67 -12.11 31.78
C SER A 1261 -31.69 -12.96 31.04
N GLU A 1262 -31.96 -12.65 29.77
CA GLU A 1262 -32.96 -13.33 28.94
C GLU A 1262 -32.48 -14.74 28.56
N ILE A 1263 -31.20 -14.91 28.24
CA ILE A 1263 -30.60 -16.23 27.96
C ILE A 1263 -30.72 -17.14 29.20
N ARG A 1264 -30.51 -16.60 30.42
CA ARG A 1264 -30.72 -17.36 31.66
C ARG A 1264 -32.18 -17.68 31.94
N GLU A 1265 -33.13 -16.86 31.50
CA GLU A 1265 -34.56 -17.15 31.66
C GLU A 1265 -35.04 -18.22 30.67
N MET A 1266 -34.43 -18.31 29.48
CA MET A 1266 -34.74 -19.32 28.46
C MET A 1266 -34.09 -20.70 28.70
N LEU A 1267 -33.03 -20.76 29.51
CA LEU A 1267 -32.32 -22.00 29.89
C LEU A 1267 -32.89 -22.69 31.16
N ASN A 1268 -33.89 -22.09 31.83
CA ASN A 1268 -34.55 -22.62 33.03
C ASN A 1268 -35.94 -23.22 32.73
#